data_AF-A0A8I3S5C3-F1
#
_entry.id   AF-A0A8I3S5C3-F1
#
_cell.length_a   1.000
_cell.length_b   1.000
_cell.length_c   1.000
_cell.angle_alpha   90.00
_cell.angle_beta   90.00
_cell.angle_gamma   90.00
#
_symmetry.space_group_name_H-M   'P 1'
#
loop_
_entity.id
_entity.type
_entity.pdbx_description
1 polymer ?
#
loop_
_entity_poly.entity_id
_entity_poly.type
_entity_poly.pdbx_seq_one_letter_code
_entity_poly.pdbx_strand_id
1 'polypeptide(L)'
;MTVTTRGSPVGGNDSQGQAPDGQSQPPFQQNQTSSADSSNENSPATPPDEQGQGDAPPQHEDEEPTFPHTDLAKLDDMINRPRWVVPVLPKGELEVLLEAAINLSKKGLDVKSEACQRFFRDGLTVSFTKILMDEAVSGWKFEIHRCIINNTHRLVELCVAKLSQDWFPLLDLLAMALNPHCKFHIYNGTRPCESVSTNAQLPEDELFARSSDPRSPKGWLVDLINKFGTLNGFQILHDRFINGSALSVQIIAALIKPFGQCYEFLSQHTVKKYFIPIIEIVPQFLGNLTDEELKKEAKNETKNDALSMIIKSLKNLASRIPGQEETVKNLEIFRLKMILRLLQISSFNGKMNALNEINKVISSVSYYTHRHGNPEEEEWLTAERMAEWIQQNNILSIVLRDSLHQPQYVEKLEKILRFVIKEKALTLQDLDNIWAAQAGKHEAIVKNVHDLLAKLAWDFSPEQLDHLFDCFKASWTNASKKQREKLLELIRRLAEDDKDGVMAHKVLNLLWNLAHSDDVPVDIMDLALSAHIKILDYSCSQDRDTQKIQWIDRFIEELRTNDKWVIPALKQIREICSLFGEAPQNLSSSHFSQTQRSPHVFYRHDLINQLQHNHALVTLVAENLATYMNNIRPYAKDLEDYDPQTVRLGSRYSHVQEVQERLNFLRFLLKDGQLWLCAPQAKQIWKCLAENAVYLCDREACFKWYSKLMGDEPDLDPDINKDFFESNVLQLDPSLLTENGMKCFERFFKAVNCREGKLVAKRRAYMMDDLELIGLDYLWRVVIQSNDDIANRAIDLLKEIYTNLGPRLQINQVVIHEDFIQSCFDRLKASYDTLCVLDGDEDNINCARQEAIRMVRVLTVLREYINECDSDYHEERTILPMSRAFRGKHLSLIVRFPNHGRQVDDLDIWSHTNDTVGSVRRCILNRIKANVAHTKIELFMGGELIDSEDDRKLIGQLNLKDKSVITAKLTQVSSNMPSSPDSSSDSSTGSPGNHCNHYSDGPNPEVESCLPGVVRINPSFSFSNAFKLQLAGQHGWLSSLAPLPSAQCVILDRHRLATRYYKLYMFFLFCLFCFRIHNALKGIPDDRDGLFDTIQRSKNHYQKRAYQCIKCMVALFSNCPVAYQILQGNGDLKRKWTWAVEWLGDELERRPYTGNPQYAYNNWSPPVQSNETSNGYFLERSHSARMTLAKACELCPEEEPDDQDAPDEHESSLPEDTSLYPHSSGSHYQQNNHVHGPPYTGPAAHHLNNHQKTGQLTQEIFEGSEEVSSSQMKDQ
;
A
#
# COMPACT_ATOMS: atom_id res chain seq x y z
N MET A 1 -42.22 -40.86 -26.00
CA MET A 1 -42.70 -41.52 -24.77
C MET A 1 -42.42 -40.59 -23.59
N THR A 2 -43.33 -40.60 -22.61
CA THR A 2 -43.13 -40.45 -21.15
C THR A 2 -41.67 -40.45 -20.60
N VAL A 3 -41.30 -39.77 -19.50
CA VAL A 3 -42.07 -39.19 -18.36
C VAL A 3 -41.53 -37.80 -17.92
N THR A 4 -42.35 -37.03 -17.21
CA THR A 4 -42.10 -35.72 -16.55
C THR A 4 -41.37 -35.77 -15.20
N THR A 5 -40.92 -34.62 -14.69
CA THR A 5 -41.01 -34.30 -13.25
C THR A 5 -41.37 -32.82 -13.04
N ARG A 6 -41.90 -32.49 -11.85
CA ARG A 6 -42.39 -31.15 -11.44
C ARG A 6 -41.72 -30.73 -10.13
N GLY A 7 -41.53 -29.43 -9.93
CA GLY A 7 -41.26 -28.82 -8.63
C GLY A 7 -41.79 -27.39 -8.59
N SER A 8 -42.50 -27.03 -7.52
CA SER A 8 -42.93 -25.66 -7.21
C SER A 8 -42.26 -25.20 -5.93
N PRO A 9 -42.35 -23.92 -5.58
CA PRO A 9 -42.77 -23.64 -4.21
C PRO A 9 -43.90 -22.59 -4.11
N VAL A 10 -44.49 -22.55 -2.92
CA VAL A 10 -45.43 -21.53 -2.42
C VAL A 10 -44.63 -20.43 -1.71
N GLY A 11 -45.18 -19.22 -1.55
CA GLY A 11 -44.51 -18.12 -0.82
C GLY A 11 -45.37 -17.48 0.27
N GLY A 12 -44.80 -16.49 0.98
CA GLY A 12 -45.52 -15.57 1.87
C GLY A 12 -44.81 -15.22 3.19
N ASN A 13 -44.50 -13.93 3.38
CA ASN A 13 -44.52 -13.14 4.64
C ASN A 13 -43.61 -13.56 5.83
N ASP A 14 -43.18 -12.70 6.78
CA ASP A 14 -43.21 -11.23 6.99
C ASP A 14 -41.98 -10.84 7.87
N SER A 15 -41.37 -9.65 7.79
CA SER A 15 -41.59 -8.47 8.69
C SER A 15 -40.56 -7.38 8.29
N GLN A 16 -40.85 -6.08 8.11
CA GLN A 16 -41.14 -5.01 9.10
C GLN A 16 -40.03 -4.78 10.16
N GLY A 17 -39.49 -3.57 10.41
CA GLY A 17 -39.68 -2.21 9.85
C GLY A 17 -38.36 -1.39 9.85
N GLN A 18 -38.29 -0.04 9.81
CA GLN A 18 -39.32 1.00 10.05
C GLN A 18 -38.85 2.42 9.57
N ALA A 19 -39.78 3.27 9.12
CA ALA A 19 -39.73 4.76 9.01
C ALA A 19 -38.73 5.46 8.02
N PRO A 20 -38.92 6.77 7.66
CA PRO A 20 -40.08 7.68 7.87
C PRO A 20 -40.67 8.31 6.56
N ASP A 21 -41.71 9.13 6.70
CA ASP A 21 -42.51 9.78 5.63
C ASP A 21 -41.90 11.00 4.91
N GLY A 22 -42.45 11.33 3.73
CA GLY A 22 -42.18 12.58 3.01
C GLY A 22 -42.98 12.77 1.71
N GLN A 23 -44.29 13.09 1.79
CA GLN A 23 -45.13 13.33 0.60
C GLN A 23 -45.18 14.81 0.16
N SER A 24 -44.98 15.08 -1.14
CA SER A 24 -45.94 15.84 -1.98
C SER A 24 -45.43 16.00 -3.43
N GLN A 25 -46.35 15.91 -4.41
CA GLN A 25 -46.10 16.23 -5.82
C GLN A 25 -46.61 17.64 -6.16
N PRO A 26 -45.93 18.37 -7.06
CA PRO A 26 -46.55 19.41 -7.88
C PRO A 26 -46.79 18.93 -9.34
N PRO A 27 -47.82 19.46 -10.03
CA PRO A 27 -48.21 19.01 -11.38
C PRO A 27 -47.54 19.84 -12.50
N PHE A 28 -47.59 19.33 -13.74
CA PHE A 28 -47.38 20.13 -14.94
C PHE A 28 -48.71 20.47 -15.61
N GLN A 29 -48.96 21.75 -15.84
CA GLN A 29 -50.04 22.27 -16.67
C GLN A 29 -49.50 23.34 -17.64
N GLN A 30 -50.31 23.70 -18.64
CA GLN A 30 -49.93 24.64 -19.69
C GLN A 30 -49.85 26.09 -19.18
N ASN A 31 -48.94 26.91 -19.73
CA ASN A 31 -49.39 28.03 -20.57
C ASN A 31 -48.26 28.79 -21.31
N GLN A 32 -48.58 29.18 -22.54
CA GLN A 32 -48.35 30.47 -23.22
C GLN A 32 -47.07 31.30 -22.96
N THR A 33 -46.42 31.69 -24.07
CA THR A 33 -45.84 33.03 -24.27
C THR A 33 -46.27 33.55 -25.66
N SER A 34 -46.35 34.87 -25.84
CA SER A 34 -47.12 35.51 -26.92
C SER A 34 -46.34 36.56 -27.74
N SER A 35 -46.40 36.42 -29.07
CA SER A 35 -46.39 37.44 -30.16
C SER A 35 -45.89 38.88 -29.94
N ALA A 36 -44.89 39.29 -30.74
CA ALA A 36 -44.66 40.62 -31.37
C ALA A 36 -43.32 40.57 -32.18
N ASP A 37 -43.04 41.26 -33.29
CA ASP A 37 -43.84 42.17 -34.17
C ASP A 37 -43.21 42.30 -35.59
N SER A 38 -43.90 42.96 -36.54
CA SER A 38 -43.43 43.56 -37.83
C SER A 38 -42.72 42.66 -38.87
N SER A 39 -43.32 42.30 -40.01
CA SER A 39 -43.50 43.08 -41.28
C SER A 39 -42.17 43.48 -41.96
N ASN A 40 -41.89 43.28 -43.26
CA ASN A 40 -42.70 42.98 -44.48
C ASN A 40 -41.84 42.06 -45.43
N GLU A 41 -42.11 41.67 -46.69
CA GLU A 41 -43.08 41.95 -47.79
C GLU A 41 -43.00 40.76 -48.82
N ASN A 42 -43.65 40.63 -50.01
CA ASN A 42 -44.61 41.38 -50.84
C ASN A 42 -45.52 40.35 -51.60
N SER A 43 -45.89 40.54 -52.88
CA SER A 43 -46.68 39.61 -53.74
C SER A 43 -46.37 39.83 -55.24
N PRO A 44 -46.75 38.93 -56.19
CA PRO A 44 -48.10 38.91 -56.83
C PRO A 44 -48.59 37.47 -57.22
N ALA A 45 -49.77 37.19 -57.80
CA ALA A 45 -51.11 37.79 -57.81
C ALA A 45 -52.13 36.79 -58.42
N THR A 46 -53.44 36.99 -58.24
CA THR A 46 -54.55 36.15 -58.76
C THR A 46 -55.23 36.75 -60.02
N PRO A 47 -56.03 35.95 -60.73
CA PRO A 47 -57.30 36.39 -61.29
C PRO A 47 -58.51 35.57 -60.73
N PRO A 48 -59.78 36.03 -60.85
CA PRO A 48 -60.86 35.67 -59.93
C PRO A 48 -62.09 34.98 -60.54
N ASP A 49 -63.02 34.55 -59.68
CA ASP A 49 -64.40 34.19 -60.01
C ASP A 49 -65.30 35.41 -60.34
N GLU A 50 -66.35 35.19 -61.13
CA GLU A 50 -67.54 36.07 -61.19
C GLU A 50 -68.80 35.30 -60.74
N GLN A 51 -69.75 36.01 -60.12
CA GLN A 51 -71.02 35.44 -59.63
C GLN A 51 -72.14 35.59 -60.66
N GLY A 52 -72.97 34.55 -60.81
CA GLY A 52 -74.19 34.58 -61.64
C GLY A 52 -75.34 33.83 -60.97
N GLN A 53 -76.56 34.38 -61.05
CA GLN A 53 -77.78 33.78 -60.47
C GLN A 53 -78.47 32.80 -61.43
N GLY A 54 -79.09 31.75 -60.90
CA GLY A 54 -79.91 30.78 -61.64
C GLY A 54 -80.75 29.88 -60.73
N ASP A 55 -81.89 29.38 -61.22
CA ASP A 55 -82.91 28.68 -60.43
C ASP A 55 -82.68 27.17 -60.22
N ALA A 56 -82.95 26.71 -58.98
CA ALA A 56 -83.46 25.38 -58.58
C ALA A 56 -82.61 24.11 -58.92
N PRO A 57 -82.90 22.93 -58.31
CA PRO A 57 -83.84 22.59 -57.21
C PRO A 57 -83.11 22.29 -55.87
N PRO A 58 -83.79 21.93 -54.75
CA PRO A 58 -83.16 21.92 -53.43
C PRO A 58 -82.41 20.63 -53.06
N GLN A 59 -81.49 20.81 -52.10
CA GLN A 59 -80.87 19.87 -51.16
C GLN A 59 -81.21 18.37 -51.24
N HIS A 60 -80.16 17.56 -51.31
CA HIS A 60 -80.07 16.32 -50.54
C HIS A 60 -78.92 16.45 -49.55
N GLU A 61 -79.08 15.89 -48.35
CA GLU A 61 -78.08 15.93 -47.28
C GLU A 61 -76.99 14.87 -47.52
N ASP A 62 -75.73 15.18 -47.17
CA ASP A 62 -74.62 14.21 -47.17
C ASP A 62 -74.80 13.27 -45.95
N GLU A 63 -75.66 12.26 -46.08
CA GLU A 63 -75.80 11.20 -45.07
C GLU A 63 -74.46 10.45 -44.89
N GLU A 64 -73.99 10.31 -43.64
CA GLU A 64 -72.80 9.51 -43.37
C GLU A 64 -73.08 8.03 -43.74
N PRO A 65 -72.24 7.38 -44.57
CA PRO A 65 -72.49 6.02 -45.02
C PRO A 65 -72.55 5.03 -43.85
N THR A 66 -73.74 4.45 -43.63
CA THR A 66 -74.09 3.65 -42.45
C THR A 66 -73.11 2.51 -42.16
N PHE A 67 -72.41 2.60 -41.02
CA PHE A 67 -71.48 1.57 -40.54
C PHE A 67 -71.92 0.96 -39.19
N PRO A 68 -71.64 -0.34 -38.87
CA PRO A 68 -72.04 -0.99 -37.63
C PRO A 68 -71.28 -0.54 -36.37
N HIS A 69 -71.51 0.70 -35.93
CA HIS A 69 -70.86 1.33 -34.76
C HIS A 69 -70.96 0.51 -33.47
N THR A 70 -72.12 -0.12 -33.22
CA THR A 70 -72.37 -0.99 -32.06
C THR A 70 -71.42 -2.18 -31.99
N ASP A 71 -71.10 -2.75 -33.14
CA ASP A 71 -70.38 -4.01 -33.25
C ASP A 71 -68.87 -3.75 -33.40
N LEU A 72 -68.48 -2.59 -33.95
CA LEU A 72 -67.13 -2.05 -33.85
C LEU A 72 -66.72 -1.84 -32.38
N ALA A 73 -67.58 -1.23 -31.56
CA ALA A 73 -67.30 -1.01 -30.14
C ALA A 73 -67.15 -2.32 -29.34
N LYS A 74 -67.95 -3.34 -29.66
CA LYS A 74 -67.80 -4.69 -29.08
C LYS A 74 -66.50 -5.36 -29.53
N LEU A 75 -66.13 -5.26 -30.82
CA LEU A 75 -64.90 -5.84 -31.33
C LEU A 75 -63.68 -5.21 -30.64
N ASP A 76 -63.65 -3.87 -30.53
CA ASP A 76 -62.60 -3.12 -29.84
C ASP A 76 -62.44 -3.57 -28.37
N ASP A 77 -63.53 -3.84 -27.64
CA ASP A 77 -63.43 -4.43 -26.29
C ASP A 77 -62.93 -5.89 -26.32
N MET A 78 -63.50 -6.75 -27.18
CA MET A 78 -63.13 -8.16 -27.28
C MET A 78 -61.65 -8.40 -27.60
N ILE A 79 -61.06 -7.57 -28.48
CA ILE A 79 -59.65 -7.70 -28.86
C ILE A 79 -58.68 -7.12 -27.83
N ASN A 80 -59.11 -6.19 -26.98
CA ASN A 80 -58.25 -5.54 -25.97
C ASN A 80 -58.28 -6.23 -24.59
N ARG A 81 -59.21 -7.17 -24.35
CA ARG A 81 -59.24 -7.97 -23.11
C ARG A 81 -57.96 -8.81 -22.92
N PRO A 82 -57.42 -8.93 -21.68
CA PRO A 82 -56.21 -9.70 -21.38
C PRO A 82 -56.41 -11.23 -21.51
N ARG A 83 -57.64 -11.71 -21.37
CA ARG A 83 -58.10 -12.97 -21.98
C ARG A 83 -58.97 -12.61 -23.18
N TRP A 84 -58.34 -12.51 -24.34
CA TRP A 84 -59.04 -12.21 -25.59
C TRP A 84 -59.95 -13.37 -26.01
N VAL A 85 -61.05 -13.06 -26.69
CA VAL A 85 -61.99 -14.06 -27.23
C VAL A 85 -61.94 -13.95 -28.75
N VAL A 86 -61.78 -15.08 -29.45
CA VAL A 86 -61.62 -15.10 -30.91
C VAL A 86 -62.92 -14.62 -31.58
N PRO A 87 -62.95 -13.43 -32.21
CA PRO A 87 -64.20 -12.73 -32.57
C PRO A 87 -64.76 -13.22 -33.93
N VAL A 88 -64.73 -14.53 -34.17
CA VAL A 88 -64.93 -15.14 -35.49
C VAL A 88 -66.23 -15.95 -35.61
N LEU A 89 -67.13 -15.87 -34.63
CA LEU A 89 -68.39 -16.63 -34.68
C LEU A 89 -69.25 -16.22 -35.90
N PRO A 90 -70.04 -17.14 -36.49
CA PRO A 90 -70.94 -16.79 -37.60
C PRO A 90 -71.96 -15.72 -37.20
N LYS A 91 -72.07 -14.66 -38.02
CA LYS A 91 -72.79 -13.40 -37.76
C LYS A 91 -72.28 -12.61 -36.55
N GLY A 92 -71.06 -12.90 -36.09
CA GLY A 92 -70.37 -12.14 -35.06
C GLY A 92 -69.76 -10.85 -35.60
N GLU A 93 -69.22 -10.05 -34.67
CA GLU A 93 -68.78 -8.68 -34.87
C GLU A 93 -67.82 -8.53 -36.06
N LEU A 94 -66.77 -9.35 -36.15
CA LEU A 94 -65.77 -9.26 -37.23
C LEU A 94 -66.35 -9.57 -38.61
N GLU A 95 -67.27 -10.53 -38.73
CA GLU A 95 -67.89 -10.91 -40.01
C GLU A 95 -68.81 -9.79 -40.52
N VAL A 96 -69.60 -9.20 -39.62
CA VAL A 96 -70.50 -8.07 -39.92
C VAL A 96 -69.71 -6.82 -40.33
N LEU A 97 -68.61 -6.51 -39.63
CA LEU A 97 -67.75 -5.37 -39.94
C LEU A 97 -66.97 -5.56 -41.25
N LEU A 98 -66.49 -6.78 -41.53
CA LEU A 98 -65.89 -7.13 -42.82
C LEU A 98 -66.88 -6.93 -43.97
N GLU A 99 -68.11 -7.42 -43.86
CA GLU A 99 -69.12 -7.28 -44.93
C GLU A 99 -69.55 -5.82 -45.13
N ALA A 100 -69.71 -5.04 -44.05
CA ALA A 100 -69.96 -3.60 -44.16
C ALA A 100 -68.79 -2.89 -44.87
N ALA A 101 -67.55 -3.16 -44.47
CA ALA A 101 -66.37 -2.51 -45.02
C ALA A 101 -66.09 -2.89 -46.48
N ILE A 102 -66.35 -4.14 -46.89
CA ILE A 102 -66.28 -4.58 -48.31
C ILE A 102 -67.32 -3.83 -49.15
N ASN A 103 -68.55 -3.70 -48.64
CA ASN A 103 -69.63 -2.99 -49.35
C ASN A 103 -69.36 -1.49 -49.49
N LEU A 104 -68.78 -0.83 -48.48
CA LEU A 104 -68.35 0.57 -48.58
C LEU A 104 -67.15 0.74 -49.51
N SER A 105 -66.16 -0.15 -49.43
CA SER A 105 -64.96 -0.13 -50.29
C SER A 105 -65.30 -0.27 -51.78
N LYS A 106 -66.17 -1.23 -52.13
CA LYS A 106 -66.65 -1.43 -53.51
C LYS A 106 -67.46 -0.25 -54.06
N LYS A 107 -68.02 0.60 -53.19
CA LYS A 107 -68.73 1.84 -53.55
C LYS A 107 -67.84 3.09 -53.52
N GLY A 108 -66.58 2.99 -53.08
CA GLY A 108 -65.71 4.13 -52.83
C GLY A 108 -66.14 5.03 -51.66
N LEU A 109 -67.07 4.57 -50.82
CA LEU A 109 -67.65 5.35 -49.71
C LEU A 109 -66.95 5.11 -48.38
N ASP A 110 -66.00 4.18 -48.29
CA ASP A 110 -65.32 3.84 -47.03
C ASP A 110 -64.55 5.05 -46.45
N VAL A 111 -64.00 5.91 -47.30
CA VAL A 111 -63.23 7.11 -46.90
C VAL A 111 -64.14 8.18 -46.29
N LYS A 112 -65.46 8.13 -46.54
CA LYS A 112 -66.47 9.01 -45.92
C LYS A 112 -66.94 8.53 -44.53
N SER A 113 -66.55 7.33 -44.06
CA SER A 113 -66.90 6.84 -42.71
C SER A 113 -65.65 6.61 -41.86
N GLU A 114 -65.44 7.47 -40.86
CA GLU A 114 -64.29 7.36 -39.95
C GLU A 114 -64.37 6.08 -39.08
N ALA A 115 -65.57 5.54 -38.83
CA ALA A 115 -65.72 4.23 -38.19
C ALA A 115 -65.17 3.08 -39.06
N CYS A 116 -65.36 3.15 -40.39
CA CYS A 116 -64.75 2.21 -41.32
C CYS A 116 -63.22 2.38 -41.38
N GLN A 117 -62.71 3.63 -41.33
CA GLN A 117 -61.26 3.88 -41.31
C GLN A 117 -60.61 3.42 -40.00
N ARG A 118 -61.25 3.65 -38.84
CA ARG A 118 -60.83 3.10 -37.53
C ARG A 118 -60.77 1.58 -37.56
N PHE A 119 -61.79 0.93 -38.15
CA PHE A 119 -61.79 -0.52 -38.33
C PHE A 119 -60.57 -0.97 -39.16
N PHE A 120 -60.22 -0.30 -40.26
CA PHE A 120 -59.05 -0.65 -41.08
C PHE A 120 -57.71 -0.43 -40.38
N ARG A 121 -57.56 0.61 -39.55
CA ARG A 121 -56.30 0.90 -38.86
C ARG A 121 -56.07 -0.09 -37.72
N ASP A 122 -57.04 -0.19 -36.82
CA ASP A 122 -56.85 -0.80 -35.50
C ASP A 122 -57.57 -2.15 -35.37
N GLY A 123 -58.90 -2.15 -35.45
CA GLY A 123 -59.74 -3.33 -35.16
C GLY A 123 -59.47 -4.54 -36.06
N LEU A 124 -59.36 -4.32 -37.38
CA LEU A 124 -59.06 -5.35 -38.36
C LEU A 124 -57.61 -5.86 -38.22
N THR A 125 -56.64 -4.95 -38.11
CA THR A 125 -55.21 -5.26 -38.01
C THR A 125 -54.91 -6.10 -36.77
N VAL A 126 -55.39 -5.69 -35.61
CA VAL A 126 -55.20 -6.41 -34.34
C VAL A 126 -55.94 -7.76 -34.37
N SER A 127 -57.16 -7.81 -34.90
CA SER A 127 -57.93 -9.06 -35.01
C SER A 127 -57.17 -10.12 -35.81
N PHE A 128 -56.80 -9.82 -37.06
CA PHE A 128 -56.12 -10.81 -37.90
C PHE A 128 -54.70 -11.14 -37.44
N THR A 129 -53.99 -10.20 -36.80
CA THR A 129 -52.70 -10.49 -36.16
C THR A 129 -52.84 -11.55 -35.08
N LYS A 130 -53.80 -11.42 -34.17
CA LYS A 130 -54.05 -12.43 -33.12
C LYS A 130 -54.59 -13.74 -33.70
N ILE A 131 -55.49 -13.68 -34.69
CA ILE A 131 -56.10 -14.86 -35.30
C ILE A 131 -55.09 -15.73 -36.09
N LEU A 132 -54.11 -15.13 -36.77
CA LEU A 132 -53.19 -15.87 -37.66
C LEU A 132 -51.84 -16.24 -37.02
N MET A 133 -51.42 -15.53 -35.96
CA MET A 133 -50.05 -15.62 -35.40
C MET A 133 -49.97 -16.04 -33.92
N ASP A 134 -51.08 -16.19 -33.20
CA ASP A 134 -51.08 -16.65 -31.79
C ASP A 134 -50.74 -18.17 -31.71
N GLU A 135 -49.99 -18.57 -30.68
CA GLU A 135 -49.69 -19.99 -30.38
C GLU A 135 -50.94 -20.79 -29.99
N ALA A 136 -51.97 -20.09 -29.49
CA ALA A 136 -53.25 -20.66 -29.08
C ALA A 136 -54.04 -21.32 -30.23
N VAL A 137 -53.66 -21.09 -31.50
CA VAL A 137 -54.18 -21.78 -32.69
C VAL A 137 -54.28 -23.30 -32.49
N SER A 138 -53.32 -23.90 -31.79
CA SER A 138 -53.31 -25.36 -31.56
C SER A 138 -54.40 -25.88 -30.61
N GLY A 139 -55.03 -25.00 -29.82
CA GLY A 139 -56.07 -25.33 -28.84
C GLY A 139 -57.49 -24.91 -29.23
N TRP A 140 -57.69 -24.32 -30.41
CA TRP A 140 -59.03 -23.96 -30.88
C TRP A 140 -59.74 -25.16 -31.53
N LYS A 141 -61.08 -25.15 -31.51
CA LYS A 141 -61.88 -26.20 -32.15
C LYS A 141 -61.94 -26.02 -33.66
N PHE A 142 -62.20 -27.10 -34.40
CA PHE A 142 -62.24 -27.06 -35.86
C PHE A 142 -63.30 -26.09 -36.42
N GLU A 143 -64.42 -25.89 -35.74
CA GLU A 143 -65.45 -24.94 -36.14
C GLU A 143 -64.92 -23.50 -36.11
N ILE A 144 -64.07 -23.17 -35.12
CA ILE A 144 -63.39 -21.87 -35.03
C ILE A 144 -62.42 -21.71 -36.21
N HIS A 145 -61.65 -22.75 -36.54
CA HIS A 145 -60.76 -22.74 -37.70
C HIS A 145 -61.52 -22.52 -39.01
N ARG A 146 -62.71 -23.12 -39.15
CA ARG A 146 -63.56 -22.92 -40.32
C ARG A 146 -64.08 -21.48 -40.42
N CYS A 147 -64.43 -20.86 -39.31
CA CYS A 147 -64.89 -19.47 -39.33
C CYS A 147 -63.72 -18.47 -39.52
N ILE A 148 -62.50 -18.82 -39.06
CA ILE A 148 -61.28 -18.06 -39.38
C ILE A 148 -61.04 -18.01 -40.88
N ILE A 149 -60.96 -19.17 -41.57
CA ILE A 149 -60.68 -19.18 -43.02
C ILE A 149 -61.77 -18.47 -43.83
N ASN A 150 -63.05 -18.60 -43.45
CA ASN A 150 -64.15 -17.84 -44.06
C ASN A 150 -63.98 -16.32 -43.92
N ASN A 151 -63.53 -15.85 -42.77
CA ASN A 151 -63.23 -14.43 -42.56
C ASN A 151 -61.93 -13.99 -43.27
N THR A 152 -60.93 -14.87 -43.41
CA THR A 152 -59.73 -14.59 -44.22
C THR A 152 -60.08 -14.49 -45.73
N HIS A 153 -61.04 -15.26 -46.24
CA HIS A 153 -61.55 -15.07 -47.60
C HIS A 153 -62.21 -13.69 -47.79
N ARG A 154 -62.94 -13.18 -46.79
CA ARG A 154 -63.48 -11.81 -46.79
C ARG A 154 -62.38 -10.75 -46.68
N LEU A 155 -61.35 -10.97 -45.87
CA LEU A 155 -60.16 -10.11 -45.82
C LEU A 155 -59.48 -10.04 -47.20
N VAL A 156 -59.28 -11.16 -47.88
CA VAL A 156 -58.71 -11.17 -49.26
C VAL A 156 -59.59 -10.36 -50.22
N GLU A 157 -60.93 -10.49 -50.12
CA GLU A 157 -61.85 -9.71 -50.96
C GLU A 157 -61.81 -8.20 -50.66
N LEU A 158 -61.67 -7.82 -49.40
CA LEU A 158 -61.44 -6.43 -48.97
C LEU A 158 -60.10 -5.88 -49.49
N CYS A 159 -59.01 -6.66 -49.35
CA CYS A 159 -57.69 -6.28 -49.83
C CYS A 159 -57.68 -6.10 -51.36
N VAL A 160 -58.37 -6.96 -52.14
CA VAL A 160 -58.51 -6.77 -53.59
C VAL A 160 -59.32 -5.51 -53.93
N ALA A 161 -60.43 -5.27 -53.23
CA ALA A 161 -61.26 -4.06 -53.44
C ALA A 161 -60.51 -2.74 -53.19
N LYS A 162 -59.44 -2.76 -52.39
CA LYS A 162 -58.58 -1.59 -52.08
C LYS A 162 -57.17 -1.69 -52.70
N LEU A 163 -56.89 -2.70 -53.53
CA LEU A 163 -55.55 -2.98 -54.09
C LEU A 163 -55.06 -1.92 -55.08
N SER A 164 -55.96 -1.10 -55.64
CA SER A 164 -55.63 0.07 -56.45
C SER A 164 -55.18 1.29 -55.64
N GLN A 165 -55.17 1.21 -54.29
CA GLN A 165 -54.87 2.31 -53.38
C GLN A 165 -53.63 2.00 -52.50
N ASP A 166 -53.04 3.02 -51.89
CA ASP A 166 -51.76 2.95 -51.15
C ASP A 166 -51.95 2.50 -49.68
N TRP A 167 -52.87 1.56 -49.42
CA TRP A 167 -53.32 1.26 -48.06
C TRP A 167 -52.47 0.21 -47.33
N PHE A 168 -51.32 0.65 -46.81
CA PHE A 168 -50.32 -0.19 -46.12
C PHE A 168 -50.88 -1.22 -45.11
N PRO A 169 -51.83 -0.91 -44.20
CA PRO A 169 -52.35 -1.90 -43.25
C PRO A 169 -53.01 -3.12 -43.93
N LEU A 170 -53.72 -2.91 -45.05
CA LEU A 170 -54.35 -4.00 -45.82
C LEU A 170 -53.31 -4.80 -46.64
N LEU A 171 -52.20 -4.17 -47.06
CA LEU A 171 -51.10 -4.86 -47.73
C LEU A 171 -50.27 -5.72 -46.75
N ASP A 172 -50.00 -5.22 -45.54
CA ASP A 172 -49.35 -6.01 -44.48
C ASP A 172 -50.26 -7.15 -43.98
N LEU A 173 -51.58 -6.93 -43.90
CA LEU A 173 -52.55 -8.00 -43.64
C LEU A 173 -52.63 -9.03 -44.78
N LEU A 174 -52.56 -8.61 -46.04
CA LEU A 174 -52.51 -9.52 -47.19
C LEU A 174 -51.23 -10.38 -47.14
N ALA A 175 -50.08 -9.78 -46.80
CA ALA A 175 -48.84 -10.52 -46.57
C ALA A 175 -48.99 -11.56 -45.44
N MET A 176 -49.61 -11.17 -44.31
CA MET A 176 -49.84 -12.09 -43.19
C MET A 176 -50.81 -13.24 -43.55
N ALA A 177 -51.88 -12.94 -44.29
CA ALA A 177 -52.88 -13.90 -44.73
C ALA A 177 -52.34 -14.91 -45.77
N LEU A 178 -51.38 -14.50 -46.60
CA LEU A 178 -50.75 -15.36 -47.62
C LEU A 178 -49.42 -15.99 -47.16
N ASN A 179 -48.85 -15.60 -46.02
CA ASN A 179 -47.59 -16.14 -45.51
C ASN A 179 -47.71 -17.65 -45.16
N PRO A 180 -47.03 -18.57 -45.87
CA PRO A 180 -47.12 -20.01 -45.63
C PRO A 180 -46.47 -20.49 -44.33
N HIS A 181 -45.91 -19.57 -43.53
CA HIS A 181 -45.31 -19.80 -42.22
C HIS A 181 -46.05 -19.11 -41.06
N CYS A 182 -47.26 -18.56 -41.28
CA CYS A 182 -48.10 -18.12 -40.16
C CYS A 182 -48.57 -19.34 -39.33
N LYS A 183 -48.86 -19.14 -38.03
CA LYS A 183 -49.23 -20.25 -37.13
C LYS A 183 -50.46 -21.01 -37.61
N PHE A 184 -51.45 -20.28 -38.14
CA PHE A 184 -52.65 -20.85 -38.73
C PHE A 184 -52.37 -21.77 -39.93
N HIS A 185 -51.54 -21.35 -40.89
CA HIS A 185 -51.22 -22.17 -42.08
C HIS A 185 -50.25 -23.32 -41.78
N ILE A 186 -49.39 -23.19 -40.76
CA ILE A 186 -48.58 -24.31 -40.26
C ILE A 186 -49.47 -25.39 -39.65
N TYR A 187 -50.36 -25.03 -38.72
CA TYR A 187 -51.22 -26.00 -38.03
C TYR A 187 -52.19 -26.72 -38.99
N ASN A 188 -52.75 -25.99 -39.96
CA ASN A 188 -53.67 -26.54 -40.95
C ASN A 188 -52.97 -27.10 -42.22
N GLY A 189 -51.64 -27.23 -42.22
CA GLY A 189 -50.84 -27.46 -43.43
C GLY A 189 -51.07 -28.81 -44.13
N THR A 190 -51.61 -29.81 -43.44
CA THR A 190 -51.97 -31.12 -44.01
C THR A 190 -53.31 -31.14 -44.76
N ARG A 191 -54.09 -30.05 -44.75
CA ARG A 191 -55.40 -30.00 -45.40
C ARG A 191 -55.27 -29.92 -46.94
N PRO A 192 -56.04 -30.70 -47.72
CA PRO A 192 -56.13 -30.54 -49.16
C PRO A 192 -56.85 -29.24 -49.54
N CYS A 193 -56.65 -28.79 -50.78
CA CYS A 193 -57.37 -27.67 -51.40
C CYS A 193 -58.87 -27.99 -51.50
N GLU A 194 -59.75 -27.06 -51.13
CA GLU A 194 -61.21 -27.28 -51.17
C GLU A 194 -61.85 -26.77 -52.47
N SER A 195 -61.24 -25.79 -53.16
CA SER A 195 -61.76 -25.23 -54.41
C SER A 195 -61.51 -26.13 -55.63
N VAL A 196 -60.76 -27.23 -55.50
CA VAL A 196 -60.39 -28.13 -56.60
C VAL A 196 -60.80 -29.56 -56.26
N SER A 197 -61.71 -30.14 -57.05
CA SER A 197 -62.14 -31.53 -56.86
C SER A 197 -61.03 -32.53 -57.22
N THR A 198 -60.83 -33.52 -56.36
CA THR A 198 -59.63 -34.39 -56.35
C THR A 198 -59.39 -35.23 -57.61
N ASN A 199 -60.35 -35.28 -58.53
CA ASN A 199 -60.31 -36.10 -59.75
C ASN A 199 -60.36 -35.28 -61.06
N ALA A 200 -60.25 -33.95 -61.02
CA ALA A 200 -60.29 -33.09 -62.21
C ALA A 200 -58.90 -32.59 -62.64
N GLN A 201 -58.40 -33.04 -63.80
CA GLN A 201 -57.25 -32.43 -64.47
C GLN A 201 -57.67 -31.13 -65.17
N LEU A 202 -57.79 -30.05 -64.41
CA LEU A 202 -58.04 -28.70 -64.96
C LEU A 202 -56.78 -28.15 -65.65
N PRO A 203 -56.91 -27.45 -66.80
CA PRO A 203 -55.79 -26.77 -67.47
C PRO A 203 -54.99 -25.86 -66.52
N GLU A 204 -53.69 -25.68 -66.78
CA GLU A 204 -52.83 -24.84 -65.91
C GLU A 204 -53.28 -23.36 -65.89
N ASP A 205 -53.98 -22.93 -66.94
CA ASP A 205 -54.43 -21.55 -67.12
C ASP A 205 -55.63 -21.14 -66.25
N GLU A 206 -56.42 -22.11 -65.76
CA GLU A 206 -57.64 -21.86 -64.95
C GLU A 206 -57.36 -21.68 -63.45
N LEU A 207 -56.18 -22.08 -62.95
CA LEU A 207 -55.85 -22.05 -61.53
C LEU A 207 -54.60 -21.20 -61.26
N PHE A 208 -54.75 -20.21 -60.38
CA PHE A 208 -53.70 -19.27 -60.02
C PHE A 208 -52.67 -19.87 -59.04
N ALA A 209 -53.11 -20.83 -58.23
CA ALA A 209 -52.30 -21.51 -57.23
C ALA A 209 -52.58 -23.02 -57.18
N ARG A 210 -51.52 -23.80 -56.91
CA ARG A 210 -51.50 -25.26 -56.74
C ARG A 210 -50.36 -25.63 -55.78
N SER A 211 -50.58 -26.57 -54.86
CA SER A 211 -49.45 -27.11 -54.05
C SER A 211 -48.52 -27.95 -54.91
N SER A 212 -47.22 -27.86 -54.62
CA SER A 212 -46.19 -28.72 -55.21
C SER A 212 -45.75 -29.85 -54.24
N ASP A 213 -46.04 -29.73 -52.94
CA ASP A 213 -45.75 -30.76 -51.93
C ASP A 213 -47.02 -31.57 -51.56
N PRO A 214 -47.00 -32.91 -51.71
CA PRO A 214 -48.06 -33.80 -51.22
C PRO A 214 -48.13 -33.96 -49.69
N ARG A 215 -47.06 -33.64 -48.94
CA ARG A 215 -46.99 -33.84 -47.48
C ARG A 215 -47.57 -32.66 -46.70
N SER A 216 -47.38 -31.43 -47.17
CA SER A 216 -47.90 -30.19 -46.62
C SER A 216 -48.67 -29.40 -47.71
N PRO A 217 -49.82 -29.91 -48.19
CA PRO A 217 -50.57 -29.30 -49.29
C PRO A 217 -51.13 -27.89 -49.02
N LYS A 218 -51.18 -27.44 -47.76
CA LYS A 218 -51.65 -26.11 -47.31
C LYS A 218 -52.89 -25.61 -48.07
N GLY A 219 -53.88 -26.48 -48.26
CA GLY A 219 -55.02 -26.26 -49.15
C GLY A 219 -55.71 -24.91 -48.98
N TRP A 220 -56.02 -24.54 -47.73
CA TRP A 220 -56.65 -23.26 -47.40
C TRP A 220 -55.83 -22.03 -47.81
N LEU A 221 -54.50 -22.12 -47.90
CA LEU A 221 -53.68 -21.03 -48.48
C LEU A 221 -53.82 -21.01 -50.01
N VAL A 222 -53.82 -22.17 -50.67
CA VAL A 222 -54.07 -22.30 -52.11
C VAL A 222 -55.47 -21.77 -52.48
N ASP A 223 -56.49 -22.05 -51.65
CA ASP A 223 -57.85 -21.52 -51.77
C ASP A 223 -57.88 -19.99 -51.66
N LEU A 224 -57.11 -19.38 -50.74
CA LEU A 224 -57.00 -17.92 -50.60
C LEU A 224 -56.32 -17.26 -51.81
N ILE A 225 -55.26 -17.85 -52.34
CA ILE A 225 -54.55 -17.32 -53.52
C ILE A 225 -55.42 -17.45 -54.78
N ASN A 226 -56.14 -18.56 -54.95
CA ASN A 226 -57.13 -18.70 -56.02
C ASN A 226 -58.31 -17.73 -55.87
N LYS A 227 -58.77 -17.44 -54.63
CA LYS A 227 -59.76 -16.38 -54.35
C LYS A 227 -59.25 -14.98 -54.71
N PHE A 228 -57.97 -14.68 -54.47
CA PHE A 228 -57.35 -13.42 -54.89
C PHE A 228 -57.33 -13.28 -56.43
N GLY A 229 -56.97 -14.35 -57.15
CA GLY A 229 -56.96 -14.35 -58.61
C GLY A 229 -58.34 -14.26 -59.27
N THR A 230 -59.33 -15.00 -58.76
CA THR A 230 -60.72 -14.96 -59.27
C THR A 230 -61.42 -13.62 -59.05
N LEU A 231 -60.90 -12.76 -58.17
CA LEU A 231 -61.33 -11.37 -57.99
C LEU A 231 -60.54 -10.37 -58.86
N ASN A 232 -59.80 -10.84 -59.87
CA ASN A 232 -58.89 -10.06 -60.72
C ASN A 232 -57.72 -9.39 -59.97
N GLY A 233 -57.39 -9.84 -58.75
CA GLY A 233 -56.33 -9.23 -57.92
C GLY A 233 -54.96 -9.20 -58.61
N PHE A 234 -54.59 -10.25 -59.35
CA PHE A 234 -53.33 -10.29 -60.10
C PHE A 234 -53.30 -9.32 -61.30
N GLN A 235 -54.44 -9.06 -61.94
CA GLN A 235 -54.54 -8.09 -63.02
C GLN A 235 -54.40 -6.66 -62.46
N ILE A 236 -55.11 -6.34 -61.37
CA ILE A 236 -55.00 -5.05 -60.67
C ILE A 236 -53.57 -4.81 -60.16
N LEU A 237 -52.91 -5.85 -59.65
CA LEU A 237 -51.51 -5.79 -59.22
C LEU A 237 -50.58 -5.47 -60.41
N HIS A 238 -50.67 -6.25 -61.49
CA HIS A 238 -49.87 -6.06 -62.71
C HIS A 238 -50.05 -4.66 -63.29
N ASP A 239 -51.30 -4.22 -63.48
CA ASP A 239 -51.62 -2.95 -64.13
C ASP A 239 -51.16 -1.74 -63.31
N ARG A 240 -51.02 -1.87 -61.98
CA ARG A 240 -50.44 -0.84 -61.11
C ARG A 240 -48.93 -0.64 -61.33
N PHE A 241 -48.21 -1.68 -61.75
CA PHE A 241 -46.79 -1.59 -62.14
C PHE A 241 -46.61 -1.12 -63.59
N ILE A 242 -47.48 -1.53 -64.52
CA ILE A 242 -47.35 -1.18 -65.94
C ILE A 242 -47.82 0.26 -66.23
N ASN A 243 -48.96 0.69 -65.67
CA ASN A 243 -49.61 1.95 -66.06
C ASN A 243 -49.06 3.20 -65.34
N GLY A 244 -47.78 3.18 -64.92
CA GLY A 244 -47.06 4.38 -64.48
C GLY A 244 -47.56 5.05 -63.19
N SER A 245 -48.17 4.30 -62.26
CA SER A 245 -48.53 4.85 -60.95
C SER A 245 -47.28 5.29 -60.16
N ALA A 246 -47.42 6.26 -59.26
CA ALA A 246 -46.31 6.87 -58.52
C ALA A 246 -45.77 5.95 -57.39
N LEU A 247 -45.22 4.81 -57.76
CA LEU A 247 -44.71 3.78 -56.85
C LEU A 247 -43.46 4.25 -56.11
N SER A 248 -43.51 4.20 -54.78
CA SER A 248 -42.33 4.35 -53.91
C SER A 248 -41.76 2.98 -53.52
N VAL A 249 -40.49 2.94 -53.09
CA VAL A 249 -39.81 1.70 -52.63
C VAL A 249 -40.63 0.93 -51.59
N GLN A 250 -41.22 1.65 -50.62
CA GLN A 250 -42.08 1.06 -49.59
C GLN A 250 -43.38 0.46 -50.16
N ILE A 251 -43.99 1.08 -51.18
CA ILE A 251 -45.19 0.54 -51.85
C ILE A 251 -44.82 -0.72 -52.65
N ILE A 252 -43.72 -0.68 -53.40
CA ILE A 252 -43.21 -1.83 -54.17
C ILE A 252 -42.94 -3.02 -53.24
N ALA A 253 -42.29 -2.77 -52.09
CA ALA A 253 -42.07 -3.79 -51.07
C ALA A 253 -43.39 -4.36 -50.52
N ALA A 254 -44.36 -3.52 -50.18
CA ALA A 254 -45.65 -3.95 -49.64
C ALA A 254 -46.50 -4.75 -50.65
N LEU A 255 -46.42 -4.42 -51.94
CA LEU A 255 -47.15 -5.12 -53.02
C LEU A 255 -46.57 -6.50 -53.37
N ILE A 256 -45.24 -6.64 -53.37
CA ILE A 256 -44.58 -7.88 -53.83
C ILE A 256 -44.40 -8.87 -52.66
N LYS A 257 -44.21 -8.38 -51.43
CA LYS A 257 -44.01 -9.18 -50.20
C LYS A 257 -44.99 -10.37 -50.02
N PRO A 258 -46.32 -10.24 -50.20
CA PRO A 258 -47.23 -11.38 -50.04
C PRO A 258 -46.90 -12.54 -50.98
N PHE A 259 -46.58 -12.22 -52.24
CA PHE A 259 -46.36 -13.20 -53.30
C PHE A 259 -44.95 -13.78 -53.28
N GLY A 260 -43.95 -12.97 -52.90
CA GLY A 260 -42.60 -13.46 -52.57
C GLY A 260 -42.55 -14.40 -51.37
N GLN A 261 -43.54 -14.32 -50.46
CA GLN A 261 -43.71 -15.27 -49.36
C GLN A 261 -44.44 -16.55 -49.78
N CYS A 262 -45.43 -16.50 -50.67
CA CYS A 262 -46.24 -17.67 -51.08
C CYS A 262 -45.83 -18.29 -52.43
N TYR A 263 -44.68 -17.94 -52.99
CA TYR A 263 -44.26 -18.27 -54.36
C TYR A 263 -44.32 -19.77 -54.73
N GLU A 264 -43.99 -20.66 -53.78
CA GLU A 264 -44.04 -22.13 -53.93
C GLU A 264 -45.42 -22.64 -54.39
N PHE A 265 -46.48 -21.91 -54.02
CA PHE A 265 -47.88 -22.27 -54.25
C PHE A 265 -48.47 -21.61 -55.50
N LEU A 266 -47.76 -20.68 -56.17
CA LEU A 266 -48.21 -20.07 -57.42
C LEU A 266 -48.05 -21.06 -58.60
N SER A 267 -48.99 -21.04 -59.55
CA SER A 267 -48.87 -21.76 -60.82
C SER A 267 -47.87 -21.08 -61.75
N GLN A 268 -47.19 -21.84 -62.64
CA GLN A 268 -46.18 -21.24 -63.50
C GLN A 268 -46.80 -20.22 -64.46
N HIS A 269 -48.01 -20.48 -64.96
CA HIS A 269 -48.78 -19.54 -65.77
C HIS A 269 -48.98 -18.19 -65.05
N THR A 270 -49.33 -18.19 -63.76
CA THR A 270 -49.55 -16.95 -62.99
C THR A 270 -48.27 -16.12 -62.84
N VAL A 271 -47.14 -16.77 -62.55
CA VAL A 271 -45.85 -16.08 -62.46
C VAL A 271 -45.42 -15.53 -63.82
N LYS A 272 -45.52 -16.34 -64.89
CA LYS A 272 -45.18 -15.95 -66.27
C LYS A 272 -46.04 -14.77 -66.76
N LYS A 273 -47.35 -14.79 -66.49
CA LYS A 273 -48.30 -13.77 -66.98
C LYS A 273 -48.23 -12.46 -66.21
N TYR A 274 -48.18 -12.50 -64.87
CA TYR A 274 -48.36 -11.30 -64.05
C TYR A 274 -47.08 -10.80 -63.36
N PHE A 275 -46.09 -11.66 -63.11
CA PHE A 275 -44.90 -11.31 -62.31
C PHE A 275 -43.62 -11.13 -63.12
N ILE A 276 -43.44 -11.78 -64.29
CA ILE A 276 -42.27 -11.52 -65.15
C ILE A 276 -42.12 -10.03 -65.53
N PRO A 277 -43.18 -9.31 -65.97
CA PRO A 277 -43.07 -7.87 -66.24
C PRO A 277 -42.67 -7.04 -65.00
N ILE A 278 -43.08 -7.47 -63.80
CA ILE A 278 -42.71 -6.82 -62.53
C ILE A 278 -41.24 -7.11 -62.19
N ILE A 279 -40.76 -8.33 -62.43
CA ILE A 279 -39.36 -8.75 -62.25
C ILE A 279 -38.42 -7.97 -63.19
N GLU A 280 -38.88 -7.61 -64.39
CA GLU A 280 -38.09 -6.83 -65.36
C GLU A 280 -38.08 -5.32 -65.06
N ILE A 281 -39.21 -4.74 -64.64
CA ILE A 281 -39.36 -3.29 -64.43
C ILE A 281 -38.79 -2.83 -63.07
N VAL A 282 -38.98 -3.60 -61.99
CA VAL A 282 -38.61 -3.15 -60.64
C VAL A 282 -37.08 -2.94 -60.46
N PRO A 283 -36.17 -3.79 -61.00
CA PRO A 283 -34.74 -3.52 -60.95
C PRO A 283 -34.34 -2.26 -61.74
N GLN A 284 -35.03 -1.94 -62.84
CA GLN A 284 -34.79 -0.69 -63.59
C GLN A 284 -35.19 0.53 -62.76
N PHE A 285 -36.37 0.48 -62.13
CA PHE A 285 -36.82 1.52 -61.19
C PHE A 285 -35.84 1.72 -60.03
N LEU A 286 -35.44 0.63 -59.34
CA LEU A 286 -34.50 0.69 -58.22
C LEU A 286 -33.09 1.15 -58.65
N GLY A 287 -32.67 0.86 -59.88
CA GLY A 287 -31.40 1.34 -60.44
C GLY A 287 -31.39 2.85 -60.68
N ASN A 288 -32.53 3.42 -61.07
CA ASN A 288 -32.70 4.84 -61.41
C ASN A 288 -32.86 5.77 -60.19
N LEU A 289 -33.02 5.24 -58.97
CA LEU A 289 -33.09 6.04 -57.74
C LEU A 289 -31.87 6.97 -57.61
N THR A 290 -32.09 8.21 -57.15
CA THR A 290 -31.01 9.15 -56.87
C THR A 290 -30.32 8.87 -55.53
N ASP A 291 -29.14 9.42 -55.33
CA ASP A 291 -28.34 9.22 -54.11
C ASP A 291 -29.00 9.81 -52.86
N GLU A 292 -29.77 10.90 -52.98
CA GLU A 292 -30.53 11.48 -51.86
C GLU A 292 -31.79 10.66 -51.53
N GLU A 293 -32.46 10.08 -52.52
CA GLU A 293 -33.56 9.13 -52.27
C GLU A 293 -33.05 7.86 -51.58
N LEU A 294 -31.90 7.34 -52.01
CA LEU A 294 -31.23 6.19 -51.39
C LEU A 294 -30.81 6.49 -49.94
N LYS A 295 -30.30 7.69 -49.65
CA LYS A 295 -29.99 8.17 -48.29
C LYS A 295 -31.24 8.39 -47.45
N LYS A 296 -32.35 8.85 -48.04
CA LYS A 296 -33.63 9.08 -47.35
C LYS A 296 -34.27 7.76 -46.94
N GLU A 297 -34.30 6.78 -47.83
CA GLU A 297 -34.83 5.45 -47.56
C GLU A 297 -34.05 4.77 -46.42
N ALA A 298 -32.71 4.82 -46.45
CA ALA A 298 -31.84 4.18 -45.46
C ALA A 298 -31.92 4.75 -44.02
N LYS A 299 -32.67 5.84 -43.77
CA LYS A 299 -32.82 6.45 -42.44
C LYS A 299 -33.95 5.84 -41.59
N ASN A 300 -34.87 5.06 -42.17
CA ASN A 300 -36.07 4.58 -41.48
C ASN A 300 -35.82 3.29 -40.68
N GLU A 301 -35.20 3.43 -39.51
CA GLU A 301 -34.72 2.33 -38.65
C GLU A 301 -35.74 1.18 -38.43
N THR A 302 -37.04 1.49 -38.32
CA THR A 302 -38.11 0.50 -38.07
C THR A 302 -38.62 -0.25 -39.31
N LYS A 303 -38.23 0.14 -40.53
CA LYS A 303 -38.70 -0.47 -41.81
C LYS A 303 -37.59 -0.67 -42.87
N ASN A 304 -36.32 -0.59 -42.47
CA ASN A 304 -35.15 -0.43 -43.35
C ASN A 304 -34.77 -1.64 -44.25
N ASP A 305 -35.45 -2.80 -44.18
CA ASP A 305 -35.12 -4.00 -44.98
C ASP A 305 -35.80 -4.03 -46.37
N ALA A 306 -36.47 -2.93 -46.77
CA ALA A 306 -37.35 -2.90 -47.94
C ALA A 306 -36.66 -3.29 -49.27
N LEU A 307 -35.48 -2.75 -49.56
CA LEU A 307 -34.73 -3.05 -50.79
C LEU A 307 -34.35 -4.53 -50.90
N SER A 308 -33.81 -5.11 -49.82
CA SER A 308 -33.45 -6.53 -49.79
C SER A 308 -34.68 -7.44 -49.78
N MET A 309 -35.78 -7.04 -49.14
CA MET A 309 -37.05 -7.76 -49.19
C MET A 309 -37.66 -7.76 -50.60
N ILE A 310 -37.57 -6.66 -51.35
CA ILE A 310 -37.99 -6.63 -52.76
C ILE A 310 -37.15 -7.62 -53.56
N ILE A 311 -35.81 -7.51 -53.53
CA ILE A 311 -34.93 -8.35 -54.35
C ILE A 311 -35.08 -9.84 -53.99
N LYS A 312 -35.19 -10.19 -52.70
CA LYS A 312 -35.48 -11.56 -52.25
C LYS A 312 -36.83 -12.06 -52.78
N SER A 313 -37.87 -11.22 -52.73
CA SER A 313 -39.20 -11.58 -53.22
C SER A 313 -39.23 -11.77 -54.74
N LEU A 314 -38.50 -10.94 -55.49
CA LEU A 314 -38.31 -11.10 -56.93
C LEU A 314 -37.53 -12.39 -57.26
N LYS A 315 -36.46 -12.71 -56.51
CA LYS A 315 -35.70 -13.96 -56.70
C LYS A 315 -36.59 -15.19 -56.49
N ASN A 316 -37.34 -15.22 -55.39
CA ASN A 316 -38.32 -16.28 -55.09
C ASN A 316 -39.36 -16.46 -56.21
N LEU A 317 -39.87 -15.36 -56.77
CA LEU A 317 -40.81 -15.41 -57.88
C LEU A 317 -40.14 -15.90 -59.18
N ALA A 318 -38.92 -15.44 -59.49
CA ALA A 318 -38.18 -15.86 -60.68
C ALA A 318 -37.81 -17.36 -60.65
N SER A 319 -37.34 -17.89 -59.51
CA SER A 319 -36.97 -19.31 -59.37
C SER A 319 -38.14 -20.28 -59.49
N ARG A 320 -39.39 -19.80 -59.42
CA ARG A 320 -40.58 -20.63 -59.66
C ARG A 320 -40.72 -21.09 -61.12
N ILE A 321 -39.98 -20.49 -62.06
CA ILE A 321 -40.03 -20.81 -63.50
C ILE A 321 -38.72 -21.49 -63.93
N PRO A 322 -38.77 -22.75 -64.41
CA PRO A 322 -37.59 -23.41 -64.99
C PRO A 322 -37.00 -22.62 -66.16
N GLY A 323 -35.67 -22.51 -66.21
CA GLY A 323 -34.94 -21.78 -67.26
C GLY A 323 -34.79 -20.26 -67.04
N GLN A 324 -35.18 -19.72 -65.89
CA GLN A 324 -34.98 -18.28 -65.53
C GLN A 324 -33.70 -18.02 -64.71
N GLU A 325 -32.72 -18.92 -64.78
CA GLU A 325 -31.46 -18.84 -64.03
C GLU A 325 -30.66 -17.55 -64.29
N GLU A 326 -30.60 -17.10 -65.55
CA GLU A 326 -29.93 -15.84 -65.92
C GLU A 326 -30.61 -14.62 -65.26
N THR A 327 -31.93 -14.64 -65.11
CA THR A 327 -32.70 -13.59 -64.42
C THR A 327 -32.43 -13.62 -62.91
N VAL A 328 -32.38 -14.81 -62.30
CA VAL A 328 -32.00 -15.01 -60.89
C VAL A 328 -30.57 -14.50 -60.61
N LYS A 329 -29.62 -14.83 -61.49
CA LYS A 329 -28.24 -14.32 -61.48
C LYS A 329 -28.19 -12.80 -61.59
N ASN A 330 -28.92 -12.20 -62.53
CA ASN A 330 -28.96 -10.75 -62.70
C ASN A 330 -29.57 -10.04 -61.48
N LEU A 331 -30.52 -10.65 -60.78
CA LEU A 331 -31.07 -10.11 -59.51
C LEU A 331 -30.04 -10.12 -58.36
N GLU A 332 -29.21 -11.18 -58.20
CA GLU A 332 -28.16 -11.18 -57.19
C GLU A 332 -26.97 -10.24 -57.57
N ILE A 333 -26.60 -10.15 -58.85
CA ILE A 333 -25.64 -9.13 -59.34
C ILE A 333 -26.16 -7.72 -59.03
N PHE A 334 -27.45 -7.46 -59.28
CA PHE A 334 -28.09 -6.19 -58.94
C PHE A 334 -28.10 -5.94 -57.43
N ARG A 335 -28.36 -6.96 -56.61
CA ARG A 335 -28.29 -6.89 -55.15
C ARG A 335 -26.92 -6.43 -54.67
N LEU A 336 -25.86 -7.08 -55.14
CA LEU A 336 -24.47 -6.74 -54.81
C LEU A 336 -24.13 -5.30 -55.26
N LYS A 337 -24.54 -4.91 -56.47
CA LYS A 337 -24.40 -3.53 -56.97
C LYS A 337 -25.09 -2.50 -56.06
N MET A 338 -26.30 -2.80 -55.57
CA MET A 338 -27.03 -1.91 -54.66
C MET A 338 -26.42 -1.85 -53.25
N ILE A 339 -25.91 -2.96 -52.73
CA ILE A 339 -25.15 -3.00 -51.46
C ILE A 339 -23.89 -2.14 -51.55
N LEU A 340 -23.14 -2.23 -52.65
CA LEU A 340 -21.95 -1.39 -52.88
C LEU A 340 -22.32 0.10 -52.97
N ARG A 341 -23.37 0.45 -53.71
CA ARG A 341 -23.85 1.83 -53.84
C ARG A 341 -24.29 2.40 -52.48
N LEU A 342 -25.01 1.62 -51.66
CA LEU A 342 -25.33 2.00 -50.28
C LEU A 342 -24.05 2.24 -49.45
N LEU A 343 -23.07 1.33 -49.51
CA LEU A 343 -21.84 1.43 -48.72
C LEU A 343 -21.00 2.66 -49.08
N GLN A 344 -20.94 3.03 -50.36
CA GLN A 344 -20.18 4.18 -50.86
C GLN A 344 -20.83 5.53 -50.52
N ILE A 345 -22.16 5.60 -50.52
CA ILE A 345 -22.91 6.88 -50.62
C ILE A 345 -23.65 7.26 -49.34
N SER A 346 -23.96 6.30 -48.47
CA SER A 346 -24.88 6.53 -47.34
C SER A 346 -24.21 7.01 -46.04
N SER A 347 -25.04 7.57 -45.13
CA SER A 347 -24.67 7.89 -43.75
C SER A 347 -24.40 6.62 -42.92
N PHE A 348 -23.89 6.78 -41.69
CA PHE A 348 -23.56 5.69 -40.76
C PHE A 348 -24.61 4.56 -40.70
N ASN A 349 -25.90 4.89 -40.54
CA ASN A 349 -26.98 3.88 -40.52
C ASN A 349 -27.09 3.08 -41.83
N GLY A 350 -26.88 3.71 -43.00
CA GLY A 350 -26.89 3.03 -44.28
C GLY A 350 -25.66 2.14 -44.50
N LYS A 351 -24.49 2.57 -44.01
CA LYS A 351 -23.27 1.73 -44.00
C LYS A 351 -23.43 0.53 -43.06
N MET A 352 -24.02 0.73 -41.88
CA MET A 352 -24.38 -0.33 -40.94
C MET A 352 -25.37 -1.32 -41.57
N ASN A 353 -26.38 -0.83 -42.31
CA ASN A 353 -27.32 -1.69 -43.05
C ASN A 353 -26.62 -2.47 -44.16
N ALA A 354 -25.75 -1.84 -44.96
CA ALA A 354 -24.97 -2.52 -46.00
C ALA A 354 -24.05 -3.61 -45.41
N LEU A 355 -23.40 -3.35 -44.27
CA LEU A 355 -22.62 -4.34 -43.54
C LEU A 355 -23.48 -5.49 -42.99
N ASN A 356 -24.68 -5.22 -42.51
CA ASN A 356 -25.64 -6.26 -42.11
C ASN A 356 -26.08 -7.10 -43.32
N GLU A 357 -26.31 -6.51 -44.49
CA GLU A 357 -26.63 -7.25 -45.72
C GLU A 357 -25.48 -8.11 -46.22
N ILE A 358 -24.25 -7.60 -46.24
CA ILE A 358 -23.05 -8.40 -46.56
C ILE A 358 -22.95 -9.59 -45.60
N ASN A 359 -23.20 -9.38 -44.30
CA ASN A 359 -23.23 -10.45 -43.30
C ASN A 359 -24.38 -11.44 -43.52
N LYS A 360 -25.59 -11.01 -43.94
CA LYS A 360 -26.68 -11.92 -44.34
C LYS A 360 -26.28 -12.77 -45.55
N VAL A 361 -25.67 -12.17 -46.57
CA VAL A 361 -25.19 -12.87 -47.79
C VAL A 361 -24.12 -13.89 -47.45
N ILE A 362 -23.08 -13.50 -46.70
CA ILE A 362 -22.04 -14.42 -46.19
C ILE A 362 -22.70 -15.57 -45.43
N SER A 363 -23.67 -15.29 -44.55
CA SER A 363 -24.36 -16.32 -43.76
C SER A 363 -25.16 -17.31 -44.60
N SER A 364 -25.84 -16.88 -45.67
CA SER A 364 -26.51 -17.80 -46.60
C SER A 364 -25.49 -18.65 -47.36
N VAL A 365 -24.47 -18.02 -47.93
CA VAL A 365 -23.50 -18.68 -48.81
C VAL A 365 -22.62 -19.68 -48.05
N SER A 366 -22.21 -19.35 -46.82
CA SER A 366 -21.42 -20.26 -45.98
C SER A 366 -22.20 -21.43 -45.36
N TYR A 367 -23.54 -21.44 -45.46
CA TYR A 367 -24.36 -22.52 -44.92
C TYR A 367 -24.38 -23.76 -45.83
N TYR A 368 -24.28 -23.56 -47.15
CA TYR A 368 -24.32 -24.64 -48.14
C TYR A 368 -23.04 -25.51 -48.15
N THR A 369 -21.88 -24.95 -47.80
CA THR A 369 -20.59 -25.70 -47.82
C THR A 369 -20.47 -26.79 -46.75
N HIS A 370 -21.46 -26.95 -45.86
CA HIS A 370 -21.46 -27.91 -44.76
C HIS A 370 -22.65 -28.89 -44.76
N ARG A 371 -23.38 -29.02 -45.88
CA ARG A 371 -24.29 -30.16 -46.13
C ARG A 371 -24.15 -30.67 -47.56
N HIS A 372 -24.05 -31.99 -47.71
CA HIS A 372 -24.30 -32.66 -48.99
C HIS A 372 -25.80 -32.55 -49.35
N GLY A 373 -26.18 -31.45 -49.99
CA GLY A 373 -27.51 -31.20 -50.55
C GLY A 373 -27.70 -31.90 -51.90
N ASN A 374 -28.93 -31.86 -52.41
CA ASN A 374 -29.30 -32.50 -53.68
C ASN A 374 -28.70 -31.71 -54.88
N PRO A 375 -28.13 -32.34 -55.92
CA PRO A 375 -27.41 -31.63 -57.01
C PRO A 375 -28.27 -30.79 -57.98
N GLU A 376 -29.57 -30.65 -57.75
CA GLU A 376 -30.52 -30.09 -58.74
C GLU A 376 -30.78 -28.58 -58.57
N GLU A 377 -30.22 -27.92 -57.54
CA GLU A 377 -30.34 -26.48 -57.29
C GLU A 377 -29.00 -25.84 -56.86
N GLU A 378 -28.07 -25.63 -57.79
CA GLU A 378 -26.87 -24.80 -57.53
C GLU A 378 -27.23 -23.29 -57.55
N GLU A 379 -27.22 -22.63 -56.39
CA GLU A 379 -27.32 -21.16 -56.36
C GLU A 379 -26.09 -20.49 -56.99
N TRP A 380 -26.31 -19.50 -57.87
CA TRP A 380 -25.24 -18.83 -58.62
C TRP A 380 -24.16 -18.15 -57.73
N LEU A 381 -24.49 -17.74 -56.50
CA LEU A 381 -23.60 -16.98 -55.63
C LEU A 381 -22.86 -17.92 -54.65
N THR A 382 -21.64 -18.31 -55.01
CA THR A 382 -20.76 -19.18 -54.20
C THR A 382 -19.87 -18.37 -53.24
N ALA A 383 -19.23 -19.05 -52.27
CA ALA A 383 -18.33 -18.41 -51.29
C ALA A 383 -17.15 -17.72 -51.98
N GLU A 384 -16.54 -18.43 -52.93
CA GLU A 384 -15.52 -17.94 -53.86
C GLU A 384 -15.97 -16.66 -54.58
N ARG A 385 -17.12 -16.67 -55.28
CA ARG A 385 -17.65 -15.49 -55.99
C ARG A 385 -17.95 -14.30 -55.06
N MET A 386 -18.37 -14.58 -53.82
CA MET A 386 -18.58 -13.53 -52.81
C MET A 386 -17.26 -12.94 -52.30
N ALA A 387 -16.21 -13.75 -52.13
CA ALA A 387 -14.87 -13.29 -51.79
C ALA A 387 -14.21 -12.50 -52.93
N GLU A 388 -14.30 -12.99 -54.17
CA GLU A 388 -13.90 -12.26 -55.39
C GLU A 388 -14.59 -10.89 -55.46
N TRP A 389 -15.91 -10.84 -55.23
CA TRP A 389 -16.66 -9.58 -55.27
C TRP A 389 -16.21 -8.58 -54.20
N ILE A 390 -15.93 -9.04 -52.98
CA ILE A 390 -15.38 -8.21 -51.88
C ILE A 390 -14.03 -7.61 -52.29
N GLN A 391 -13.16 -8.42 -52.90
CA GLN A 391 -11.80 -8.02 -53.31
C GLN A 391 -11.84 -7.05 -54.51
N GLN A 392 -12.52 -7.42 -55.60
CA GLN A 392 -12.61 -6.61 -56.84
C GLN A 392 -13.20 -5.21 -56.58
N ASN A 393 -14.18 -5.11 -55.69
CA ASN A 393 -14.82 -3.83 -55.34
C ASN A 393 -14.12 -3.11 -54.17
N ASN A 394 -12.95 -3.61 -53.74
CA ASN A 394 -12.08 -3.03 -52.71
C ASN A 394 -12.84 -2.71 -51.41
N ILE A 395 -13.79 -3.56 -51.02
CA ILE A 395 -14.80 -3.25 -50.00
C ILE A 395 -14.16 -2.96 -48.63
N LEU A 396 -13.12 -3.70 -48.25
CA LEU A 396 -12.39 -3.46 -47.00
C LEU A 396 -11.83 -2.02 -46.96
N SER A 397 -11.25 -1.54 -48.07
CA SER A 397 -10.75 -0.17 -48.20
C SER A 397 -11.84 0.91 -48.12
N ILE A 398 -13.12 0.56 -48.31
CA ILE A 398 -14.26 1.48 -48.16
C ILE A 398 -14.72 1.49 -46.70
N VAL A 399 -14.86 0.30 -46.10
CA VAL A 399 -15.34 0.12 -44.70
C VAL A 399 -14.37 0.70 -43.68
N LEU A 400 -13.05 0.65 -43.94
CA LEU A 400 -12.00 1.11 -43.04
C LEU A 400 -11.79 2.64 -42.98
N ARG A 401 -12.41 3.42 -43.88
CA ARG A 401 -12.15 4.88 -43.98
C ARG A 401 -12.76 5.71 -42.84
N ASP A 402 -13.93 5.30 -42.36
CA ASP A 402 -14.70 6.01 -41.35
C ASP A 402 -15.45 5.03 -40.43
N SER A 403 -16.27 5.56 -39.51
CA SER A 403 -17.15 4.78 -38.63
C SER A 403 -16.49 3.83 -37.60
N LEU A 404 -15.19 3.50 -37.73
CA LEU A 404 -14.43 2.60 -36.84
C LEU A 404 -14.38 3.02 -35.34
N HIS A 405 -14.84 4.22 -34.99
CA HIS A 405 -14.99 4.65 -33.60
C HIS A 405 -16.17 3.98 -32.88
N GLN A 406 -17.11 3.38 -33.62
CA GLN A 406 -18.27 2.67 -33.09
C GLN A 406 -17.98 1.16 -32.98
N PRO A 407 -17.93 0.55 -31.78
CA PRO A 407 -17.62 -0.88 -31.62
C PRO A 407 -18.56 -1.79 -32.40
N GLN A 408 -19.87 -1.48 -32.41
CA GLN A 408 -20.88 -2.24 -33.15
C GLN A 408 -20.61 -2.31 -34.67
N TYR A 409 -19.96 -1.30 -35.25
CA TYR A 409 -19.59 -1.28 -36.67
C TYR A 409 -18.40 -2.21 -36.92
N VAL A 410 -17.42 -2.19 -36.00
CA VAL A 410 -16.23 -3.04 -36.03
C VAL A 410 -16.60 -4.52 -35.84
N GLU A 411 -17.60 -4.85 -35.01
CA GLU A 411 -18.15 -6.21 -34.90
C GLU A 411 -18.78 -6.75 -36.21
N LYS A 412 -19.30 -5.88 -37.10
CA LYS A 412 -19.78 -6.32 -38.42
C LYS A 412 -18.64 -6.51 -39.41
N LEU A 413 -17.60 -5.69 -39.31
CA LEU A 413 -16.36 -5.81 -40.09
C LEU A 413 -15.57 -7.07 -39.70
N GLU A 414 -15.47 -7.39 -38.41
CA GLU A 414 -14.81 -8.60 -37.88
C GLU A 414 -15.30 -9.88 -38.58
N LYS A 415 -16.62 -10.01 -38.76
CA LYS A 415 -17.24 -11.16 -39.43
C LYS A 415 -16.93 -11.23 -40.92
N ILE A 416 -16.84 -10.08 -41.59
CA ILE A 416 -16.45 -9.99 -43.01
C ILE A 416 -14.98 -10.35 -43.17
N LEU A 417 -14.10 -9.83 -42.30
CA LEU A 417 -12.69 -10.18 -42.30
C LEU A 417 -12.46 -11.67 -42.05
N ARG A 418 -13.10 -12.26 -41.03
CA ARG A 418 -13.02 -13.71 -40.76
C ARG A 418 -13.49 -14.56 -41.96
N PHE A 419 -14.50 -14.13 -42.70
CA PHE A 419 -14.90 -14.77 -43.96
C PHE A 419 -13.82 -14.65 -45.04
N VAL A 420 -13.34 -13.43 -45.31
CA VAL A 420 -12.30 -13.16 -46.33
C VAL A 420 -10.98 -13.89 -46.02
N ILE A 421 -10.65 -14.07 -44.73
CA ILE A 421 -9.50 -14.86 -44.27
C ILE A 421 -9.74 -16.36 -44.50
N LYS A 422 -10.92 -16.89 -44.12
CA LYS A 422 -11.27 -18.31 -44.33
C LYS A 422 -11.21 -18.73 -45.80
N GLU A 423 -11.72 -17.89 -46.69
CA GLU A 423 -11.67 -18.11 -48.15
C GLU A 423 -10.33 -17.66 -48.78
N LYS A 424 -9.30 -17.37 -47.96
CA LYS A 424 -7.91 -17.00 -48.36
C LYS A 424 -7.77 -15.78 -49.28
N ALA A 425 -8.74 -14.87 -49.27
CA ALA A 425 -8.78 -13.70 -50.14
C ALA A 425 -8.18 -12.42 -49.50
N LEU A 426 -7.77 -12.45 -48.22
CA LEU A 426 -7.15 -11.30 -47.54
C LEU A 426 -5.71 -11.07 -48.03
N THR A 427 -5.43 -9.91 -48.62
CA THR A 427 -4.09 -9.56 -49.12
C THR A 427 -3.25 -8.85 -48.05
N LEU A 428 -1.93 -8.81 -48.24
CA LEU A 428 -1.04 -8.00 -47.38
C LEU A 428 -1.39 -6.50 -47.46
N GLN A 429 -1.83 -6.02 -48.63
CA GLN A 429 -2.30 -4.65 -48.82
C GLN A 429 -3.58 -4.34 -48.01
N ASP A 430 -4.43 -5.33 -47.76
CA ASP A 430 -5.59 -5.18 -46.85
C ASP A 430 -5.16 -5.08 -45.39
N LEU A 431 -4.10 -5.79 -44.98
CA LEU A 431 -3.51 -5.64 -43.64
C LEU A 431 -2.87 -4.27 -43.46
N ASP A 432 -2.16 -3.76 -44.48
CA ASP A 432 -1.67 -2.37 -44.49
C ASP A 432 -2.82 -1.37 -44.36
N ASN A 433 -3.95 -1.59 -45.05
CA ASN A 433 -5.14 -0.75 -44.95
C ASN A 433 -5.75 -0.80 -43.53
N ILE A 434 -5.81 -1.97 -42.89
CA ILE A 434 -6.30 -2.13 -41.50
C ILE A 434 -5.36 -1.43 -40.52
N TRP A 435 -4.04 -1.59 -40.68
CA TRP A 435 -3.05 -0.97 -39.80
C TRP A 435 -3.00 0.55 -39.97
N ALA A 436 -3.04 1.06 -41.20
CA ALA A 436 -3.07 2.50 -41.48
C ALA A 436 -4.36 3.17 -40.97
N ALA A 437 -5.47 2.45 -40.84
CA ALA A 437 -6.75 3.00 -40.38
C ALA A 437 -6.71 3.60 -38.96
N GLN A 438 -5.78 3.17 -38.09
CA GLN A 438 -5.57 3.77 -36.77
C GLN A 438 -4.66 5.01 -36.76
N ALA A 439 -3.85 5.22 -37.81
CA ALA A 439 -2.79 6.23 -37.81
C ALA A 439 -3.35 7.66 -37.74
N GLY A 440 -2.90 8.43 -36.75
CA GLY A 440 -3.34 9.81 -36.52
C GLY A 440 -4.82 9.95 -36.13
N LYS A 441 -5.49 8.87 -35.68
CA LYS A 441 -6.90 8.89 -35.27
C LYS A 441 -7.10 9.00 -33.76
N HIS A 442 -8.34 9.27 -33.35
CA HIS A 442 -8.76 9.31 -31.95
C HIS A 442 -8.55 7.96 -31.24
N GLU A 443 -8.27 7.97 -29.93
CA GLU A 443 -7.87 6.77 -29.17
C GLU A 443 -8.89 5.62 -29.22
N ALA A 444 -10.19 5.92 -29.37
CA ALA A 444 -11.23 4.91 -29.55
C ALA A 444 -11.07 4.10 -30.85
N ILE A 445 -10.62 4.73 -31.94
CA ILE A 445 -10.35 4.04 -33.21
C ILE A 445 -9.11 3.16 -33.05
N VAL A 446 -8.04 3.69 -32.44
CA VAL A 446 -6.82 2.92 -32.14
C VAL A 446 -7.16 1.67 -31.34
N LYS A 447 -7.92 1.81 -30.24
CA LYS A 447 -8.36 0.66 -29.43
C LYS A 447 -9.18 -0.33 -30.27
N ASN A 448 -10.20 0.12 -30.98
CA ASN A 448 -11.08 -0.79 -31.73
C ASN A 448 -10.32 -1.55 -32.84
N VAL A 449 -9.33 -0.94 -33.49
CA VAL A 449 -8.45 -1.60 -34.48
C VAL A 449 -7.50 -2.60 -33.79
N HIS A 450 -6.96 -2.28 -32.62
CA HIS A 450 -6.13 -3.20 -31.83
C HIS A 450 -6.94 -4.41 -31.33
N ASP A 451 -8.15 -4.19 -30.79
CA ASP A 451 -9.07 -5.25 -30.38
C ASP A 451 -9.53 -6.13 -31.58
N LEU A 452 -9.70 -5.54 -32.76
CA LEU A 452 -10.01 -6.27 -34.00
C LEU A 452 -8.84 -7.17 -34.44
N LEU A 453 -7.60 -6.65 -34.46
CA LEU A 453 -6.41 -7.42 -34.83
C LEU A 453 -6.14 -8.56 -33.85
N ALA A 454 -6.31 -8.32 -32.54
CA ALA A 454 -6.16 -9.37 -31.52
C ALA A 454 -7.13 -10.54 -31.76
N LYS A 455 -8.42 -10.25 -32.02
CA LYS A 455 -9.45 -11.27 -32.29
C LYS A 455 -9.26 -12.08 -33.58
N LEU A 456 -8.52 -11.54 -34.56
CA LEU A 456 -8.29 -12.14 -35.88
C LEU A 456 -6.91 -12.80 -36.00
N ALA A 457 -6.04 -12.63 -35.00
CA ALA A 457 -4.67 -13.14 -34.99
C ALA A 457 -4.57 -14.64 -35.34
N TRP A 458 -5.51 -15.43 -34.81
CA TRP A 458 -5.61 -16.89 -34.99
C TRP A 458 -6.15 -17.33 -36.35
N ASP A 459 -6.81 -16.44 -37.09
CA ASP A 459 -7.30 -16.73 -38.43
C ASP A 459 -6.21 -16.45 -39.49
N PHE A 460 -5.22 -15.57 -39.20
CA PHE A 460 -4.19 -15.14 -40.17
C PHE A 460 -3.16 -16.22 -40.54
N SER A 461 -2.62 -16.14 -41.75
CA SER A 461 -1.50 -16.99 -42.19
C SER A 461 -0.16 -16.57 -41.54
N PRO A 462 0.86 -17.45 -41.50
CA PRO A 462 2.18 -17.10 -40.97
C PRO A 462 2.81 -15.89 -41.68
N GLU A 463 2.60 -15.77 -42.98
CA GLU A 463 3.09 -14.67 -43.83
C GLU A 463 2.39 -13.33 -43.49
N GLN A 464 1.09 -13.39 -43.25
CA GLN A 464 0.28 -12.25 -42.82
C GLN A 464 0.69 -11.76 -41.41
N LEU A 465 1.02 -12.68 -40.50
CA LEU A 465 1.50 -12.37 -39.16
C LEU A 465 2.91 -11.76 -39.17
N ASP A 466 3.83 -12.28 -40.00
CA ASP A 466 5.19 -11.74 -40.11
C ASP A 466 5.20 -10.33 -40.73
N HIS A 467 4.35 -10.08 -41.75
CA HIS A 467 4.12 -8.73 -42.28
C HIS A 467 3.58 -7.77 -41.22
N LEU A 468 2.60 -8.22 -40.41
CA LEU A 468 2.06 -7.41 -39.30
C LEU A 468 3.11 -7.10 -38.23
N PHE A 469 4.04 -8.02 -37.93
CA PHE A 469 5.17 -7.75 -37.04
C PHE A 469 6.15 -6.73 -37.63
N ASP A 470 6.39 -6.73 -38.94
CA ASP A 470 7.19 -5.68 -39.60
C ASP A 470 6.47 -4.32 -39.58
N CYS A 471 5.15 -4.28 -39.74
CA CYS A 471 4.33 -3.07 -39.50
C CYS A 471 4.48 -2.54 -38.06
N PHE A 472 4.59 -3.41 -37.06
CA PHE A 472 4.84 -3.00 -35.66
C PHE A 472 6.26 -2.42 -35.51
N LYS A 473 7.29 -3.08 -36.02
CA LYS A 473 8.69 -2.58 -36.01
C LYS A 473 8.79 -1.21 -36.70
N ALA A 474 8.16 -1.05 -37.86
CA ALA A 474 8.14 0.21 -38.60
C ALA A 474 7.40 1.34 -37.86
N SER A 475 6.38 1.02 -37.06
CA SER A 475 5.70 2.01 -36.22
C SER A 475 6.54 2.49 -35.04
N TRP A 476 7.49 1.66 -34.56
CA TRP A 476 8.25 1.90 -33.33
C TRP A 476 9.09 3.17 -33.37
N THR A 477 9.80 3.39 -34.48
CA THR A 477 10.73 4.51 -34.69
C THR A 477 10.05 5.86 -34.53
N ASN A 478 8.80 5.97 -35.00
CA ASN A 478 8.03 7.21 -35.06
C ASN A 478 6.93 7.34 -33.96
N ALA A 479 6.73 6.32 -33.12
CA ALA A 479 5.68 6.31 -32.10
C ALA A 479 6.04 7.09 -30.82
N SER A 480 5.07 7.83 -30.28
CA SER A 480 5.16 8.45 -28.94
C SER A 480 5.09 7.41 -27.81
N LYS A 481 5.52 7.76 -26.58
CA LYS A 481 5.53 6.84 -25.42
C LYS A 481 4.19 6.13 -25.21
N LYS A 482 3.06 6.87 -25.21
CA LYS A 482 1.70 6.32 -25.06
C LYS A 482 1.26 5.39 -26.21
N GLN A 483 1.82 5.57 -27.41
CA GLN A 483 1.60 4.66 -28.53
C GLN A 483 2.45 3.39 -28.41
N ARG A 484 3.71 3.50 -27.95
CA ARG A 484 4.59 2.35 -27.67
C ARG A 484 4.02 1.46 -26.57
N GLU A 485 3.50 2.05 -25.50
CA GLU A 485 2.77 1.34 -24.42
C GLU A 485 1.58 0.54 -24.96
N LYS A 486 0.71 1.16 -25.78
CA LYS A 486 -0.45 0.49 -26.40
C LYS A 486 -0.05 -0.57 -27.42
N LEU A 487 1.06 -0.39 -28.13
CA LEU A 487 1.60 -1.39 -29.05
C LEU A 487 2.11 -2.63 -28.30
N LEU A 488 2.83 -2.44 -27.19
CA LEU A 488 3.27 -3.55 -26.33
C LEU A 488 2.08 -4.32 -25.76
N GLU A 489 1.00 -3.64 -25.39
CA GLU A 489 -0.24 -4.27 -24.93
C GLU A 489 -0.96 -5.09 -26.02
N LEU A 490 -0.98 -4.59 -27.27
CA LEU A 490 -1.44 -5.39 -28.42
C LEU A 490 -0.55 -6.62 -28.63
N ILE A 491 0.77 -6.42 -28.69
CA ILE A 491 1.75 -7.50 -28.89
C ILE A 491 1.62 -8.59 -27.82
N ARG A 492 1.40 -8.20 -26.55
CA ARG A 492 1.11 -9.13 -25.45
C ARG A 492 -0.14 -9.96 -25.73
N ARG A 493 -1.28 -9.30 -26.03
CA ARG A 493 -2.57 -9.98 -26.24
C ARG A 493 -2.59 -10.90 -27.46
N LEU A 494 -1.75 -10.67 -28.47
CA LEU A 494 -1.58 -11.59 -29.60
C LEU A 494 -0.98 -12.96 -29.20
N ALA A 495 -0.31 -13.04 -28.04
CA ALA A 495 0.30 -14.27 -27.52
C ALA A 495 -0.48 -14.91 -26.35
N GLU A 496 -1.38 -14.18 -25.68
CA GLU A 496 -2.12 -14.68 -24.52
C GLU A 496 -3.22 -15.69 -24.87
N ASP A 497 -3.81 -15.59 -26.07
CA ASP A 497 -4.80 -16.57 -26.58
C ASP A 497 -4.15 -17.82 -27.22
N ASP A 498 -2.82 -18.00 -27.12
CA ASP A 498 -2.07 -19.11 -27.75
C ASP A 498 -2.17 -20.42 -26.97
N LYS A 499 -2.56 -21.50 -27.65
CA LYS A 499 -2.64 -22.87 -27.13
C LYS A 499 -1.51 -23.78 -27.62
N ASP A 500 -0.92 -23.48 -28.78
CA ASP A 500 0.11 -24.30 -29.40
C ASP A 500 1.53 -23.75 -29.10
N GLY A 501 1.63 -22.51 -28.64
CA GLY A 501 2.87 -21.83 -28.21
C GLY A 501 3.70 -21.22 -29.34
N VAL A 502 3.27 -21.35 -30.60
CA VAL A 502 4.01 -20.91 -31.79
C VAL A 502 3.98 -19.39 -31.94
N MET A 503 2.82 -18.76 -31.69
CA MET A 503 2.67 -17.31 -31.74
C MET A 503 3.36 -16.67 -30.53
N ALA A 504 3.21 -17.26 -29.35
CA ALA A 504 3.96 -16.90 -28.15
C ALA A 504 5.47 -16.94 -28.39
N HIS A 505 6.02 -17.99 -29.01
CA HIS A 505 7.45 -18.05 -29.30
C HIS A 505 7.92 -16.95 -30.29
N LYS A 506 7.14 -16.64 -31.33
CA LYS A 506 7.44 -15.50 -32.23
C LYS A 506 7.41 -14.16 -31.47
N VAL A 507 6.39 -13.93 -30.64
CA VAL A 507 6.24 -12.69 -29.86
C VAL A 507 7.33 -12.55 -28.80
N LEU A 508 7.71 -13.61 -28.09
CA LEU A 508 8.80 -13.59 -27.12
C LEU A 508 10.14 -13.20 -27.78
N ASN A 509 10.44 -13.72 -28.98
CA ASN A 509 11.61 -13.27 -29.75
C ASN A 509 11.49 -11.82 -30.26
N LEU A 510 10.28 -11.34 -30.59
CA LEU A 510 10.06 -9.92 -30.93
C LEU A 510 10.35 -9.01 -29.73
N LEU A 511 9.84 -9.36 -28.54
CA LEU A 511 10.08 -8.64 -27.29
C LEU A 511 11.55 -8.71 -26.85
N TRP A 512 12.22 -9.86 -27.04
CA TRP A 512 13.66 -9.99 -26.82
C TRP A 512 14.45 -9.00 -27.70
N ASN A 513 14.21 -9.00 -29.01
CA ASN A 513 14.92 -8.10 -29.93
C ASN A 513 14.61 -6.62 -29.67
N LEU A 514 13.44 -6.32 -29.10
CA LEU A 514 13.02 -4.99 -28.70
C LEU A 514 13.70 -4.51 -27.41
N ALA A 515 13.81 -5.37 -26.41
CA ALA A 515 14.51 -5.08 -25.16
C ALA A 515 16.02 -4.83 -25.40
N HIS A 516 16.62 -5.62 -26.30
CA HIS A 516 18.04 -5.52 -26.66
C HIS A 516 18.36 -4.45 -27.72
N SER A 517 17.42 -3.53 -28.00
CA SER A 517 17.63 -2.40 -28.90
C SER A 517 18.21 -1.19 -28.14
N ASP A 518 19.29 -0.62 -28.66
CA ASP A 518 19.97 0.53 -28.04
C ASP A 518 19.12 1.81 -28.04
N ASP A 519 18.26 2.00 -29.04
CA ASP A 519 17.38 3.17 -29.19
C ASP A 519 16.17 3.17 -28.22
N VAL A 520 16.00 2.13 -27.41
CA VAL A 520 14.85 1.95 -26.51
C VAL A 520 15.14 2.49 -25.10
N PRO A 521 14.32 3.41 -24.56
CA PRO A 521 14.41 3.87 -23.17
C PRO A 521 14.15 2.76 -22.14
N VAL A 522 14.75 2.88 -20.95
CA VAL A 522 14.66 1.89 -19.86
C VAL A 522 13.22 1.54 -19.50
N ASP A 523 12.34 2.53 -19.33
CA ASP A 523 10.89 2.35 -19.06
C ASP A 523 10.22 1.36 -20.03
N ILE A 524 10.64 1.39 -21.29
CA ILE A 524 9.99 0.68 -22.39
C ILE A 524 10.60 -0.71 -22.59
N MET A 525 11.91 -0.84 -22.32
CA MET A 525 12.57 -2.14 -22.13
C MET A 525 11.94 -2.90 -20.96
N ASP A 526 11.76 -2.26 -19.80
CA ASP A 526 11.14 -2.87 -18.63
C ASP A 526 9.67 -3.29 -18.89
N LEU A 527 8.91 -2.51 -19.68
CA LEU A 527 7.57 -2.91 -20.14
C LEU A 527 7.59 -4.10 -21.10
N ALA A 528 8.55 -4.16 -22.04
CA ALA A 528 8.70 -5.28 -22.97
C ALA A 528 9.09 -6.57 -22.23
N LEU A 529 9.98 -6.46 -21.24
CA LEU A 529 10.39 -7.56 -20.36
C LEU A 529 9.28 -7.97 -19.38
N SER A 530 8.43 -7.05 -18.92
CA SER A 530 7.21 -7.38 -18.17
C SER A 530 6.19 -8.15 -19.02
N ALA A 531 6.02 -7.78 -20.30
CA ALA A 531 5.20 -8.53 -21.24
C ALA A 531 5.79 -9.93 -21.52
N HIS A 532 7.12 -10.05 -21.62
CA HIS A 532 7.82 -11.32 -21.80
C HIS A 532 7.55 -12.30 -20.64
N ILE A 533 7.65 -11.85 -19.38
CA ILE A 533 7.28 -12.65 -18.20
C ILE A 533 5.82 -13.11 -18.27
N LYS A 534 4.88 -12.19 -18.56
CA LYS A 534 3.44 -12.51 -18.60
C LYS A 534 3.09 -13.57 -19.63
N ILE A 535 3.70 -13.52 -20.83
CA ILE A 535 3.49 -14.53 -21.86
C ILE A 535 4.04 -15.90 -21.41
N LEU A 536 5.18 -15.94 -20.71
CA LEU A 536 5.72 -17.18 -20.13
C LEU A 536 4.87 -17.77 -18.98
N ASP A 537 4.07 -16.94 -18.30
CA ASP A 537 3.13 -17.38 -17.27
C ASP A 537 1.82 -17.93 -17.87
N TYR A 538 1.21 -17.16 -18.77
CA TYR A 538 -0.06 -17.50 -19.43
C TYR A 538 0.04 -18.56 -20.53
N SER A 539 1.24 -18.83 -21.07
CA SER A 539 1.45 -19.82 -22.14
C SER A 539 0.85 -21.18 -21.77
N CYS A 540 -0.22 -21.54 -22.47
CA CYS A 540 -1.00 -22.77 -22.23
C CYS A 540 -0.41 -24.00 -22.95
N SER A 541 0.81 -23.87 -23.50
CA SER A 541 1.54 -24.96 -24.16
C SER A 541 1.91 -26.08 -23.19
N GLN A 542 1.90 -27.33 -23.66
CA GLN A 542 2.33 -28.49 -22.87
C GLN A 542 3.83 -28.42 -22.48
N ASP A 543 4.62 -27.67 -23.25
CA ASP A 543 6.07 -27.46 -23.03
C ASP A 543 6.40 -26.16 -22.28
N ARG A 544 5.41 -25.49 -21.64
CA ARG A 544 5.59 -24.18 -20.97
C ARG A 544 6.83 -24.11 -20.09
N ASP A 545 7.05 -25.10 -19.23
CA ASP A 545 8.15 -25.06 -18.26
C ASP A 545 9.51 -25.37 -18.92
N THR A 546 9.53 -26.17 -19.99
CA THR A 546 10.69 -26.31 -20.90
C THR A 546 11.02 -24.99 -21.58
N GLN A 547 10.00 -24.26 -22.05
CA GLN A 547 10.15 -22.93 -22.66
C GLN A 547 10.68 -21.89 -21.66
N LYS A 548 10.20 -21.89 -20.40
CA LYS A 548 10.75 -21.05 -19.33
C LYS A 548 12.25 -21.31 -19.10
N ILE A 549 12.67 -22.58 -19.04
CA ILE A 549 14.08 -22.96 -18.86
C ILE A 549 14.94 -22.48 -20.04
N GLN A 550 14.49 -22.66 -21.29
CA GLN A 550 15.22 -22.19 -22.48
C GLN A 550 15.46 -20.67 -22.47
N TRP A 551 14.52 -19.87 -21.97
CA TRP A 551 14.72 -18.42 -21.83
C TRP A 551 15.65 -18.07 -20.66
N ILE A 552 15.59 -18.81 -19.54
CA ILE A 552 16.56 -18.68 -18.44
C ILE A 552 17.98 -18.97 -18.95
N ASP A 553 18.20 -20.07 -19.67
CA ASP A 553 19.50 -20.42 -20.26
C ASP A 553 20.04 -19.29 -21.15
N ARG A 554 19.16 -18.70 -21.97
CA ARG A 554 19.50 -17.58 -22.86
C ARG A 554 19.93 -16.33 -22.08
N PHE A 555 19.22 -15.96 -21.01
CA PHE A 555 19.62 -14.86 -20.12
C PHE A 555 20.90 -15.17 -19.33
N ILE A 556 21.15 -16.42 -18.94
CA ILE A 556 22.40 -16.81 -18.26
C ILE A 556 23.61 -16.66 -19.18
N GLU A 557 23.48 -16.92 -20.48
CA GLU A 557 24.58 -16.73 -21.43
C GLU A 557 24.92 -15.24 -21.62
N GLU A 558 23.96 -14.33 -21.44
CA GLU A 558 24.25 -12.88 -21.40
C GLU A 558 25.10 -12.48 -20.18
N LEU A 559 24.87 -13.10 -19.01
CA LEU A 559 25.69 -12.88 -17.80
C LEU A 559 27.16 -13.25 -18.00
N ARG A 560 27.45 -14.15 -18.97
CA ARG A 560 28.79 -14.62 -19.34
C ARG A 560 29.44 -13.80 -20.46
N THR A 561 28.63 -13.22 -21.34
CA THR A 561 29.11 -12.65 -22.62
C THR A 561 28.91 -11.15 -22.78
N ASN A 562 28.06 -10.50 -21.97
CA ASN A 562 27.63 -9.13 -22.25
C ASN A 562 27.37 -8.28 -20.97
N ASP A 563 28.36 -7.46 -20.61
CA ASP A 563 28.29 -6.51 -19.49
C ASP A 563 27.10 -5.53 -19.53
N LYS A 564 26.47 -5.30 -20.71
CA LYS A 564 25.43 -4.28 -20.90
C LYS A 564 24.04 -4.69 -20.42
N TRP A 565 23.71 -5.98 -20.48
CA TRP A 565 22.35 -6.49 -20.22
C TRP A 565 22.24 -7.35 -18.96
N VAL A 566 23.30 -7.37 -18.14
CA VAL A 566 23.37 -8.12 -16.88
C VAL A 566 22.20 -7.82 -15.94
N ILE A 567 21.89 -6.54 -15.66
CA ILE A 567 20.82 -6.19 -14.72
C ILE A 567 19.42 -6.60 -15.24
N PRO A 568 19.06 -6.37 -16.52
CA PRO A 568 17.87 -6.97 -17.13
C PRO A 568 17.83 -8.49 -17.02
N ALA A 569 18.91 -9.20 -17.37
CA ALA A 569 18.99 -10.66 -17.33
C ALA A 569 18.79 -11.22 -15.91
N LEU A 570 19.47 -10.66 -14.90
CA LEU A 570 19.30 -11.06 -13.48
C LEU A 570 17.85 -10.87 -13.01
N LYS A 571 17.20 -9.76 -13.40
CA LYS A 571 15.78 -9.54 -13.10
C LYS A 571 14.91 -10.58 -13.78
N GLN A 572 15.10 -10.81 -15.08
CA GLN A 572 14.30 -11.79 -15.84
C GLN A 572 14.45 -13.21 -15.30
N ILE A 573 15.65 -13.66 -14.97
CA ILE A 573 15.85 -15.00 -14.37
C ILE A 573 15.11 -15.10 -13.03
N ARG A 574 15.15 -14.07 -12.17
CA ARG A 574 14.41 -14.07 -10.89
C ARG A 574 12.90 -14.16 -11.11
N GLU A 575 12.34 -13.32 -11.97
CA GLU A 575 10.90 -13.30 -12.21
C GLU A 575 10.41 -14.61 -12.89
N ILE A 576 11.16 -15.16 -13.87
CA ILE A 576 10.78 -16.42 -14.52
C ILE A 576 10.88 -17.60 -13.53
N CYS A 577 11.89 -17.65 -12.66
CA CYS A 577 11.94 -18.62 -11.55
C CYS A 577 10.80 -18.41 -10.54
N SER A 578 10.31 -17.18 -10.37
CA SER A 578 9.16 -16.88 -9.49
C SER A 578 7.83 -17.41 -10.05
N LEU A 579 7.74 -17.67 -11.36
CA LEU A 579 6.62 -18.39 -12.01
C LEU A 579 6.58 -19.91 -11.72
N PHE A 580 7.43 -20.39 -10.81
CA PHE A 580 7.39 -21.75 -10.26
C PHE A 580 6.95 -21.70 -8.80
N GLY A 581 6.15 -22.70 -8.40
CA GLY A 581 5.52 -22.75 -7.08
C GLY A 581 6.52 -22.93 -5.94
N GLU A 582 6.19 -22.36 -4.78
CA GLU A 582 6.93 -22.55 -3.53
C GLU A 582 6.61 -23.91 -2.91
N ALA A 583 7.63 -24.54 -2.31
CA ALA A 583 7.45 -25.76 -1.55
C ALA A 583 6.85 -25.43 -0.16
N PRO A 584 5.92 -26.24 0.38
CA PRO A 584 5.38 -26.00 1.72
C PRO A 584 6.48 -26.06 2.79
N GLN A 585 6.66 -24.95 3.53
CA GLN A 585 7.78 -24.73 4.46
C GLN A 585 7.89 -25.76 5.61
N ASN A 586 6.81 -26.51 5.89
CA ASN A 586 6.71 -27.44 7.02
C ASN A 586 7.28 -28.87 6.75
N LEU A 587 8.27 -29.02 5.85
CA LEU A 587 8.90 -30.32 5.54
C LEU A 587 10.39 -30.45 5.92
N SER A 588 11.00 -29.40 6.49
CA SER A 588 12.42 -29.40 6.87
C SER A 588 12.75 -30.23 8.12
N SER A 589 11.75 -30.73 8.86
CA SER A 589 11.95 -31.42 10.15
C SER A 589 11.48 -32.88 10.16
N SER A 590 12.44 -33.80 10.23
CA SER A 590 12.32 -35.24 10.53
C SER A 590 11.75 -36.18 9.45
N HIS A 591 12.19 -37.45 9.51
CA HIS A 591 11.87 -38.50 8.55
C HIS A 591 10.37 -38.84 8.50
N PHE A 592 9.77 -38.80 7.30
CA PHE A 592 8.56 -39.57 7.01
C PHE A 592 8.65 -40.29 5.66
N SER A 593 7.89 -41.38 5.52
CA SER A 593 8.16 -42.45 4.55
C SER A 593 7.83 -42.12 3.09
N GLN A 594 8.66 -42.66 2.19
CA GLN A 594 8.57 -42.59 0.74
C GLN A 594 7.36 -43.38 0.18
N THR A 595 6.14 -42.88 0.39
CA THR A 595 4.90 -43.51 -0.10
C THR A 595 3.87 -42.47 -0.54
N GLN A 596 3.50 -42.52 -1.83
CA GLN A 596 2.32 -41.88 -2.45
C GLN A 596 2.21 -40.33 -2.35
N ARG A 597 2.99 -39.63 -3.18
CA ARG A 597 2.64 -38.29 -3.72
C ARG A 597 2.92 -38.24 -5.23
N SER A 598 2.19 -37.39 -5.95
CA SER A 598 2.19 -37.35 -7.42
C SER A 598 3.52 -36.90 -8.02
N PRO A 599 4.03 -37.48 -9.14
CA PRO A 599 5.39 -37.22 -9.64
C PRO A 599 5.64 -35.88 -10.35
N HIS A 600 4.69 -34.93 -10.32
CA HIS A 600 4.58 -33.85 -11.31
C HIS A 600 4.37 -32.46 -10.70
N VAL A 601 5.05 -32.14 -9.59
CA VAL A 601 5.20 -30.75 -9.13
C VAL A 601 6.69 -30.45 -9.00
N PHE A 602 7.18 -29.58 -9.88
CA PHE A 602 8.57 -29.10 -9.93
C PHE A 602 8.58 -27.70 -9.30
N TYR A 603 9.24 -27.55 -8.16
CA TYR A 603 9.16 -26.33 -7.36
C TYR A 603 10.31 -25.38 -7.68
N ARG A 604 10.19 -24.12 -7.25
CA ARG A 604 11.22 -23.08 -7.43
C ARG A 604 12.60 -23.51 -6.90
N HIS A 605 12.65 -24.16 -5.74
CA HIS A 605 13.91 -24.62 -5.14
C HIS A 605 14.58 -25.74 -5.97
N ASP A 606 13.81 -26.66 -6.57
CA ASP A 606 14.34 -27.69 -7.48
C ASP A 606 14.99 -27.03 -8.71
N LEU A 607 14.30 -26.05 -9.32
CA LEU A 607 14.81 -25.28 -10.45
C LEU A 607 16.10 -24.52 -10.11
N ILE A 608 16.13 -23.79 -8.99
CA ILE A 608 17.32 -23.03 -8.59
C ILE A 608 18.51 -23.97 -8.31
N ASN A 609 18.28 -25.15 -7.71
CA ASN A 609 19.33 -26.15 -7.53
C ASN A 609 19.82 -26.74 -8.87
N GLN A 610 18.93 -27.03 -9.82
CA GLN A 610 19.30 -27.45 -11.17
C GLN A 610 20.14 -26.39 -11.89
N LEU A 611 19.72 -25.13 -11.85
CA LEU A 611 20.45 -24.01 -12.48
C LEU A 611 21.80 -23.75 -11.79
N GLN A 612 21.87 -23.87 -10.47
CA GLN A 612 23.13 -23.80 -9.72
C GLN A 612 24.07 -24.95 -10.09
N HIS A 613 23.57 -26.17 -10.28
CA HIS A 613 24.38 -27.32 -10.72
C HIS A 613 24.89 -27.14 -12.16
N ASN A 614 24.04 -26.69 -13.08
CA ASN A 614 24.35 -26.57 -14.50
C ASN A 614 25.22 -25.35 -14.84
N HIS A 615 25.07 -24.22 -14.13
CA HIS A 615 25.69 -22.94 -14.50
C HIS A 615 26.53 -22.29 -13.39
N ALA A 616 26.56 -22.86 -12.18
CA ALA A 616 27.26 -22.32 -11.01
C ALA A 616 26.90 -20.85 -10.71
N LEU A 617 25.60 -20.51 -10.79
CA LEU A 617 25.07 -19.14 -10.73
C LEU A 617 25.61 -18.29 -9.57
N VAL A 618 25.74 -18.84 -8.36
CA VAL A 618 26.28 -18.10 -7.19
C VAL A 618 27.74 -17.67 -7.44
N THR A 619 28.55 -18.50 -8.10
CA THR A 619 29.91 -18.14 -8.53
C THR A 619 29.87 -17.12 -9.67
N LEU A 620 29.09 -17.39 -10.72
CA LEU A 620 29.01 -16.53 -11.91
C LEU A 620 28.61 -15.09 -11.56
N VAL A 621 27.66 -14.90 -10.64
CA VAL A 621 27.20 -13.56 -10.25
C VAL A 621 28.17 -12.88 -9.27
N ALA A 622 28.88 -13.64 -8.42
CA ALA A 622 29.97 -13.10 -7.59
C ALA A 622 31.18 -12.66 -8.44
N GLU A 623 31.52 -13.42 -9.49
CA GLU A 623 32.56 -13.08 -10.46
C GLU A 623 32.16 -11.89 -11.35
N ASN A 624 30.90 -11.82 -11.80
CA ASN A 624 30.38 -10.68 -12.55
C ASN A 624 30.39 -9.40 -11.69
N LEU A 625 29.97 -9.48 -10.41
CA LEU A 625 30.06 -8.37 -9.46
C LEU A 625 31.52 -7.92 -9.25
N ALA A 626 32.45 -8.86 -9.03
CA ALA A 626 33.86 -8.53 -8.87
C ALA A 626 34.46 -7.88 -10.14
N THR A 627 34.08 -8.37 -11.33
CA THR A 627 34.48 -7.82 -12.64
C THR A 627 33.94 -6.39 -12.83
N TYR A 628 32.64 -6.18 -12.57
CA TYR A 628 32.03 -4.85 -12.58
C TYR A 628 32.73 -3.86 -11.63
N MET A 629 32.99 -4.28 -10.39
CA MET A 629 33.72 -3.46 -9.42
C MET A 629 35.16 -3.17 -9.86
N ASN A 630 35.82 -4.06 -10.60
CA ASN A 630 37.14 -3.80 -11.16
C ASN A 630 37.09 -2.86 -12.38
N ASN A 631 36.02 -2.89 -13.18
CA ASN A 631 35.82 -2.02 -14.33
C ASN A 631 35.43 -0.58 -13.94
N ILE A 632 34.78 -0.36 -12.79
CA ILE A 632 34.42 0.98 -12.30
C ILE A 632 35.56 1.67 -11.51
N ARG A 633 36.52 0.91 -10.94
CA ARG A 633 37.71 1.43 -10.24
C ARG A 633 38.52 2.50 -10.99
N PRO A 634 38.91 2.31 -12.27
CA PRO A 634 39.66 3.35 -12.99
C PRO A 634 38.77 4.57 -13.24
N TYR A 635 37.53 4.36 -13.68
CA TYR A 635 36.57 5.44 -13.97
C TYR A 635 36.33 6.39 -12.78
N ALA A 636 36.24 5.85 -11.56
CA ALA A 636 36.07 6.64 -10.34
C ALA A 636 37.36 7.39 -9.90
N LYS A 637 38.53 7.03 -10.41
CA LYS A 637 39.79 7.79 -10.21
C LYS A 637 39.97 8.90 -11.23
N ASP A 638 39.42 8.73 -12.43
CA ASP A 638 39.48 9.73 -13.50
C ASP A 638 38.44 10.85 -13.29
N LEU A 639 37.44 10.65 -12.42
CA LEU A 639 36.33 11.57 -12.13
C LEU A 639 35.96 11.55 -10.63
N GLU A 640 36.71 12.26 -9.79
CA GLU A 640 36.55 12.25 -8.32
C GLU A 640 35.18 12.79 -7.84
N ASP A 641 34.52 13.68 -8.60
CA ASP A 641 33.20 14.27 -8.29
C ASP A 641 31.99 13.46 -8.82
N TYR A 642 32.17 12.19 -9.23
CA TYR A 642 31.06 11.38 -9.77
C TYR A 642 30.08 10.89 -8.68
N ASP A 643 28.82 11.35 -8.72
CA ASP A 643 27.76 10.83 -7.85
C ASP A 643 27.31 9.42 -8.29
N PRO A 644 27.50 8.36 -7.46
CA PRO A 644 27.12 6.98 -7.79
C PRO A 644 25.61 6.76 -7.98
N GLN A 645 24.75 7.70 -7.58
CA GLN A 645 23.31 7.66 -7.87
C GLN A 645 22.98 8.08 -9.31
N THR A 646 23.87 8.82 -9.98
CA THR A 646 23.67 9.21 -11.39
C THR A 646 23.90 8.04 -12.36
N VAL A 647 23.22 8.08 -13.51
CA VAL A 647 23.40 7.09 -14.59
C VAL A 647 24.53 7.56 -15.50
N ARG A 648 25.61 6.77 -15.58
CA ARG A 648 26.77 7.06 -16.42
C ARG A 648 26.37 7.13 -17.90
N LEU A 649 26.96 8.04 -18.66
CA LEU A 649 26.84 8.09 -20.12
C LEU A 649 27.17 6.71 -20.74
N GLY A 650 26.22 6.15 -21.51
CA GLY A 650 26.32 4.81 -22.10
C GLY A 650 25.88 3.65 -21.18
N SER A 651 25.57 3.91 -19.91
CA SER A 651 24.91 2.95 -19.00
C SER A 651 23.39 3.07 -19.09
N ARG A 652 22.67 2.01 -18.68
CA ARG A 652 21.23 2.03 -18.43
C ARG A 652 20.87 2.24 -16.94
N TYR A 653 21.83 2.00 -16.04
CA TYR A 653 21.63 2.03 -14.58
C TYR A 653 22.71 2.84 -13.87
N SER A 654 22.40 3.30 -12.66
CA SER A 654 23.35 3.94 -11.74
C SER A 654 24.25 2.92 -11.05
N HIS A 655 25.36 3.37 -10.47
CA HIS A 655 26.29 2.47 -9.79
C HIS A 655 25.64 1.75 -8.59
N VAL A 656 24.82 2.47 -7.83
CA VAL A 656 24.06 1.91 -6.70
C VAL A 656 23.11 0.79 -7.16
N GLN A 657 22.43 0.96 -8.30
CA GLN A 657 21.54 -0.07 -8.86
C GLN A 657 22.32 -1.31 -9.34
N GLU A 658 23.45 -1.11 -10.04
CA GLU A 658 24.30 -2.19 -10.52
C GLU A 658 24.82 -3.08 -9.37
N VAL A 659 25.24 -2.50 -8.24
CA VAL A 659 25.67 -3.27 -7.05
C VAL A 659 24.47 -3.92 -6.36
N GLN A 660 23.41 -3.15 -6.08
CA GLN A 660 22.27 -3.61 -5.28
C GLN A 660 21.51 -4.76 -5.96
N GLU A 661 21.32 -4.73 -7.27
CA GLU A 661 20.55 -5.78 -7.97
C GLU A 661 21.33 -7.10 -8.09
N ARG A 662 22.67 -7.05 -8.19
CA ARG A 662 23.52 -8.27 -8.08
C ARG A 662 23.44 -8.88 -6.68
N LEU A 663 23.49 -8.07 -5.62
CA LEU A 663 23.32 -8.54 -4.24
C LEU A 663 21.89 -9.04 -3.95
N ASN A 664 20.87 -8.43 -4.56
CA ASN A 664 19.48 -8.91 -4.49
C ASN A 664 19.35 -10.29 -5.13
N PHE A 665 19.91 -10.49 -6.33
CA PHE A 665 19.85 -11.76 -7.04
C PHE A 665 20.63 -12.87 -6.34
N LEU A 666 21.83 -12.58 -5.82
CA LEU A 666 22.56 -13.54 -4.98
C LEU A 666 21.74 -13.97 -3.76
N ARG A 667 21.06 -13.03 -3.08
CA ARG A 667 20.21 -13.39 -1.93
C ARG A 667 18.98 -14.21 -2.32
N PHE A 668 18.41 -13.98 -3.50
CA PHE A 668 17.35 -14.82 -4.05
C PHE A 668 17.83 -16.26 -4.29
N LEU A 669 19.01 -16.45 -4.91
CA LEU A 669 19.58 -17.79 -5.10
C LEU A 669 19.82 -18.52 -3.77
N LEU A 670 20.35 -17.82 -2.76
CA LEU A 670 20.60 -18.39 -1.43
C LEU A 670 19.28 -18.78 -0.75
N LYS A 671 18.33 -17.85 -0.61
CA LYS A 671 17.08 -18.11 0.13
C LYS A 671 16.11 -19.04 -0.61
N ASP A 672 15.71 -18.71 -1.84
CA ASP A 672 14.71 -19.49 -2.59
C ASP A 672 15.27 -20.83 -3.08
N GLY A 673 16.60 -20.93 -3.25
CA GLY A 673 17.31 -22.16 -3.58
C GLY A 673 17.72 -23.03 -2.39
N GLN A 674 17.64 -22.50 -1.16
CA GLN A 674 18.22 -23.13 0.05
C GLN A 674 19.73 -23.45 -0.11
N LEU A 675 20.45 -22.51 -0.74
CA LEU A 675 21.88 -22.61 -1.04
C LEU A 675 22.71 -21.84 -0.02
N TRP A 676 23.88 -22.39 0.34
CA TRP A 676 24.84 -21.75 1.23
C TRP A 676 25.86 -20.89 0.46
N LEU A 677 26.22 -19.73 0.99
CA LEU A 677 27.32 -18.93 0.44
C LEU A 677 28.68 -19.45 0.92
N CYS A 678 29.38 -20.19 0.06
CA CYS A 678 30.68 -20.79 0.35
C CYS A 678 31.83 -19.77 0.47
N ALA A 679 32.93 -20.17 1.13
CA ALA A 679 34.05 -19.29 1.45
C ALA A 679 34.71 -18.54 0.27
N PRO A 680 34.93 -19.12 -0.92
CA PRO A 680 35.55 -18.40 -2.03
C PRO A 680 34.73 -17.19 -2.48
N GLN A 681 33.42 -17.38 -2.67
CA GLN A 681 32.48 -16.36 -3.10
C GLN A 681 32.26 -15.32 -1.99
N ALA A 682 32.15 -15.75 -0.73
CA ALA A 682 32.08 -14.84 0.41
C ALA A 682 33.34 -13.94 0.49
N LYS A 683 34.54 -14.50 0.39
CA LYS A 683 35.79 -13.73 0.44
C LYS A 683 35.95 -12.81 -0.79
N GLN A 684 35.43 -13.21 -1.96
CA GLN A 684 35.42 -12.39 -3.17
C GLN A 684 34.53 -11.15 -3.05
N ILE A 685 33.28 -11.32 -2.58
CA ILE A 685 32.30 -10.23 -2.44
C ILE A 685 32.74 -9.23 -1.36
N TRP A 686 33.20 -9.73 -0.21
CA TRP A 686 33.77 -8.89 0.86
C TRP A 686 34.97 -8.09 0.38
N LYS A 687 35.91 -8.74 -0.35
CA LYS A 687 37.08 -8.07 -0.90
C LYS A 687 36.73 -6.96 -1.89
N CYS A 688 35.72 -7.14 -2.74
CA CYS A 688 35.38 -6.16 -3.77
C CYS A 688 34.47 -5.01 -3.30
N LEU A 689 33.67 -5.19 -2.24
CA LEU A 689 32.74 -4.17 -1.72
C LEU A 689 33.06 -3.60 -0.33
N ALA A 690 33.73 -4.34 0.57
CA ALA A 690 34.05 -3.85 1.93
C ALA A 690 35.50 -3.34 2.02
N GLU A 691 36.48 -4.22 1.77
CA GLU A 691 37.90 -3.86 1.78
C GLU A 691 38.17 -2.81 0.70
N ASN A 692 37.99 -3.21 -0.57
CA ASN A 692 38.27 -2.42 -1.75
C ASN A 692 36.97 -1.80 -2.31
N ALA A 693 36.18 -1.14 -1.47
CA ALA A 693 35.07 -0.32 -1.97
C ALA A 693 35.56 0.78 -2.93
N VAL A 694 34.69 1.26 -3.81
CA VAL A 694 34.94 2.44 -4.66
C VAL A 694 34.26 3.66 -4.06
N TYR A 695 33.01 3.52 -3.62
CA TYR A 695 32.24 4.55 -2.90
C TYR A 695 31.82 4.09 -1.51
N LEU A 696 31.35 5.01 -0.67
CA LEU A 696 30.86 4.69 0.68
C LEU A 696 29.62 3.77 0.65
N CYS A 697 28.73 3.95 -0.33
CA CYS A 697 27.53 3.14 -0.50
C CYS A 697 27.83 1.65 -0.71
N ASP A 698 28.98 1.30 -1.29
CA ASP A 698 29.37 -0.09 -1.54
C ASP A 698 29.65 -0.81 -0.21
N ARG A 699 30.34 -0.14 0.71
CA ARG A 699 30.57 -0.62 2.08
C ARG A 699 29.26 -0.79 2.81
N GLU A 700 28.38 0.21 2.75
CA GLU A 700 27.07 0.13 3.40
C GLU A 700 26.20 -0.99 2.84
N ALA A 701 26.16 -1.16 1.52
CA ALA A 701 25.45 -2.27 0.87
C ALA A 701 26.05 -3.62 1.28
N CYS A 702 27.37 -3.75 1.29
CA CYS A 702 28.07 -4.96 1.72
C CYS A 702 27.75 -5.32 3.18
N PHE A 703 27.96 -4.40 4.12
CA PHE A 703 27.69 -4.65 5.53
C PHE A 703 26.20 -4.92 5.80
N LYS A 704 25.29 -4.21 5.13
CA LYS A 704 23.83 -4.42 5.21
C LYS A 704 23.39 -5.75 4.57
N TRP A 705 24.17 -6.29 3.64
CA TRP A 705 23.94 -7.61 3.05
C TRP A 705 24.47 -8.72 3.97
N TYR A 706 25.74 -8.70 4.37
CA TYR A 706 26.32 -9.68 5.31
C TYR A 706 25.61 -9.72 6.66
N SER A 707 25.22 -8.56 7.21
CA SER A 707 24.42 -8.50 8.43
C SER A 707 23.08 -9.24 8.29
N LYS A 708 22.49 -9.31 7.10
CA LYS A 708 21.27 -10.11 6.83
C LYS A 708 21.56 -11.60 6.65
N LEU A 709 22.71 -12.00 6.07
CA LEU A 709 23.11 -13.41 5.96
C LEU A 709 23.42 -14.04 7.34
N MET A 710 23.60 -13.21 8.38
CA MET A 710 23.77 -13.57 9.79
C MET A 710 22.51 -13.26 10.63
N GLY A 711 21.32 -13.37 10.02
CA GLY A 711 20.02 -13.17 10.68
C GLY A 711 19.45 -14.45 11.29
N ASP A 712 18.14 -14.44 11.58
CA ASP A 712 17.40 -15.58 12.15
C ASP A 712 17.33 -16.78 11.20
N GLU A 713 17.29 -16.50 9.89
CA GLU A 713 17.60 -17.44 8.81
C GLU A 713 19.00 -17.09 8.27
N PRO A 714 20.06 -17.84 8.64
CA PRO A 714 21.39 -17.61 8.09
C PRO A 714 21.51 -18.20 6.68
N ASP A 715 22.05 -17.40 5.75
CA ASP A 715 22.31 -17.76 4.35
C ASP A 715 23.82 -18.06 4.09
N LEU A 716 24.69 -17.73 5.06
CA LEU A 716 26.14 -17.95 5.03
C LEU A 716 26.46 -19.35 5.55
N ASP A 717 27.35 -20.09 4.86
CA ASP A 717 27.77 -21.45 5.26
C ASP A 717 28.21 -21.45 6.75
N PRO A 718 27.53 -22.20 7.64
CA PRO A 718 27.81 -22.13 9.07
C PRO A 718 29.27 -22.41 9.42
N ASP A 719 29.91 -23.31 8.68
CA ASP A 719 31.25 -23.82 9.00
C ASP A 719 32.36 -22.85 8.60
N ILE A 720 32.08 -21.86 7.73
CA ILE A 720 33.03 -20.79 7.38
C ILE A 720 32.92 -19.57 8.29
N ASN A 721 31.88 -19.47 9.13
CA ASN A 721 31.55 -18.23 9.87
C ASN A 721 32.68 -17.74 10.77
N LYS A 722 33.39 -18.67 11.45
CA LYS A 722 34.53 -18.34 12.31
C LYS A 722 35.73 -17.88 11.48
N ASP A 723 36.17 -18.70 10.53
CA ASP A 723 37.27 -18.40 9.60
C ASP A 723 37.06 -17.08 8.85
N PHE A 724 35.83 -16.77 8.43
CA PHE A 724 35.49 -15.53 7.73
C PHE A 724 35.48 -14.32 8.69
N PHE A 725 34.96 -14.48 9.91
CA PHE A 725 35.04 -13.43 10.93
C PHE A 725 36.51 -13.08 11.21
N GLU A 726 37.34 -14.07 11.53
CA GLU A 726 38.76 -13.89 11.87
C GLU A 726 39.62 -13.43 10.68
N SER A 727 39.39 -13.96 9.46
CA SER A 727 40.20 -13.63 8.26
C SER A 727 39.81 -12.33 7.56
N ASN A 728 38.58 -11.84 7.72
CA ASN A 728 38.06 -10.72 6.90
C ASN A 728 37.40 -9.62 7.73
N VAL A 729 36.50 -9.96 8.65
CA VAL A 729 35.78 -8.95 9.46
C VAL A 729 36.72 -8.31 10.49
N LEU A 730 37.52 -9.10 11.21
CA LEU A 730 38.50 -8.63 12.21
C LEU A 730 39.76 -7.98 11.58
N GLN A 731 39.94 -8.10 10.26
CA GLN A 731 41.08 -7.55 9.52
C GLN A 731 40.78 -6.19 8.87
N LEU A 732 39.50 -5.81 8.76
CA LEU A 732 39.08 -4.50 8.28
C LEU A 732 39.64 -3.39 9.20
N ASP A 733 40.06 -2.26 8.66
CA ASP A 733 40.42 -1.11 9.50
C ASP A 733 39.15 -0.53 10.16
N PRO A 734 39.09 -0.39 11.51
CA PRO A 734 37.97 0.27 12.19
C PRO A 734 37.67 1.69 11.72
N SER A 735 38.60 2.38 11.05
CA SER A 735 38.33 3.69 10.42
C SER A 735 37.33 3.60 9.25
N LEU A 736 37.21 2.43 8.62
CA LEU A 736 36.35 2.16 7.45
C LEU A 736 34.97 1.58 7.81
N LEU A 737 34.70 1.33 9.09
CA LEU A 737 33.37 0.90 9.54
C LEU A 737 32.35 2.03 9.34
N THR A 738 31.10 1.63 9.05
CA THR A 738 29.93 2.51 9.11
C THR A 738 28.96 2.03 10.20
N GLU A 739 27.83 2.71 10.41
CA GLU A 739 26.80 2.24 11.34
C GLU A 739 26.29 0.82 10.96
N ASN A 740 26.19 0.53 9.66
CA ASN A 740 25.87 -0.80 9.16
C ASN A 740 27.05 -1.78 9.31
N GLY A 741 28.29 -1.30 9.21
CA GLY A 741 29.50 -2.07 9.53
C GLY A 741 29.53 -2.55 10.98
N MET A 742 29.17 -1.71 11.93
CA MET A 742 29.07 -2.09 13.35
C MET A 742 27.97 -3.13 13.58
N LYS A 743 26.78 -2.98 12.96
CA LYS A 743 25.70 -3.98 13.00
C LYS A 743 26.09 -5.31 12.33
N CYS A 744 27.00 -5.29 11.36
CA CYS A 744 27.56 -6.49 10.74
C CYS A 744 28.55 -7.18 11.70
N PHE A 745 29.51 -6.42 12.26
CA PHE A 745 30.44 -6.92 13.27
C PHE A 745 29.70 -7.53 14.47
N GLU A 746 28.70 -6.83 15.02
CA GLU A 746 27.93 -7.27 16.19
C GLU A 746 27.25 -8.62 15.95
N ARG A 747 26.64 -8.84 14.77
CA ARG A 747 26.00 -10.12 14.45
C ARG A 747 27.00 -11.26 14.30
N PHE A 748 28.13 -11.04 13.63
CA PHE A 748 29.19 -12.06 13.60
C PHE A 748 29.75 -12.35 14.99
N PHE A 749 30.04 -11.31 15.78
CA PHE A 749 30.56 -11.43 17.14
C PHE A 749 29.62 -12.25 18.03
N LYS A 750 28.32 -11.92 18.03
CA LYS A 750 27.30 -12.64 18.82
C LYS A 750 27.09 -14.06 18.29
N ALA A 751 26.99 -14.27 16.98
CA ALA A 751 26.76 -15.60 16.40
C ALA A 751 27.96 -16.56 16.57
N VAL A 752 29.18 -16.12 16.27
CA VAL A 752 30.39 -16.95 16.38
C VAL A 752 30.65 -17.32 17.85
N ASN A 753 30.63 -16.37 18.78
CA ASN A 753 30.85 -16.68 20.19
C ASN A 753 29.71 -17.52 20.81
N CYS A 754 28.48 -17.46 20.28
CA CYS A 754 27.42 -18.41 20.65
C CYS A 754 27.69 -19.83 20.12
N ARG A 755 28.14 -19.99 18.86
CA ARG A 755 28.47 -21.32 18.31
C ARG A 755 29.64 -21.96 19.05
N GLU A 756 30.62 -21.15 19.47
CA GLU A 756 31.78 -21.58 20.25
C GLU A 756 31.46 -21.75 21.76
N GLY A 757 30.21 -21.52 22.20
CA GLY A 757 29.75 -21.71 23.58
C GLY A 757 30.22 -20.64 24.58
N LYS A 758 30.84 -19.55 24.11
CA LYS A 758 31.38 -18.45 24.94
C LYS A 758 30.33 -17.40 25.31
N LEU A 759 29.32 -17.24 24.47
CA LEU A 759 28.10 -16.48 24.76
C LEU A 759 26.88 -17.40 24.84
N VAL A 760 25.91 -17.06 25.69
CA VAL A 760 24.65 -17.79 25.87
C VAL A 760 23.47 -16.83 25.70
N ALA A 761 22.58 -17.11 24.75
CA ALA A 761 21.40 -16.27 24.50
C ALA A 761 20.32 -16.44 25.59
N LYS A 762 19.75 -15.31 26.05
CA LYS A 762 18.74 -15.25 27.12
C LYS A 762 17.63 -14.25 26.75
N ARG A 763 16.54 -14.75 26.15
CA ARG A 763 15.36 -14.00 25.66
C ARG A 763 15.65 -12.87 24.66
N ARG A 764 16.25 -11.78 25.11
CA ARG A 764 16.55 -10.55 24.33
C ARG A 764 17.96 -9.99 24.59
N ALA A 765 18.78 -10.69 25.36
CA ALA A 765 20.17 -10.32 25.67
C ALA A 765 21.09 -11.55 25.56
N TYR A 766 22.40 -11.32 25.55
CA TYR A 766 23.43 -12.35 25.57
C TYR A 766 24.17 -12.32 26.90
N MET A 767 24.51 -13.48 27.45
CA MET A 767 25.36 -13.61 28.64
C MET A 767 26.74 -14.13 28.28
N MET A 768 27.78 -13.61 28.92
CA MET A 768 29.15 -14.13 28.83
C MET A 768 29.34 -15.35 29.74
N ASP A 769 29.76 -16.49 29.21
CA ASP A 769 30.11 -17.69 30.00
C ASP A 769 31.62 -18.05 29.90
N ASP A 770 32.35 -17.40 28.98
CA ASP A 770 33.82 -17.41 28.84
C ASP A 770 34.34 -15.99 28.55
N LEU A 771 35.48 -15.63 29.16
CA LEU A 771 36.16 -14.34 29.02
C LEU A 771 36.93 -14.19 27.70
N GLU A 772 37.37 -15.29 27.09
CA GLU A 772 38.20 -15.30 25.87
C GLU A 772 37.36 -15.10 24.58
N LEU A 773 36.57 -14.03 24.52
CA LEU A 773 35.66 -13.76 23.41
C LEU A 773 36.40 -13.43 22.09
N ILE A 774 36.09 -14.18 21.04
CA ILE A 774 36.64 -14.00 19.70
C ILE A 774 36.20 -12.63 19.17
N GLY A 775 37.18 -11.81 18.76
CA GLY A 775 36.95 -10.44 18.30
C GLY A 775 36.96 -9.37 19.40
N LEU A 776 37.22 -9.71 20.67
CA LEU A 776 37.27 -8.74 21.78
C LEU A 776 38.35 -7.66 21.58
N ASP A 777 39.56 -8.02 21.16
CA ASP A 777 40.62 -7.05 20.87
C ASP A 777 40.27 -6.13 19.69
N TYR A 778 39.52 -6.66 18.71
CA TYR A 778 39.00 -5.84 17.63
C TYR A 778 37.94 -4.86 18.14
N LEU A 779 37.03 -5.28 19.01
CA LEU A 779 36.03 -4.40 19.62
C LEU A 779 36.71 -3.26 20.42
N TRP A 780 37.79 -3.54 21.14
CA TRP A 780 38.64 -2.51 21.75
C TRP A 780 39.31 -1.58 20.73
N ARG A 781 39.83 -2.12 19.62
CA ARG A 781 40.33 -1.30 18.49
C ARG A 781 39.22 -0.42 17.91
N VAL A 782 37.98 -0.90 17.78
CA VAL A 782 36.85 -0.09 17.30
C VAL A 782 36.59 1.11 18.22
N VAL A 783 36.52 0.91 19.53
CA VAL A 783 36.40 2.02 20.50
C VAL A 783 37.54 3.04 20.31
N ILE A 784 38.77 2.57 20.12
CA ILE A 784 39.99 3.42 20.09
C ILE A 784 40.22 4.08 18.71
N GLN A 785 39.77 3.49 17.60
CA GLN A 785 40.20 3.84 16.24
C GLN A 785 39.07 4.31 15.29
N SER A 786 37.80 3.99 15.56
CA SER A 786 36.67 4.38 14.69
C SER A 786 36.17 5.82 14.91
N ASN A 787 35.09 6.23 14.24
CA ASN A 787 34.43 7.53 14.48
C ASN A 787 33.68 7.54 15.84
N ASP A 788 33.21 8.71 16.30
CA ASP A 788 32.61 8.83 17.65
C ASP A 788 31.30 8.01 17.78
N ASP A 789 30.46 7.95 16.74
CA ASP A 789 29.18 7.23 16.77
C ASP A 789 29.35 5.70 16.84
N ILE A 790 30.28 5.15 16.06
CA ILE A 790 30.62 3.72 16.05
C ILE A 790 31.33 3.35 17.36
N ALA A 791 32.22 4.20 17.86
CA ALA A 791 32.85 4.00 19.15
C ALA A 791 31.83 3.95 20.29
N ASN A 792 30.80 4.80 20.29
CA ASN A 792 29.71 4.75 21.27
C ASN A 792 28.96 3.40 21.23
N ARG A 793 28.65 2.88 20.04
CA ARG A 793 28.01 1.54 19.92
C ARG A 793 28.93 0.40 20.32
N ALA A 794 30.24 0.54 20.12
CA ALA A 794 31.24 -0.41 20.61
C ALA A 794 31.39 -0.35 22.14
N ILE A 795 31.24 0.83 22.75
CA ILE A 795 31.15 1.01 24.21
C ILE A 795 29.90 0.32 24.76
N ASP A 796 28.72 0.55 24.15
CA ASP A 796 27.48 -0.11 24.58
C ASP A 796 27.53 -1.64 24.44
N LEU A 797 28.16 -2.17 23.39
CA LEU A 797 28.36 -3.60 23.21
C LEU A 797 29.31 -4.19 24.27
N LEU A 798 30.44 -3.54 24.56
CA LEU A 798 31.32 -3.95 25.68
C LEU A 798 30.57 -3.93 27.01
N LYS A 799 29.76 -2.91 27.25
CA LYS A 799 28.94 -2.76 28.45
C LYS A 799 27.92 -3.90 28.58
N GLU A 800 27.12 -4.18 27.54
CA GLU A 800 26.18 -5.31 27.48
C GLU A 800 26.87 -6.63 27.86
N ILE A 801 28.02 -6.90 27.26
CA ILE A 801 28.79 -8.14 27.41
C ILE A 801 29.34 -8.31 28.84
N TYR A 802 29.95 -7.26 29.41
CA TYR A 802 30.64 -7.35 30.70
C TYR A 802 29.72 -7.17 31.93
N THR A 803 28.48 -6.71 31.77
CA THR A 803 27.48 -6.73 32.86
C THR A 803 26.64 -8.00 32.88
N ASN A 804 26.32 -8.59 31.71
CA ASN A 804 25.55 -9.83 31.61
C ASN A 804 26.44 -11.07 31.81
N LEU A 805 27.00 -11.24 33.01
CA LEU A 805 27.76 -12.45 33.35
C LEU A 805 26.83 -13.67 33.49
N GLY A 806 27.22 -14.79 32.87
CA GLY A 806 26.58 -16.09 33.00
C GLY A 806 26.85 -16.76 34.36
N PRO A 807 26.08 -17.80 34.73
CA PRO A 807 26.13 -18.37 36.09
C PRO A 807 27.51 -18.90 36.52
N ARG A 808 28.39 -19.29 35.57
CA ARG A 808 29.76 -19.70 35.89
C ARG A 808 30.64 -18.51 36.28
N LEU A 809 30.51 -17.39 35.56
CA LEU A 809 31.34 -16.19 35.75
C LEU A 809 30.87 -15.33 36.92
N GLN A 810 29.58 -15.37 37.28
CA GLN A 810 29.03 -14.65 38.46
C GLN A 810 29.77 -14.97 39.76
N ILE A 811 30.24 -16.22 39.95
CA ILE A 811 31.02 -16.62 41.13
C ILE A 811 32.33 -15.83 41.25
N ASN A 812 32.93 -15.45 40.11
CA ASN A 812 34.19 -14.71 40.02
C ASN A 812 33.99 -13.22 39.69
N GLN A 813 32.76 -12.70 39.80
CA GLN A 813 32.36 -11.36 39.38
C GLN A 813 33.30 -10.24 39.89
N VAL A 814 33.76 -10.34 41.14
CA VAL A 814 34.69 -9.35 41.73
C VAL A 814 36.02 -9.30 40.97
N VAL A 815 36.60 -10.47 40.65
CA VAL A 815 37.86 -10.56 39.89
C VAL A 815 37.67 -10.01 38.47
N ILE A 816 36.54 -10.32 37.83
CA ILE A 816 36.19 -9.82 36.49
C ILE A 816 36.03 -8.28 36.50
N HIS A 817 35.46 -7.71 37.56
CA HIS A 817 35.44 -6.26 37.76
C HIS A 817 36.85 -5.67 37.94
N GLU A 818 37.72 -6.28 38.75
CA GLU A 818 39.10 -5.83 38.93
C GLU A 818 39.89 -5.88 37.62
N ASP A 819 39.83 -7.00 36.88
CA ASP A 819 40.51 -7.21 35.60
C ASP A 819 40.00 -6.24 34.53
N PHE A 820 38.69 -6.04 34.40
CA PHE A 820 38.13 -5.09 33.42
C PHE A 820 38.54 -3.64 33.73
N ILE A 821 38.50 -3.23 35.01
CA ILE A 821 38.94 -1.91 35.44
C ILE A 821 40.44 -1.74 35.19
N GLN A 822 41.26 -2.74 35.52
CA GLN A 822 42.71 -2.70 35.29
C GLN A 822 43.05 -2.65 33.79
N SER A 823 42.37 -3.44 32.97
CA SER A 823 42.43 -3.45 31.51
C SER A 823 42.09 -2.08 30.88
N CYS A 824 41.19 -1.30 31.52
CA CYS A 824 40.95 0.11 31.17
C CYS A 824 42.11 1.02 31.61
N PHE A 825 42.64 0.87 32.83
CA PHE A 825 43.76 1.68 33.33
C PHE A 825 45.06 1.47 32.54
N ASP A 826 45.35 0.25 32.08
CA ASP A 826 46.55 -0.03 31.29
C ASP A 826 46.47 0.58 29.88
N ARG A 827 45.27 0.60 29.27
CA ARG A 827 45.01 1.34 28.03
C ARG A 827 45.16 2.85 28.24
N LEU A 828 44.58 3.40 29.31
CA LEU A 828 44.74 4.82 29.65
C LEU A 828 46.20 5.20 29.93
N LYS A 829 46.97 4.31 30.54
CA LYS A 829 48.40 4.50 30.76
C LYS A 829 49.17 4.48 29.44
N ALA A 830 48.96 3.50 28.56
CA ALA A 830 49.65 3.44 27.27
C ALA A 830 49.38 4.69 26.42
N SER A 831 48.12 5.17 26.40
CA SER A 831 47.74 6.44 25.79
C SER A 831 48.43 7.65 26.43
N TYR A 832 48.48 7.72 27.77
CA TYR A 832 49.14 8.80 28.50
C TYR A 832 50.66 8.83 28.26
N ASP A 833 51.32 7.67 28.31
CA ASP A 833 52.76 7.53 28.08
C ASP A 833 53.10 7.94 26.63
N THR A 834 52.25 7.60 25.66
CA THR A 834 52.37 8.07 24.26
C THR A 834 52.19 9.58 24.16
N LEU A 835 51.16 10.14 24.79
CA LEU A 835 50.88 11.58 24.78
C LEU A 835 52.04 12.39 25.42
N CYS A 836 52.68 11.86 26.46
CA CYS A 836 53.86 12.48 27.09
C CYS A 836 55.11 12.50 26.18
N VAL A 837 55.22 11.59 25.21
CA VAL A 837 56.30 11.61 24.20
C VAL A 837 56.01 12.63 23.09
N LEU A 838 54.74 12.96 22.85
CA LEU A 838 54.31 13.94 21.85
C LEU A 838 54.26 15.39 22.39
N ASP A 839 54.42 15.59 23.70
CA ASP A 839 54.31 16.90 24.37
C ASP A 839 55.60 17.73 24.21
N GLY A 840 55.77 18.32 23.03
CA GLY A 840 56.90 19.21 22.71
C GLY A 840 57.01 19.69 21.25
N ASP A 841 56.45 18.96 20.29
CA ASP A 841 56.49 19.30 18.85
C ASP A 841 55.17 19.90 18.36
N GLU A 842 55.22 21.04 17.65
CA GLU A 842 54.01 21.65 17.05
C GLU A 842 53.44 20.81 15.89
N ASP A 843 54.27 20.09 15.14
CA ASP A 843 53.80 19.21 14.05
C ASP A 843 52.96 18.02 14.57
N ASN A 844 53.15 17.63 15.84
CA ASN A 844 52.51 16.44 16.44
C ASN A 844 51.11 16.70 17.03
N ILE A 845 50.59 17.93 16.99
CA ILE A 845 49.30 18.34 17.59
C ILE A 845 48.13 17.44 17.15
N ASN A 846 48.08 17.01 15.89
CA ASN A 846 47.01 16.13 15.39
C ASN A 846 47.10 14.71 15.95
N CYS A 847 48.30 14.16 16.12
CA CYS A 847 48.52 12.85 16.72
C CYS A 847 48.12 12.87 18.21
N ALA A 848 48.60 13.88 18.94
CA ALA A 848 48.28 14.05 20.36
C ALA A 848 46.78 14.34 20.60
N ARG A 849 46.10 15.02 19.66
CA ARG A 849 44.64 15.18 19.65
C ARG A 849 43.89 13.86 19.43
N GLN A 850 44.40 12.94 18.61
CA GLN A 850 43.80 11.61 18.47
C GLN A 850 43.99 10.79 19.76
N GLU A 851 45.17 10.83 20.38
CA GLU A 851 45.43 10.12 21.64
C GLU A 851 44.57 10.66 22.80
N ALA A 852 44.37 11.98 22.85
CA ALA A 852 43.41 12.61 23.75
C ALA A 852 41.98 12.07 23.58
N ILE A 853 41.53 11.80 22.34
CA ILE A 853 40.20 11.21 22.08
C ILE A 853 40.16 9.74 22.54
N ARG A 854 41.23 8.96 22.31
CA ARG A 854 41.36 7.56 22.79
C ARG A 854 41.21 7.48 24.31
N MET A 855 41.90 8.35 25.05
CA MET A 855 41.78 8.43 26.51
C MET A 855 40.35 8.74 26.97
N VAL A 856 39.68 9.71 26.33
CA VAL A 856 38.29 10.07 26.66
C VAL A 856 37.35 8.88 26.43
N ARG A 857 37.49 8.14 25.32
CA ARG A 857 36.63 6.98 25.03
C ARG A 857 36.83 5.82 26.01
N VAL A 858 38.06 5.53 26.43
CA VAL A 858 38.31 4.50 27.48
C VAL A 858 37.77 4.95 28.85
N LEU A 859 37.81 6.25 29.17
CA LEU A 859 37.11 6.80 30.34
C LEU A 859 35.59 6.67 30.21
N THR A 860 35.01 6.81 29.01
CA THR A 860 33.59 6.54 28.77
C THR A 860 33.24 5.07 28.98
N VAL A 861 34.04 4.11 28.48
CA VAL A 861 33.85 2.66 28.78
C VAL A 861 33.76 2.44 30.29
N LEU A 862 34.76 2.92 31.04
CA LEU A 862 34.83 2.74 32.49
C LEU A 862 33.65 3.40 33.21
N ARG A 863 33.22 4.59 32.75
CA ARG A 863 32.07 5.31 33.30
C ARG A 863 30.76 4.56 33.07
N GLU A 864 30.45 4.19 31.82
CA GLU A 864 29.16 3.54 31.53
C GLU A 864 29.09 2.13 32.11
N TYR A 865 30.20 1.40 32.19
CA TYR A 865 30.27 0.12 32.89
C TYR A 865 29.92 0.24 34.38
N ILE A 866 30.54 1.20 35.09
CA ILE A 866 30.24 1.45 36.51
C ILE A 866 28.79 1.95 36.68
N ASN A 867 28.30 2.84 35.82
CA ASN A 867 26.92 3.34 35.85
C ASN A 867 25.90 2.21 35.72
N GLU A 868 26.11 1.26 34.79
CA GLU A 868 25.20 0.14 34.55
C GLU A 868 25.18 -0.79 35.78
N CYS A 869 26.35 -1.22 36.29
CA CYS A 869 26.44 -2.02 37.52
C CYS A 869 25.87 -1.31 38.77
N ASP A 870 26.04 0.00 38.91
CA ASP A 870 25.44 0.78 40.00
C ASP A 870 23.91 0.93 39.85
N SER A 871 23.36 0.76 38.64
CA SER A 871 21.92 0.84 38.32
C SER A 871 21.22 -0.53 38.41
N ASP A 872 21.95 -1.61 38.14
CA ASP A 872 21.53 -2.99 38.34
C ASP A 872 21.60 -3.43 39.82
N TYR A 873 22.14 -2.62 40.73
CA TYR A 873 22.04 -2.89 42.17
C TYR A 873 20.68 -2.44 42.73
N HIS A 874 19.91 -3.38 43.27
CA HIS A 874 18.50 -3.16 43.66
C HIS A 874 18.28 -2.91 45.17
N GLU A 875 19.28 -3.16 46.03
CA GLU A 875 19.17 -3.04 47.49
C GLU A 875 19.57 -1.64 48.00
N GLU A 876 19.50 -1.40 49.32
CA GLU A 876 19.96 -0.13 49.91
C GLU A 876 21.50 -0.08 49.97
N ARG A 877 22.07 1.09 49.63
CA ARG A 877 23.53 1.32 49.53
C ARG A 877 24.06 2.08 50.74
N THR A 878 25.05 1.56 51.44
CA THR A 878 25.83 2.32 52.44
C THR A 878 26.84 3.26 51.77
N ILE A 879 27.44 2.81 50.66
CA ILE A 879 28.41 3.54 49.84
C ILE A 879 27.68 4.00 48.58
N LEU A 880 26.98 5.13 48.71
CA LEU A 880 26.25 5.76 47.61
C LEU A 880 27.13 5.93 46.37
N PRO A 881 26.64 5.58 45.17
CA PRO A 881 27.41 5.74 43.93
C PRO A 881 27.73 7.22 43.68
N MET A 882 28.76 7.49 42.89
CA MET A 882 29.38 8.81 42.78
C MET A 882 28.40 9.94 42.41
N SER A 883 27.41 9.64 41.56
CA SER A 883 26.30 10.52 41.17
C SER A 883 25.35 10.91 42.31
N ARG A 884 25.22 10.05 43.33
CA ARG A 884 24.38 10.23 44.54
C ARG A 884 25.17 10.61 45.79
N ALA A 885 26.50 10.57 45.73
CA ALA A 885 27.37 10.75 46.90
C ALA A 885 27.25 12.13 47.58
N PHE A 886 26.65 13.13 46.91
CA PHE A 886 26.36 14.46 47.44
C PHE A 886 24.84 14.71 47.50
N ARG A 887 24.40 15.45 48.54
CA ARG A 887 22.99 15.86 48.68
C ARG A 887 22.62 16.84 47.56
N GLY A 888 21.45 16.62 46.95
CA GLY A 888 20.91 17.49 45.91
C GLY A 888 20.34 18.80 46.45
N LYS A 889 19.56 19.51 45.62
CA LYS A 889 18.75 20.65 46.10
C LYS A 889 17.77 20.14 47.15
N HIS A 890 17.67 20.81 48.29
CA HIS A 890 16.79 20.43 49.39
C HIS A 890 15.30 20.58 49.01
N LEU A 891 14.46 19.66 49.50
CA LEU A 891 13.02 19.60 49.25
C LEU A 891 12.28 19.21 50.53
N SER A 892 11.22 19.93 50.88
CA SER A 892 10.13 19.46 51.73
C SER A 892 9.08 18.75 50.87
N LEU A 893 8.57 17.61 51.33
CA LEU A 893 7.51 16.83 50.68
C LEU A 893 6.35 16.63 51.67
N ILE A 894 5.16 17.10 51.33
CA ILE A 894 3.99 17.07 52.21
C ILE A 894 3.20 15.79 51.93
N VAL A 895 3.30 14.80 52.82
CA VAL A 895 2.68 13.49 52.65
C VAL A 895 1.32 13.44 53.36
N ARG A 896 0.25 13.26 52.58
CA ARG A 896 -1.15 13.20 53.04
C ARG A 896 -1.69 11.78 53.07
N PHE A 897 -2.48 11.43 54.08
CA PHE A 897 -3.16 10.14 54.16
C PHE A 897 -4.67 10.31 53.90
N PRO A 898 -5.26 9.62 52.90
CA PRO A 898 -6.70 9.67 52.69
C PRO A 898 -7.43 8.93 53.82
N ASN A 899 -8.33 9.61 54.52
CA ASN A 899 -8.96 9.16 55.77
C ASN A 899 -9.51 7.72 55.72
N HIS A 900 -8.77 6.77 56.30
CA HIS A 900 -9.16 5.36 56.44
C HIS A 900 -8.87 4.86 57.87
N GLY A 901 -9.85 5.00 58.77
CA GLY A 901 -9.91 4.31 60.08
C GLY A 901 -8.91 4.75 61.17
N ARG A 902 -7.79 5.40 60.83
CA ARG A 902 -6.86 6.03 61.78
C ARG A 902 -6.54 7.44 61.29
N GLN A 903 -6.62 8.44 62.18
CA GLN A 903 -6.03 9.74 61.92
C GLN A 903 -4.50 9.60 62.02
N VAL A 904 -3.83 9.88 60.91
CA VAL A 904 -2.39 10.09 60.81
C VAL A 904 -2.23 11.48 60.24
N ASP A 905 -1.56 12.37 60.97
CA ASP A 905 -1.38 13.76 60.54
C ASP A 905 -0.53 13.85 59.25
N ASP A 906 -0.73 14.92 58.47
CA ASP A 906 0.09 15.24 57.29
C ASP A 906 1.58 15.32 57.69
N LEU A 907 2.45 14.54 57.03
CA LEU A 907 3.88 14.46 57.35
C LEU A 907 4.71 15.33 56.40
N ASP A 908 5.42 16.33 56.94
CA ASP A 908 6.48 17.06 56.21
C ASP A 908 7.79 16.26 56.22
N ILE A 909 8.16 15.67 55.07
CA ILE A 909 9.37 14.87 54.90
C ILE A 909 10.46 15.65 54.17
N TRP A 910 11.63 15.69 54.79
CA TRP A 910 12.80 16.43 54.32
C TRP A 910 13.72 15.52 53.52
N SER A 911 13.95 15.86 52.26
CA SER A 911 14.81 15.10 51.33
C SER A 911 15.54 16.05 50.37
N HIS A 912 16.03 15.56 49.23
CA HIS A 912 16.73 16.34 48.20
C HIS A 912 16.70 15.67 46.82
N THR A 913 16.97 16.42 45.75
CA THR A 913 16.88 15.92 44.36
C THR A 913 17.69 14.67 44.04
N ASN A 914 18.78 14.40 44.78
CA ASN A 914 19.66 13.23 44.57
C ASN A 914 19.31 12.02 45.47
N ASP A 915 18.23 12.11 46.24
CA ASP A 915 17.68 11.01 47.04
C ASP A 915 16.74 10.16 46.15
N THR A 916 16.41 8.94 46.55
CA THR A 916 15.52 8.06 45.75
C THR A 916 14.10 8.01 46.27
N VAL A 917 13.15 7.65 45.41
CA VAL A 917 11.74 7.45 45.78
C VAL A 917 11.59 6.36 46.86
N GLY A 918 12.37 5.27 46.79
CA GLY A 918 12.38 4.22 47.82
C GLY A 918 12.83 4.73 49.19
N SER A 919 13.80 5.65 49.25
CA SER A 919 14.23 6.33 50.49
C SER A 919 13.09 7.14 51.11
N VAL A 920 12.30 7.85 50.29
CA VAL A 920 11.09 8.57 50.76
C VAL A 920 10.04 7.60 51.31
N ARG A 921 9.74 6.48 50.62
CA ARG A 921 8.81 5.45 51.14
C ARG A 921 9.27 4.91 52.49
N ARG A 922 10.55 4.54 52.62
CA ARG A 922 11.14 4.07 53.88
C ARG A 922 11.08 5.13 54.99
N CYS A 923 11.29 6.40 54.65
CA CYS A 923 11.14 7.53 55.58
C CYS A 923 9.69 7.68 56.09
N ILE A 924 8.69 7.55 55.21
CA ILE A 924 7.27 7.57 55.61
C ILE A 924 6.97 6.41 56.55
N LEU A 925 7.27 5.16 56.15
CA LEU A 925 7.02 3.93 56.91
C LEU A 925 7.60 3.99 58.33
N ASN A 926 8.84 4.46 58.45
CA ASN A 926 9.53 4.64 59.73
C ASN A 926 8.86 5.70 60.62
N ARG A 927 8.38 6.81 60.06
CA ARG A 927 7.71 7.87 60.82
C ARG A 927 6.32 7.49 61.30
N ILE A 928 5.54 6.77 60.48
CA ILE A 928 4.21 6.26 60.90
C ILE A 928 4.30 5.02 61.81
N LYS A 929 5.50 4.47 62.03
CA LYS A 929 5.76 3.24 62.82
C LYS A 929 4.90 2.05 62.36
N ALA A 930 4.69 1.92 61.05
CA ALA A 930 3.96 0.80 60.48
C ALA A 930 4.77 -0.50 60.64
N ASN A 931 4.09 -1.63 60.82
CA ASN A 931 4.75 -2.92 60.70
C ASN A 931 5.00 -3.20 59.21
N VAL A 932 6.25 -3.01 58.79
CA VAL A 932 6.69 -3.07 57.39
C VAL A 932 6.40 -4.44 56.76
N ALA A 933 6.44 -5.54 57.54
CA ALA A 933 6.15 -6.89 57.05
C ALA A 933 4.67 -7.10 56.63
N HIS A 934 3.75 -6.22 57.02
CA HIS A 934 2.31 -6.36 56.75
C HIS A 934 1.64 -5.11 56.17
N THR A 935 2.40 -4.04 55.86
CA THR A 935 1.85 -2.74 55.44
C THR A 935 2.52 -2.27 54.15
N LYS A 936 1.83 -2.39 53.01
CA LYS A 936 2.27 -1.79 51.74
C LYS A 936 1.95 -0.28 51.74
N ILE A 937 2.87 0.52 51.22
CA ILE A 937 2.66 1.96 50.98
C ILE A 937 2.65 2.29 49.49
N GLU A 938 1.57 2.95 49.05
CA GLU A 938 1.36 3.37 47.67
C GLU A 938 1.38 4.91 47.63
N LEU A 939 2.30 5.49 46.87
CA LEU A 939 2.47 6.94 46.74
C LEU A 939 1.82 7.42 45.45
N PHE A 940 1.03 8.48 45.55
CA PHE A 940 0.34 9.09 44.42
C PHE A 940 0.73 10.57 44.26
N MET A 941 1.00 10.99 43.03
CA MET A 941 1.34 12.36 42.66
C MET A 941 0.28 12.88 41.66
N GLY A 942 -0.45 13.94 42.00
CA GLY A 942 -1.53 14.48 41.16
C GLY A 942 -2.76 13.55 40.95
N GLY A 943 -2.68 12.29 41.37
CA GLY A 943 -3.67 11.24 41.11
C GLY A 943 -3.05 9.97 40.50
N GLU A 944 -1.87 10.10 39.89
CA GLU A 944 -1.11 8.99 39.29
C GLU A 944 -0.32 8.23 40.36
N LEU A 945 -0.25 6.89 40.24
CA LEU A 945 0.52 6.02 41.14
C LEU A 945 2.01 6.07 40.74
N ILE A 946 2.90 6.27 41.72
CA ILE A 946 4.34 6.06 41.54
C ILE A 946 4.62 4.57 41.75
N ASP A 947 5.06 3.88 40.69
CA ASP A 947 5.32 2.44 40.74
C ASP A 947 6.48 2.09 41.70
N SER A 948 6.45 0.87 42.22
CA SER A 948 7.59 0.20 42.84
C SER A 948 8.85 0.18 41.95
N GLU A 949 8.73 0.06 40.63
CA GLU A 949 9.89 0.12 39.72
C GLU A 949 10.59 1.50 39.75
N ASP A 950 9.82 2.55 40.04
CA ASP A 950 10.32 3.92 40.17
C ASP A 950 11.07 4.18 41.48
N ASP A 951 11.15 3.22 42.42
CA ASP A 951 11.90 3.36 43.67
C ASP A 951 13.41 3.57 43.46
N ARG A 952 13.92 3.24 42.27
CA ARG A 952 15.29 3.52 41.80
C ARG A 952 15.51 4.97 41.34
N LYS A 953 14.46 5.65 40.86
CA LYS A 953 14.58 7.01 40.29
C LYS A 953 14.95 8.02 41.38
N LEU A 954 15.73 9.03 40.99
CA LEU A 954 16.05 10.17 41.82
C LEU A 954 14.83 11.10 41.92
N ILE A 955 14.64 11.75 43.07
CA ILE A 955 13.53 12.71 43.27
C ILE A 955 13.59 13.86 42.25
N GLY A 956 14.79 14.28 41.82
CA GLY A 956 14.99 15.28 40.78
C GLY A 956 14.75 14.80 39.34
N GLN A 957 14.52 13.50 39.12
CA GLN A 957 14.01 12.94 37.86
C GLN A 957 12.48 12.86 37.85
N LEU A 958 11.83 13.00 39.01
CA LEU A 958 10.39 13.23 39.11
C LEU A 958 10.08 14.73 39.06
N ASN A 959 8.83 15.08 38.71
CA ASN A 959 8.34 16.46 38.71
C ASN A 959 8.06 17.03 40.12
N LEU A 960 8.78 16.55 41.14
CA LEU A 960 8.65 16.98 42.53
C LEU A 960 9.41 18.31 42.77
N LYS A 961 8.73 19.26 43.39
CA LYS A 961 9.23 20.59 43.76
C LYS A 961 9.18 20.75 45.29
N ASP A 962 9.78 21.81 45.81
CA ASP A 962 9.66 22.11 47.23
C ASP A 962 8.17 22.27 47.62
N LYS A 963 7.77 21.62 48.71
CA LYS A 963 6.39 21.53 49.22
C LYS A 963 5.41 20.85 48.27
N SER A 964 5.89 20.02 47.33
CA SER A 964 5.04 19.10 46.57
C SER A 964 4.22 18.21 47.51
N VAL A 965 2.92 18.09 47.23
CA VAL A 965 2.00 17.24 47.98
C VAL A 965 1.98 15.85 47.36
N ILE A 966 2.23 14.82 48.17
CA ILE A 966 2.16 13.40 47.80
C ILE A 966 1.06 12.76 48.63
N THR A 967 0.17 11.98 48.01
CA THR A 967 -0.84 11.21 48.76
C THR A 967 -0.31 9.81 49.02
N ALA A 968 -0.18 9.41 50.28
CA ALA A 968 0.25 8.06 50.67
C ALA A 968 -0.97 7.24 51.13
N LYS A 969 -1.19 6.10 50.48
CA LYS A 969 -2.20 5.11 50.86
C LYS A 969 -1.52 3.93 51.54
N LEU A 970 -2.12 3.44 52.62
CA LEU A 970 -1.63 2.29 53.40
C LEU A 970 -2.57 1.10 53.21
N THR A 971 -2.03 -0.01 52.75
CA THR A 971 -2.80 -1.23 52.46
C THR A 971 -2.24 -2.39 53.29
N GLN A 972 -3.09 -3.07 54.08
CA GLN A 972 -2.67 -4.25 54.84
C GLN A 972 -2.59 -5.48 53.95
N VAL A 973 -1.50 -6.23 54.06
CA VAL A 973 -1.28 -7.47 53.31
C VAL A 973 -1.80 -8.66 54.12
N SER A 974 -3.03 -9.10 53.83
CA SER A 974 -3.66 -10.24 54.50
C SER A 974 -3.13 -11.58 53.96
N SER A 975 -2.44 -12.36 54.80
CA SER A 975 -1.67 -13.54 54.41
C SER A 975 -2.46 -14.86 54.28
N ASN A 976 -3.79 -14.83 54.14
CA ASN A 976 -4.63 -16.03 54.27
C ASN A 976 -5.41 -16.36 52.98
N MET A 977 -4.85 -17.26 52.17
CA MET A 977 -5.57 -18.07 51.18
C MET A 977 -4.84 -19.43 51.02
N PRO A 978 -5.46 -20.57 51.36
CA PRO A 978 -4.82 -21.88 51.22
C PRO A 978 -5.06 -22.48 49.84
N SER A 979 -4.01 -22.62 49.04
CA SER A 979 -4.02 -23.36 47.77
C SER A 979 -3.72 -24.85 47.99
N SER A 980 -4.55 -25.74 47.43
CA SER A 980 -4.38 -27.19 47.51
C SER A 980 -3.10 -27.69 46.83
N PRO A 981 -2.50 -28.80 47.30
CA PRO A 981 -1.36 -29.43 46.63
C PRO A 981 -1.82 -30.44 45.56
N ASP A 982 -1.39 -30.26 44.32
CA ASP A 982 -1.18 -31.36 43.36
C ASP A 982 -0.30 -30.88 42.18
N SER A 983 0.30 -31.83 41.46
CA SER A 983 1.14 -31.65 40.24
C SER A 983 2.49 -30.92 40.37
N SER A 984 3.50 -31.71 40.74
CA SER A 984 4.88 -31.71 40.18
C SER A 984 4.91 -31.64 38.63
N SER A 985 5.96 -31.17 37.93
CA SER A 985 7.28 -30.61 38.29
C SER A 985 7.83 -29.82 37.10
N ASP A 986 8.59 -28.74 37.32
CA ASP A 986 9.81 -28.51 36.52
C ASP A 986 10.80 -27.54 37.19
N SER A 987 12.09 -27.67 36.88
CA SER A 987 13.20 -27.00 37.59
C SER A 987 13.45 -25.57 37.12
N SER A 988 12.57 -24.64 37.50
CA SER A 988 12.70 -23.20 37.21
C SER A 988 13.64 -22.49 38.20
N THR A 989 14.92 -22.39 37.84
CA THR A 989 15.92 -21.57 38.55
C THR A 989 15.61 -20.08 38.43
N GLY A 990 14.90 -19.53 39.41
CA GLY A 990 14.77 -18.08 39.59
C GLY A 990 13.78 -17.40 38.65
N SER A 991 12.51 -17.81 38.67
CA SER A 991 11.44 -16.85 38.39
C SER A 991 11.55 -15.69 39.39
N PRO A 992 11.48 -14.40 38.98
CA PRO A 992 11.59 -13.26 39.89
C PRO A 992 10.31 -13.14 40.74
N GLY A 993 10.25 -13.89 41.83
CA GLY A 993 9.10 -13.95 42.72
C GLY A 993 8.90 -12.65 43.50
N ASN A 994 7.80 -11.95 43.21
CA ASN A 994 7.19 -10.87 44.01
C ASN A 994 8.18 -10.00 44.82
N HIS A 995 9.12 -9.33 44.14
CA HIS A 995 10.06 -8.38 44.77
C HIS A 995 9.39 -7.11 45.36
N CYS A 996 8.05 -6.99 45.27
CA CYS A 996 7.24 -5.84 45.66
C CYS A 996 7.18 -5.51 47.17
N ASN A 997 8.05 -6.08 48.02
CA ASN A 997 7.94 -5.90 49.48
C ASN A 997 9.28 -5.88 50.26
N HIS A 998 10.45 -5.72 49.61
CA HIS A 998 11.76 -5.55 50.29
C HIS A 998 11.94 -4.15 50.91
N TYR A 999 11.00 -3.74 51.76
CA TYR A 999 11.16 -2.60 52.66
C TYR A 999 11.72 -3.01 54.03
N SER A 1000 11.81 -4.32 54.31
CA SER A 1000 12.24 -4.91 55.59
C SER A 1000 13.75 -5.07 55.76
N ASP A 1001 14.47 -5.34 54.67
CA ASP A 1001 15.91 -5.62 54.71
C ASP A 1001 16.69 -4.30 54.64
N GLY A 1002 17.73 -4.22 55.46
CA GLY A 1002 18.68 -3.10 55.46
C GLY A 1002 19.69 -3.22 54.31
N PRO A 1003 20.64 -2.27 54.20
CA PRO A 1003 21.72 -2.36 53.23
C PRO A 1003 22.58 -3.61 53.47
N ASN A 1004 22.96 -4.29 52.39
CA ASN A 1004 23.68 -5.56 52.41
C ASN A 1004 25.17 -5.32 52.08
N PRO A 1005 26.06 -5.15 53.09
CA PRO A 1005 27.43 -4.72 52.86
C PRO A 1005 28.26 -5.76 52.10
N GLU A 1006 27.90 -7.05 52.16
CA GLU A 1006 28.62 -8.11 51.47
C GLU A 1006 28.39 -8.03 49.96
N VAL A 1007 27.12 -7.94 49.52
CA VAL A 1007 26.78 -7.81 48.10
C VAL A 1007 27.13 -6.41 47.56
N GLU A 1008 27.00 -5.35 48.37
CA GLU A 1008 27.49 -4.01 48.01
C GLU A 1008 29.01 -3.98 47.79
N SER A 1009 29.79 -4.74 48.56
CA SER A 1009 31.25 -4.78 48.43
C SER A 1009 31.72 -5.34 47.07
N CYS A 1010 30.90 -6.14 46.40
CA CYS A 1010 31.20 -6.73 45.10
C CYS A 1010 31.08 -5.75 43.92
N LEU A 1011 30.50 -4.56 44.11
CA LEU A 1011 30.25 -3.61 43.02
C LEU A 1011 31.55 -2.96 42.51
N PRO A 1012 31.72 -2.72 41.19
CA PRO A 1012 32.96 -2.19 40.62
C PRO A 1012 33.34 -0.80 41.15
N GLY A 1013 32.35 0.01 41.53
CA GLY A 1013 32.56 1.31 42.18
C GLY A 1013 33.00 1.23 43.66
N VAL A 1014 32.85 0.06 44.29
CA VAL A 1014 33.15 -0.19 45.72
C VAL A 1014 34.43 -1.01 45.91
N VAL A 1015 34.65 -2.05 45.09
CA VAL A 1015 35.83 -2.93 45.14
C VAL A 1015 37.14 -2.14 45.23
N ARG A 1016 37.29 -1.07 44.43
CA ARG A 1016 38.51 -0.25 44.38
C ARG A 1016 38.67 0.77 45.54
N ILE A 1017 37.67 0.93 46.40
CA ILE A 1017 37.73 1.77 47.61
C ILE A 1017 38.51 1.06 48.73
N ASN A 1018 38.69 -0.26 48.64
CA ASN A 1018 39.38 -1.06 49.64
C ASN A 1018 40.86 -0.59 49.81
N PRO A 1019 41.38 -0.36 51.04
CA PRO A 1019 42.57 0.48 51.24
C PRO A 1019 43.88 -0.04 50.61
N SER A 1020 43.99 -1.34 50.37
CA SER A 1020 45.22 -2.01 49.93
C SER A 1020 45.71 -1.57 48.55
N PHE A 1021 44.82 -1.21 47.62
CA PHE A 1021 45.22 -0.91 46.22
C PHE A 1021 45.42 0.58 45.94
N SER A 1022 44.65 1.46 46.60
CA SER A 1022 44.63 2.91 46.29
C SER A 1022 45.94 3.64 46.63
N PHE A 1023 46.66 3.23 47.68
CA PHE A 1023 47.88 3.94 48.12
C PHE A 1023 49.07 3.80 47.17
N SER A 1024 49.30 2.62 46.58
CA SER A 1024 50.53 2.30 45.83
C SER A 1024 50.71 3.15 44.54
N ASN A 1025 49.61 3.41 43.83
CA ASN A 1025 49.64 4.16 42.57
C ASN A 1025 49.40 5.66 42.75
N ALA A 1026 48.70 6.11 43.79
CA ALA A 1026 48.57 7.53 44.12
C ALA A 1026 49.93 8.16 44.49
N PHE A 1027 50.73 7.45 45.30
CA PHE A 1027 52.03 7.95 45.79
C PHE A 1027 53.04 8.23 44.65
N LYS A 1028 52.97 7.48 43.54
CA LYS A 1028 53.81 7.68 42.35
C LYS A 1028 53.45 8.94 41.56
N LEU A 1029 52.20 9.42 41.65
CA LEU A 1029 51.75 10.64 40.96
C LEU A 1029 52.08 11.92 41.74
N GLN A 1030 52.18 11.85 43.07
CA GLN A 1030 52.51 13.01 43.90
C GLN A 1030 53.93 13.55 43.63
N LEU A 1031 54.89 12.68 43.28
CA LEU A 1031 56.25 13.06 42.88
C LEU A 1031 56.30 13.82 41.54
N ALA A 1032 55.36 13.56 40.62
CA ALA A 1032 55.27 14.27 39.34
C ALA A 1032 54.66 15.68 39.48
N GLY A 1033 54.09 16.02 40.64
CA GLY A 1033 53.36 17.28 40.87
C GLY A 1033 54.21 18.48 41.30
N GLN A 1034 55.51 18.32 41.59
CA GLN A 1034 56.33 19.38 42.19
C GLN A 1034 56.73 20.52 41.23
N HIS A 1035 56.44 20.41 39.93
CA HIS A 1035 56.76 21.46 38.93
C HIS A 1035 55.54 22.33 38.55
N GLY A 1036 55.31 23.39 39.33
CA GLY A 1036 55.01 24.76 38.83
C GLY A 1036 53.68 25.12 38.14
N TRP A 1037 52.84 24.18 37.69
CA TRP A 1037 51.72 24.51 36.76
C TRP A 1037 50.36 24.91 37.37
N LEU A 1038 50.25 25.16 38.68
CA LEU A 1038 48.97 25.20 39.42
C LEU A 1038 48.41 26.59 39.81
N SER A 1039 48.96 27.69 39.29
CA SER A 1039 48.61 29.07 39.70
C SER A 1039 47.46 29.75 38.91
N SER A 1040 46.78 29.04 38.01
CA SER A 1040 45.76 29.62 37.11
C SER A 1040 44.46 28.80 37.08
N LEU A 1041 43.61 28.98 38.10
CA LEU A 1041 42.26 28.39 38.18
C LEU A 1041 41.25 29.40 38.74
N ALA A 1042 40.43 29.97 37.86
CA ALA A 1042 39.22 30.72 38.18
C ALA A 1042 38.09 30.31 37.21
N PRO A 1043 36.82 30.25 37.64
CA PRO A 1043 35.73 29.74 36.81
C PRO A 1043 35.19 30.78 35.83
N LEU A 1044 34.98 30.39 34.57
CA LEU A 1044 34.22 31.17 33.58
C LEU A 1044 33.25 30.27 32.78
N PRO A 1045 32.05 30.76 32.43
CA PRO A 1045 31.01 29.98 31.75
C PRO A 1045 31.01 30.12 30.22
N SER A 1046 30.12 29.35 29.58
CA SER A 1046 29.61 29.51 28.19
C SER A 1046 30.61 29.42 27.01
N ALA A 1047 30.70 28.22 26.44
CA ALA A 1047 30.47 27.96 25.01
C ALA A 1047 30.97 28.99 23.96
N GLN A 1048 32.29 29.12 23.78
CA GLN A 1048 32.85 29.57 22.47
C GLN A 1048 34.25 29.04 22.11
N CYS A 1049 35.03 28.48 23.05
CA CYS A 1049 36.36 27.90 22.76
C CYS A 1049 36.29 26.47 22.17
N VAL A 1050 35.71 26.32 20.98
CA VAL A 1050 35.67 25.04 20.25
C VAL A 1050 36.69 25.04 19.10
N ILE A 1051 37.87 24.44 19.34
CA ILE A 1051 38.72 23.69 18.37
C ILE A 1051 40.10 23.39 19.00
N LEU A 1052 40.71 24.38 19.67
CA LEU A 1052 42.11 24.32 20.12
C LEU A 1052 42.36 23.55 21.44
N ASP A 1053 41.39 23.50 22.35
CA ASP A 1053 41.64 23.03 23.74
C ASP A 1053 41.40 21.53 23.96
N ARG A 1054 40.97 20.74 22.96
CA ARG A 1054 40.69 19.29 23.14
C ARG A 1054 41.90 18.46 23.59
N HIS A 1055 43.11 18.78 23.11
CA HIS A 1055 44.33 18.08 23.51
C HIS A 1055 44.62 18.28 25.01
N ARG A 1056 44.65 19.55 25.45
CA ARG A 1056 44.81 19.89 26.87
C ARG A 1056 43.66 19.36 27.71
N LEU A 1057 42.43 19.31 27.18
CA LEU A 1057 41.27 18.78 27.89
C LEU A 1057 41.44 17.32 28.31
N ALA A 1058 41.85 16.37 27.47
CA ALA A 1058 41.87 14.95 27.86
C ALA A 1058 42.89 14.66 28.98
N THR A 1059 44.12 15.17 28.84
CA THR A 1059 45.18 15.05 29.86
C THR A 1059 44.80 15.81 31.12
N ARG A 1060 44.11 16.96 30.97
CA ARG A 1060 43.45 17.64 32.10
C ARG A 1060 42.32 16.80 32.68
N TYR A 1061 41.51 16.06 31.93
CA TYR A 1061 40.32 15.32 32.42
C TYR A 1061 40.70 14.04 33.17
N TYR A 1062 41.70 13.27 32.73
CA TYR A 1062 42.20 12.13 33.52
C TYR A 1062 42.76 12.60 34.87
N LYS A 1063 43.58 13.67 34.84
CA LYS A 1063 44.08 14.31 36.05
C LYS A 1063 42.96 14.97 36.86
N LEU A 1064 42.02 15.69 36.22
CA LEU A 1064 40.89 16.37 36.87
C LEU A 1064 39.89 15.39 37.45
N TYR A 1065 39.70 14.18 36.94
CA TYR A 1065 38.69 13.27 37.49
C TYR A 1065 39.18 12.66 38.81
N MET A 1066 40.43 12.19 38.84
CA MET A 1066 41.10 11.76 40.07
C MET A 1066 41.30 12.94 41.04
N PHE A 1067 41.66 14.11 40.53
CA PHE A 1067 41.76 15.35 41.31
C PHE A 1067 40.38 15.88 41.74
N PHE A 1068 39.28 15.65 41.01
CA PHE A 1068 37.92 16.01 41.45
C PHE A 1068 37.49 15.09 42.57
N LEU A 1069 37.71 13.78 42.45
CA LEU A 1069 37.42 12.84 43.52
C LEU A 1069 38.18 13.21 44.80
N PHE A 1070 39.47 13.49 44.67
CA PHE A 1070 40.32 13.93 45.78
C PHE A 1070 39.91 15.32 46.32
N CYS A 1071 39.76 16.33 45.48
CA CYS A 1071 39.40 17.68 45.90
C CYS A 1071 37.96 17.80 46.38
N LEU A 1072 37.00 17.05 45.84
CA LEU A 1072 35.62 17.00 46.35
C LEU A 1072 35.59 16.33 47.74
N PHE A 1073 36.40 15.29 47.96
CA PHE A 1073 36.60 14.70 49.29
C PHE A 1073 37.20 15.72 50.26
N CYS A 1074 38.31 16.37 49.89
CA CYS A 1074 38.96 17.41 50.69
C CYS A 1074 38.06 18.62 50.95
N PHE A 1075 37.29 19.09 49.95
CA PHE A 1075 36.36 20.21 50.04
C PHE A 1075 35.15 19.87 50.93
N ARG A 1076 34.65 18.63 50.88
CA ARG A 1076 33.62 18.16 51.81
C ARG A 1076 34.12 18.10 53.25
N ILE A 1077 35.36 17.66 53.48
CA ILE A 1077 35.99 17.74 54.81
C ILE A 1077 36.14 19.20 55.24
N HIS A 1078 36.65 20.08 54.37
CA HIS A 1078 36.84 21.50 54.66
C HIS A 1078 35.52 22.20 55.04
N ASN A 1079 34.45 21.98 54.28
CA ASN A 1079 33.14 22.58 54.52
C ASN A 1079 32.41 21.92 55.71
N ALA A 1080 32.67 20.65 56.03
CA ALA A 1080 32.18 20.05 57.27
C ALA A 1080 32.85 20.70 58.51
N LEU A 1081 34.13 21.10 58.40
CA LEU A 1081 34.87 21.76 59.47
C LEU A 1081 34.50 23.26 59.60
N LYS A 1082 34.52 24.03 58.50
CA LYS A 1082 34.29 25.49 58.46
C LYS A 1082 32.84 25.93 58.19
N GLY A 1083 31.95 25.01 57.83
CA GLY A 1083 30.61 25.34 57.37
C GLY A 1083 30.58 25.75 55.89
N ILE A 1084 29.41 26.22 55.46
CA ILE A 1084 29.17 26.82 54.14
C ILE A 1084 28.69 28.26 54.41
N PRO A 1085 29.38 29.30 53.90
CA PRO A 1085 28.95 30.69 54.08
C PRO A 1085 27.48 30.89 53.72
N ASP A 1086 26.77 31.61 54.59
CA ASP A 1086 25.34 31.96 54.49
C ASP A 1086 24.32 30.79 54.39
N ASP A 1087 24.75 29.51 54.38
CA ASP A 1087 23.88 28.32 54.40
C ASP A 1087 23.96 27.54 55.73
N ARG A 1088 25.16 27.20 56.24
CA ARG A 1088 25.30 26.31 57.42
C ARG A 1088 26.56 26.55 58.26
N ASP A 1089 26.37 26.66 59.58
CA ASP A 1089 27.41 26.53 60.62
C ASP A 1089 28.28 25.26 60.40
N GLY A 1090 29.60 25.38 60.57
CA GLY A 1090 30.52 24.24 60.56
C GLY A 1090 30.49 23.42 61.86
N LEU A 1091 31.25 22.32 61.91
CA LEU A 1091 31.47 21.58 63.15
C LEU A 1091 32.14 22.46 64.21
N PHE A 1092 33.12 23.29 63.83
CA PHE A 1092 33.77 24.22 64.76
C PHE A 1092 32.81 25.29 65.29
N ASP A 1093 31.98 25.88 64.43
CA ASP A 1093 31.00 26.90 64.82
C ASP A 1093 29.88 26.28 65.67
N THR A 1094 29.50 25.02 65.37
CA THR A 1094 28.57 24.23 66.18
C THR A 1094 29.10 24.01 67.61
N ILE A 1095 30.39 23.70 67.79
CA ILE A 1095 31.04 23.61 69.11
C ILE A 1095 31.01 24.98 69.79
N GLN A 1096 31.51 26.02 69.12
CA GLN A 1096 31.60 27.41 69.61
C GLN A 1096 30.23 27.95 70.09
N ARG A 1097 29.16 27.65 69.35
CA ARG A 1097 27.77 28.03 69.64
C ARG A 1097 27.12 27.16 70.72
N SER A 1098 27.46 25.87 70.79
CA SER A 1098 26.84 24.92 71.73
C SER A 1098 27.47 24.95 73.14
N LYS A 1099 28.71 25.42 73.28
CA LYS A 1099 29.52 25.29 74.52
C LYS A 1099 28.87 25.75 75.83
N ASN A 1100 27.98 26.74 75.79
CA ASN A 1100 27.34 27.31 76.98
C ASN A 1100 26.02 26.62 77.39
N HIS A 1101 25.33 25.95 76.46
CA HIS A 1101 23.95 25.48 76.67
C HIS A 1101 23.69 24.04 76.22
N TYR A 1102 24.48 23.50 75.29
CA TYR A 1102 24.35 22.16 74.73
C TYR A 1102 25.71 21.45 74.72
N GLN A 1103 26.32 21.32 75.90
CA GLN A 1103 27.66 20.78 76.08
C GLN A 1103 27.80 19.35 75.53
N LYS A 1104 26.78 18.48 75.63
CA LYS A 1104 26.80 17.14 74.99
C LYS A 1104 26.89 17.22 73.46
N ARG A 1105 26.34 18.28 72.84
CA ARG A 1105 26.44 18.50 71.38
C ARG A 1105 27.84 18.92 70.97
N ALA A 1106 28.44 19.87 71.69
CA ALA A 1106 29.84 20.26 71.49
C ALA A 1106 30.79 19.07 71.68
N TYR A 1107 30.62 18.28 72.76
CA TYR A 1107 31.38 17.05 72.98
C TYR A 1107 31.20 16.02 71.85
N GLN A 1108 29.98 15.81 71.34
CA GLN A 1108 29.75 14.88 70.23
C GLN A 1108 30.39 15.36 68.91
N CYS A 1109 30.42 16.66 68.64
CA CYS A 1109 31.20 17.21 67.52
C CYS A 1109 32.70 16.92 67.70
N ILE A 1110 33.27 17.17 68.89
CA ILE A 1110 34.70 16.86 69.16
C ILE A 1110 34.98 15.36 69.07
N LYS A 1111 34.12 14.50 69.63
CA LYS A 1111 34.21 13.03 69.54
C LYS A 1111 34.20 12.54 68.09
N CYS A 1112 33.33 13.13 67.25
CA CYS A 1112 33.30 12.88 65.82
C CYS A 1112 34.59 13.32 65.12
N MET A 1113 35.15 14.47 65.49
CA MET A 1113 36.39 15.01 64.89
C MET A 1113 37.64 14.23 65.32
N VAL A 1114 37.74 13.78 66.57
CA VAL A 1114 38.78 12.81 67.00
C VAL A 1114 38.71 11.55 66.12
N ALA A 1115 37.52 10.98 65.93
CA ALA A 1115 37.34 9.81 65.09
C ALA A 1115 37.65 10.07 63.61
N LEU A 1116 37.35 11.27 63.08
CA LEU A 1116 37.70 11.67 61.72
C LEU A 1116 39.22 11.78 61.55
N PHE A 1117 39.92 12.50 62.43
CA PHE A 1117 41.36 12.72 62.30
C PHE A 1117 42.19 11.46 62.62
N SER A 1118 41.75 10.60 63.56
CA SER A 1118 42.39 9.29 63.81
C SER A 1118 42.30 8.33 62.63
N ASN A 1119 41.22 8.36 61.85
CA ASN A 1119 40.96 7.37 60.79
C ASN A 1119 41.15 7.92 59.36
N CYS A 1120 41.29 9.24 59.19
CA CYS A 1120 41.48 9.88 57.89
C CYS A 1120 42.71 10.82 57.91
N PRO A 1121 43.89 10.33 57.45
CA PRO A 1121 45.11 11.13 57.38
C PRO A 1121 44.96 12.42 56.56
N VAL A 1122 44.12 12.41 55.52
CA VAL A 1122 43.81 13.60 54.71
C VAL A 1122 43.06 14.66 55.51
N ALA A 1123 42.13 14.28 56.39
CA ALA A 1123 41.44 15.23 57.26
C ALA A 1123 42.40 15.83 58.30
N TYR A 1124 43.32 15.02 58.83
CA TYR A 1124 44.37 15.50 59.73
C TYR A 1124 45.36 16.44 59.01
N GLN A 1125 45.71 16.17 57.75
CA GLN A 1125 46.52 17.09 56.92
C GLN A 1125 45.78 18.41 56.61
N ILE A 1126 44.45 18.39 56.42
CA ILE A 1126 43.65 19.61 56.24
C ILE A 1126 43.63 20.46 57.53
N LEU A 1127 43.60 19.84 58.70
CA LEU A 1127 43.78 20.51 59.98
C LEU A 1127 45.18 21.13 60.09
N GLN A 1128 46.23 20.34 59.85
CA GLN A 1128 47.63 20.78 59.93
C GLN A 1128 47.98 21.88 58.91
N GLY A 1129 47.36 21.87 57.72
CA GLY A 1129 47.58 22.85 56.66
C GLY A 1129 46.78 24.15 56.77
N ASN A 1130 46.05 24.40 57.86
CA ASN A 1130 45.22 25.61 57.98
C ASN A 1130 45.24 26.21 59.40
N GLY A 1131 45.98 27.32 59.58
CA GLY A 1131 46.16 27.96 60.90
C GLY A 1131 44.89 28.50 61.60
N ASP A 1132 43.78 28.66 60.88
CA ASP A 1132 42.46 28.91 61.47
C ASP A 1132 41.84 27.61 62.03
N LEU A 1133 41.97 26.49 61.32
CA LEU A 1133 41.53 25.18 61.81
C LEU A 1133 42.40 24.67 62.97
N LYS A 1134 43.73 24.86 62.92
CA LYS A 1134 44.65 24.56 64.03
C LYS A 1134 44.13 25.21 65.33
N ARG A 1135 44.00 26.54 65.33
CA ARG A 1135 43.55 27.32 66.51
C ARG A 1135 42.14 26.94 66.98
N LYS A 1136 41.20 26.72 66.06
CA LYS A 1136 39.84 26.25 66.40
C LYS A 1136 39.83 24.83 66.98
N TRP A 1137 40.77 23.96 66.61
CA TRP A 1137 40.94 22.64 67.20
C TRP A 1137 41.56 22.70 68.59
N THR A 1138 42.72 23.36 68.74
CA THR A 1138 43.36 23.53 70.06
C THR A 1138 42.36 24.11 71.06
N TRP A 1139 41.65 25.18 70.70
CA TRP A 1139 40.60 25.77 71.54
C TRP A 1139 39.44 24.80 71.90
N ALA A 1140 39.01 23.95 70.95
CA ALA A 1140 37.96 22.97 71.22
C ALA A 1140 38.43 21.84 72.15
N VAL A 1141 39.72 21.47 72.08
CA VAL A 1141 40.35 20.48 72.98
C VAL A 1141 40.55 21.06 74.38
N GLU A 1142 41.06 22.29 74.48
CA GLU A 1142 41.15 23.07 75.73
C GLU A 1142 39.80 23.18 76.43
N TRP A 1143 38.75 23.60 75.71
CA TRP A 1143 37.39 23.71 76.25
C TRP A 1143 36.87 22.37 76.80
N LEU A 1144 37.18 21.25 76.15
CA LEU A 1144 36.80 19.93 76.63
C LEU A 1144 37.60 19.52 77.89
N GLY A 1145 38.85 19.97 78.02
CA GLY A 1145 39.63 19.86 79.25
C GLY A 1145 38.97 20.64 80.39
N ASP A 1146 38.84 21.95 80.22
CA ASP A 1146 38.24 22.89 81.19
C ASP A 1146 36.89 22.38 81.72
N GLU A 1147 35.97 21.99 80.83
CA GLU A 1147 34.62 21.61 81.24
C GLU A 1147 34.55 20.21 81.89
N LEU A 1148 35.56 19.36 81.71
CA LEU A 1148 35.75 18.11 82.45
C LEU A 1148 36.44 18.32 83.82
N GLU A 1149 37.22 19.39 84.00
CA GLU A 1149 37.91 19.70 85.27
C GLU A 1149 37.16 20.66 86.20
N ARG A 1150 36.42 21.64 85.65
CA ARG A 1150 35.64 22.68 86.35
C ARG A 1150 34.92 22.14 87.59
N ARG A 1151 35.07 22.76 88.77
CA ARG A 1151 34.43 22.19 89.99
C ARG A 1151 32.88 22.16 89.88
N PRO A 1152 32.21 21.15 90.47
CA PRO A 1152 30.74 21.05 90.39
C PRO A 1152 30.05 22.28 90.97
N TYR A 1153 29.01 22.78 90.31
CA TYR A 1153 28.10 23.75 90.91
C TYR A 1153 27.40 23.11 92.12
N THR A 1154 27.49 23.74 93.28
CA THR A 1154 26.87 23.27 94.51
C THR A 1154 25.35 23.46 94.45
N GLY A 1155 24.62 22.37 94.20
CA GLY A 1155 23.16 22.34 94.30
C GLY A 1155 22.68 22.69 95.71
N ASN A 1156 21.65 23.53 95.80
CA ASN A 1156 21.07 24.00 97.06
C ASN A 1156 20.45 22.81 97.85
N PRO A 1157 20.84 22.52 99.10
CA PRO A 1157 20.49 21.27 99.78
C PRO A 1157 19.10 21.31 100.46
N GLN A 1158 18.04 21.37 99.65
CA GLN A 1158 16.65 21.19 100.11
C GLN A 1158 15.91 20.19 99.20
N TYR A 1159 15.12 19.30 99.82
CA TYR A 1159 14.45 18.14 99.21
C TYR A 1159 15.36 17.01 98.70
N ALA A 1160 15.88 16.22 99.65
CA ALA A 1160 16.34 14.86 99.38
C ALA A 1160 15.58 13.86 100.28
N TYR A 1161 14.63 13.12 99.71
CA TYR A 1161 14.11 11.87 100.30
C TYR A 1161 13.40 10.98 99.24
N ASN A 1162 13.51 9.66 99.41
CA ASN A 1162 12.85 8.56 98.69
C ASN A 1162 13.24 8.27 97.21
N ASN A 1163 14.19 7.35 97.07
CA ASN A 1163 14.21 6.18 96.17
C ASN A 1163 13.40 6.23 94.86
N TRP A 1164 14.07 6.62 93.77
CA TRP A 1164 14.20 5.77 92.57
C TRP A 1164 15.46 6.20 91.82
N SER A 1165 16.38 5.26 91.53
CA SER A 1165 17.63 5.59 90.83
C SER A 1165 17.37 5.78 89.33
N PRO A 1166 17.61 6.97 88.75
CA PRO A 1166 17.59 7.13 87.30
C PRO A 1166 18.74 6.32 86.66
N PRO A 1167 18.62 5.87 85.40
CA PRO A 1167 19.75 5.32 84.68
C PRO A 1167 20.88 6.35 84.58
N VAL A 1168 22.13 5.89 84.65
CA VAL A 1168 23.32 6.74 84.53
C VAL A 1168 23.22 7.54 83.23
N GLN A 1169 23.22 8.86 83.33
CA GLN A 1169 23.13 9.71 82.15
C GLN A 1169 24.36 9.49 81.28
N SER A 1170 24.12 9.17 80.00
CA SER A 1170 25.17 8.94 79.02
C SER A 1170 25.46 10.20 78.21
N ASN A 1171 26.66 10.27 77.64
CA ASN A 1171 27.03 11.27 76.63
C ASN A 1171 26.70 10.84 75.20
N GLU A 1172 26.26 9.60 74.97
CA GLU A 1172 26.01 9.05 73.62
C GLU A 1172 24.80 9.67 72.89
N THR A 1173 24.15 10.70 73.45
CA THR A 1173 23.13 11.48 72.73
C THR A 1173 23.39 12.98 72.86
N SER A 1174 23.18 13.72 71.76
CA SER A 1174 23.34 15.18 71.68
C SER A 1174 22.11 15.98 72.15
N ASN A 1175 21.16 15.30 72.80
CA ASN A 1175 19.88 15.87 73.27
C ASN A 1175 19.93 16.38 74.72
N GLY A 1176 21.03 16.14 75.46
CA GLY A 1176 21.22 16.66 76.81
C GLY A 1176 22.01 17.98 76.87
N TYR A 1177 21.75 18.77 77.92
CA TYR A 1177 22.31 20.12 78.09
C TYR A 1177 23.76 20.11 78.63
N PHE A 1178 24.05 19.36 79.69
CA PHE A 1178 25.34 19.37 80.39
C PHE A 1178 26.22 18.15 80.07
N LEU A 1179 27.54 18.30 80.06
CA LEU A 1179 28.48 17.20 79.75
C LEU A 1179 28.72 16.30 80.97
N GLU A 1180 28.47 14.99 80.82
CA GLU A 1180 28.76 14.02 81.88
C GLU A 1180 30.25 13.69 81.93
N ARG A 1181 30.80 13.48 83.13
CA ARG A 1181 32.23 13.24 83.32
C ARG A 1181 32.58 11.76 83.26
N SER A 1182 32.21 11.13 82.14
CA SER A 1182 32.48 9.72 81.88
C SER A 1182 33.97 9.46 81.63
N HIS A 1183 34.41 8.23 81.89
CA HIS A 1183 35.74 7.77 81.49
C HIS A 1183 35.93 7.86 79.96
N SER A 1184 34.87 7.59 79.18
CA SER A 1184 34.89 7.76 77.71
C SER A 1184 35.13 9.20 77.26
N ALA A 1185 34.66 10.22 77.99
CA ALA A 1185 34.94 11.62 77.69
C ALA A 1185 36.43 11.95 77.91
N ARG A 1186 37.04 11.44 78.99
CA ARG A 1186 38.50 11.58 79.23
C ARG A 1186 39.34 10.85 78.19
N MET A 1187 38.92 9.66 77.75
CA MET A 1187 39.59 8.94 76.65
C MET A 1187 39.42 9.65 75.29
N THR A 1188 38.34 10.42 75.11
CA THR A 1188 38.16 11.29 73.94
C THR A 1188 39.12 12.47 74.01
N LEU A 1189 39.23 13.14 75.17
CA LEU A 1189 40.16 14.25 75.41
C LEU A 1189 41.61 13.82 75.18
N ALA A 1190 42.05 12.71 75.76
CA ALA A 1190 43.43 12.21 75.59
C ALA A 1190 43.79 12.04 74.10
N LYS A 1191 42.92 11.38 73.32
CA LYS A 1191 43.08 11.25 71.87
C LYS A 1191 42.98 12.58 71.11
N ALA A 1192 42.26 13.56 71.63
CA ALA A 1192 42.19 14.89 71.02
C ALA A 1192 43.51 15.66 71.21
N CYS A 1193 44.15 15.51 72.38
CA CYS A 1193 45.49 16.04 72.65
C CYS A 1193 46.57 15.35 71.79
N GLU A 1194 46.49 14.02 71.61
CA GLU A 1194 47.34 13.27 70.66
C GLU A 1194 47.22 13.76 69.19
N LEU A 1195 46.14 14.48 68.87
CA LEU A 1195 45.82 15.04 67.55
C LEU A 1195 45.93 16.57 67.52
N CYS A 1196 46.55 17.20 68.52
CA CYS A 1196 46.83 18.63 68.47
C CYS A 1196 48.05 18.93 67.57
N PRO A 1197 48.03 20.03 66.82
CA PRO A 1197 49.18 20.45 66.03
C PRO A 1197 50.32 20.93 66.93
N GLU A 1198 51.56 20.69 66.50
CA GLU A 1198 52.73 21.29 67.13
C GLU A 1198 52.68 22.82 67.00
N GLU A 1199 53.08 23.51 68.07
CA GLU A 1199 53.19 24.96 68.16
C GLU A 1199 54.51 25.42 67.54
N GLU A 1200 54.44 26.28 66.53
CA GLU A 1200 55.59 27.08 66.09
C GLU A 1200 55.66 28.33 66.99
N PRO A 1201 56.85 28.77 67.44
CA PRO A 1201 56.98 29.88 68.38
C PRO A 1201 56.62 31.23 67.74
N ASP A 1202 56.01 32.12 68.53
CA ASP A 1202 55.74 33.52 68.14
C ASP A 1202 57.06 34.31 67.99
N ASP A 1203 57.39 34.71 66.76
CA ASP A 1203 58.36 35.79 66.50
C ASP A 1203 57.66 37.15 66.69
N GLN A 1204 57.66 37.66 67.93
CA GLN A 1204 57.35 39.06 68.23
C GLN A 1204 58.65 39.86 68.40
N ASP A 1205 58.96 40.76 67.47
CA ASP A 1205 59.96 41.81 67.70
C ASP A 1205 59.66 43.12 66.93
N ALA A 1206 58.61 43.80 67.40
CA ALA A 1206 58.51 45.28 67.55
C ALA A 1206 58.52 46.20 66.29
N PRO A 1207 58.11 47.49 66.40
CA PRO A 1207 57.64 48.20 67.60
C PRO A 1207 56.18 48.71 67.54
N ASP A 1208 55.68 49.09 68.71
CA ASP A 1208 54.26 49.27 69.01
C ASP A 1208 53.61 50.61 68.64
N GLU A 1209 52.29 50.59 68.80
CA GLU A 1209 51.27 51.64 68.71
C GLU A 1209 51.54 52.88 69.58
N HIS A 1210 50.81 53.96 69.30
CA HIS A 1210 49.94 54.53 70.34
C HIS A 1210 48.70 55.24 69.77
N GLU A 1211 47.69 55.37 70.63
CA GLU A 1211 46.28 55.64 70.31
C GLU A 1211 46.00 57.07 69.78
N SER A 1212 44.96 57.25 68.97
CA SER A 1212 43.72 57.91 69.43
C SER A 1212 42.63 58.12 68.34
N SER A 1213 41.40 58.28 68.84
CA SER A 1213 40.09 58.57 68.21
C SER A 1213 39.98 59.32 66.87
N LEU A 1214 38.96 58.90 66.10
CA LEU A 1214 38.05 59.66 65.21
C LEU A 1214 38.03 61.20 65.40
N PRO A 1215 37.91 62.02 64.31
CA PRO A 1215 36.59 62.20 63.70
C PRO A 1215 36.49 62.48 62.18
N GLU A 1216 35.23 62.68 61.80
CA GLU A 1216 34.52 63.02 60.56
C GLU A 1216 35.12 63.99 59.51
N ASP A 1217 34.64 63.77 58.27
CA ASP A 1217 34.10 64.76 57.30
C ASP A 1217 34.88 65.27 56.05
N THR A 1218 34.07 65.52 55.01
CA THR A 1218 34.21 66.34 53.78
C THR A 1218 35.43 66.23 52.84
N SER A 1219 35.27 65.33 51.85
CA SER A 1219 35.70 65.37 50.43
C SER A 1219 36.55 66.53 49.85
N LEU A 1220 37.42 66.20 48.87
CA LEU A 1220 37.33 66.72 47.49
C LEU A 1220 38.14 65.89 46.46
N TYR A 1221 37.61 65.79 45.23
CA TYR A 1221 38.12 65.04 44.07
C TYR A 1221 39.12 65.90 43.22
N PRO A 1222 39.96 65.37 42.27
CA PRO A 1222 39.47 64.62 41.10
C PRO A 1222 40.38 63.59 40.34
N HIS A 1223 39.71 62.67 39.61
CA HIS A 1223 40.15 61.94 38.38
C HIS A 1223 41.39 61.01 38.47
N SER A 1224 41.56 59.93 37.68
CA SER A 1224 40.73 59.10 36.77
C SER A 1224 41.65 57.96 36.22
N SER A 1225 41.26 56.76 35.81
CA SER A 1225 40.05 55.91 35.83
C SER A 1225 40.49 54.49 35.34
N GLY A 1226 39.77 53.37 35.42
CA GLY A 1226 38.41 53.09 35.93
C GLY A 1226 37.78 51.90 35.16
N SER A 1227 37.14 50.96 35.85
CA SER A 1227 36.34 49.87 35.27
C SER A 1227 35.32 49.33 36.30
N HIS A 1228 34.19 48.78 35.82
CA HIS A 1228 33.01 48.45 36.64
C HIS A 1228 32.64 46.96 36.62
N TYR A 1229 31.98 46.52 37.69
CA TYR A 1229 31.03 45.41 37.67
C TYR A 1229 29.84 45.72 38.59
N GLN A 1230 28.61 45.59 38.09
CA GLN A 1230 27.46 44.87 38.68
C GLN A 1230 26.09 45.36 38.16
N GLN A 1231 25.11 44.48 38.24
CA GLN A 1231 23.66 44.75 38.09
C GLN A 1231 23.13 45.33 39.43
N ASN A 1232 21.89 45.82 39.60
CA ASN A 1232 20.64 45.44 38.94
C ASN A 1232 19.47 46.45 39.15
N ASN A 1233 18.33 46.19 38.50
CA ASN A 1233 16.94 46.62 38.80
C ASN A 1233 16.44 48.07 38.54
N HIS A 1234 15.60 48.17 37.49
CA HIS A 1234 14.23 48.75 37.43
C HIS A 1234 13.87 50.14 38.03
N VAL A 1235 13.12 50.97 37.27
CA VAL A 1235 11.64 51.20 37.38
C VAL A 1235 11.14 52.36 36.46
N HIS A 1236 9.98 52.18 35.79
CA HIS A 1236 9.09 53.16 35.09
C HIS A 1236 9.62 54.11 33.97
N GLY A 1237 8.69 54.53 33.08
CA GLY A 1237 8.86 55.55 32.01
C GLY A 1237 7.78 56.64 32.11
N PRO A 1238 7.70 57.61 31.17
CA PRO A 1238 6.56 57.61 30.22
C PRO A 1238 6.93 58.05 28.75
N PRO A 1239 6.23 58.92 27.96
CA PRO A 1239 5.57 58.41 26.74
C PRO A 1239 5.66 59.23 25.42
N TYR A 1240 5.15 58.63 24.32
CA TYR A 1240 4.43 59.25 23.17
C TYR A 1240 5.10 60.29 22.24
N THR A 1241 5.23 59.98 20.93
CA THR A 1241 4.38 60.53 19.81
C THR A 1241 4.89 60.10 18.42
N GLY A 1242 4.00 60.10 17.41
CA GLY A 1242 4.31 60.00 15.97
C GLY A 1242 3.69 61.17 15.19
N PRO A 1243 4.02 61.34 13.88
CA PRO A 1243 3.13 60.90 12.78
C PRO A 1243 3.91 60.16 11.65
N ALA A 1244 3.37 59.25 10.82
CA ALA A 1244 2.22 59.30 9.89
C ALA A 1244 2.47 60.24 8.66
N ALA A 1245 2.22 59.88 7.39
CA ALA A 1245 1.81 58.62 6.72
C ALA A 1245 2.17 58.73 5.20
N HIS A 1246 1.55 58.17 4.14
CA HIS A 1246 0.31 57.38 3.90
C HIS A 1246 0.33 56.76 2.48
N HIS A 1247 -0.32 55.59 2.25
CA HIS A 1247 -0.73 55.01 0.93
C HIS A 1247 0.37 54.54 -0.06
N LEU A 1248 0.24 53.51 -0.91
CA LEU A 1248 -0.77 52.47 -1.29
C LEU A 1248 0.01 51.34 -2.08
N ASN A 1249 -0.42 50.10 -2.37
CA ASN A 1249 -1.68 49.34 -2.24
C ASN A 1249 -1.42 47.79 -2.16
N ASN A 1250 -2.51 47.02 -2.11
CA ASN A 1250 -2.73 45.56 -2.27
C ASN A 1250 -2.26 44.92 -3.60
N HIS A 1251 -2.24 43.58 -3.82
CA HIS A 1251 -2.79 42.39 -3.12
C HIS A 1251 -1.91 41.15 -3.35
N GLN A 1252 -1.90 40.16 -2.43
CA GLN A 1252 -2.10 38.74 -2.82
C GLN A 1252 -2.54 37.84 -1.65
N LYS A 1253 -3.15 36.69 -1.99
CA LYS A 1253 -3.90 35.80 -1.10
C LYS A 1253 -3.04 34.70 -0.46
N THR A 1254 -3.18 34.59 0.86
CA THR A 1254 -3.51 33.36 1.62
C THR A 1254 -3.41 32.00 0.91
N GLY A 1255 -2.54 31.14 1.44
CA GLY A 1255 -2.57 29.67 1.34
C GLY A 1255 -1.99 29.08 2.63
N GLN A 1256 -2.54 27.98 3.14
CA GLN A 1256 -2.16 27.42 4.45
C GLN A 1256 -1.00 26.43 4.33
N LEU A 1257 -0.11 26.40 5.32
CA LEU A 1257 0.88 25.33 5.50
C LEU A 1257 0.20 24.12 6.17
N THR A 1258 0.37 22.95 5.57
CA THR A 1258 -0.17 21.67 6.05
C THR A 1258 0.71 21.11 7.17
N GLN A 1259 0.12 20.42 8.15
CA GLN A 1259 0.87 19.64 9.13
C GLN A 1259 1.39 18.34 8.49
N GLU A 1260 2.67 18.05 8.70
CA GLU A 1260 3.21 16.70 8.54
C GLU A 1260 2.76 15.85 9.75
N ILE A 1261 2.31 14.62 9.49
CA ILE A 1261 1.92 13.64 10.52
C ILE A 1261 2.76 12.38 10.31
N PHE A 1262 3.19 11.80 11.42
CA PHE A 1262 4.06 10.62 11.51
C PHE A 1262 3.52 9.40 10.77
N GLU A 1263 4.44 8.56 10.29
CA GLU A 1263 4.15 7.24 9.74
C GLU A 1263 3.57 6.30 10.83
N GLY A 1264 2.57 5.50 10.46
CA GLY A 1264 1.92 4.55 11.36
C GLY A 1264 2.72 3.25 11.50
N SER A 1265 2.72 2.67 12.70
CA SER A 1265 3.25 1.32 12.94
C SER A 1265 2.10 0.30 12.88
N GLU A 1266 2.23 -0.73 12.03
CA GLU A 1266 1.24 -1.81 11.96
C GLU A 1266 1.53 -2.90 13.00
N GLU A 1267 0.72 -2.97 14.07
CA GLU A 1267 0.68 -4.12 14.97
C GLU A 1267 -0.25 -5.20 14.40
N VAL A 1268 0.27 -6.43 14.21
CA VAL A 1268 -0.52 -7.57 13.71
C VAL A 1268 -1.35 -8.17 14.85
N SER A 1269 -2.64 -7.84 14.90
CA SER A 1269 -3.61 -8.39 15.85
C SER A 1269 -3.94 -9.86 15.55
N SER A 1270 -3.83 -10.75 16.54
CA SER A 1270 -4.09 -12.18 16.40
C SER A 1270 -5.59 -12.54 16.56
N SER A 1271 -6.21 -13.05 15.49
CA SER A 1271 -7.60 -13.53 15.50
C SER A 1271 -7.69 -15.04 15.73
N GLN A 1272 -8.49 -15.46 16.71
CA GLN A 1272 -8.70 -16.88 17.04
C GLN A 1272 -9.53 -17.62 15.99
N MET A 1273 -9.19 -18.88 15.72
CA MET A 1273 -10.04 -19.80 14.95
C MET A 1273 -11.22 -20.32 15.80
N LYS A 1274 -12.32 -20.67 15.13
CA LYS A 1274 -13.43 -21.47 15.67
C LYS A 1274 -13.98 -22.38 14.57
N ASP A 1275 -14.42 -23.57 14.94
CA ASP A 1275 -14.65 -24.68 14.03
C ASP A 1275 -15.92 -24.54 13.17
N GLN A 1276 -15.79 -24.82 11.86
CA GLN A 1276 -16.64 -25.77 11.12
C GLN A 1276 -16.03 -26.18 9.77
#